data_AF-A0A940UY46-F1
#
_entry.id   AF-A0A940UY46-F1
#
_cell.length_a   1.000
_cell.length_b   1.000
_cell.length_c   1.000
_cell.angle_alpha   90.00
_cell.angle_beta   90.00
_cell.angle_gamma   90.00
#
_symmetry.space_group_name_H-M   'P 1'
#
loop_
_entity.id
_entity.type
_entity.pdbx_description
1 polymer ?
#
loop_
_entity_poly.entity_id
_entity_poly.type
_entity_poly.pdbx_seq_one_letter_code
_entity_poly.pdbx_strand_id
1 'polypeptide(L)'
;MKVIKEETHCLLLNYFGLNNRYYLAVTVMAYFDLKDPANPLKEQEMWPFVQGELGKDAILDMAMPKPRGEAVVWGRCFTPGGEPREASRVSLQIGPIEKDLYVFGDRYWKKAAGMAVTVGAPEPFTEMPVTYAHAFGGAGFDPNPAGKGFLPVMGPNGAEHHPLPNIEVPKHLVGSPSDRPDPAGFAPFDFSWPQRAKKLGTYDNAWFREHWPFYPEDMDWTYFNSAPEDQQIEDFFEGSEAFSVSGMHPKKPVVEGRLPGIRHRLFVNQLVNVAKPEGETVFKEVLTHIDTVWLFPHAEKGIAISRGSVEVKDDEALDVPHLYIVSEVAGQQTGTIEKYHQQFSKAVDRGIVVDMAPKMEEARKKLTGLVDMLRDLPLQISDSIAQNLGTAPKSVRTPVEVAVQTIATIDDHKKRLADGEKRLLQLKADYGHFMKIDTSGFGVAAQQLDAMKGKLAAIPGKVDAAKKDKAKYFKTLKDKLKELYDNPDFVKITKGAVDVEAMLPKEEEAADPWYESGMRFLEACRGRLIEDPEMMSAFRGLGFRPYTLKRSWIGINREEARFARKAWGLTKPGKGPDPDSLVIPAGLVIPRFSGAALEHITVRPLPPGPGIPTPAALMGALMDTASDAFVEGSKETALVLAPAEGKPFVCVENDMEAILLNQELGDFCSVSAMKDPSVKPPKDAADAVKKAPQFLVVSYPDRPVKDGIPDVAPWKKVCEGSEPIALPAGKNILEAKKADADLWQWAADALRPGVTPDPAAKPKDIDVMEPGAVASLIPVIDVAALVAKVRDDLMAKMKPGVDLFEAKKKEAMDLIGKQLAKQGHDIDTLMKDAPQLPEGTNPYTDAQSKFAQEAAALRQKVVDHGKMTPEVDKKLAEVEKKSQEVLAGAAKRFDEGTQRLAAARAKIDAGPPAWAKKLMAGAGIDPDDPVPLRQLTREDVIERYAKGLSLSTRNMKGVDLSGLDLKGADLSKALLEGANLSGVDLTAADLRQAIATGADFSKASLKGALLMRGIFQKTKFVGADMAQADLGGAMMSETDMTGANLSGASIMKTLLEKAKLVNVHAAQAKASQMYCLSADISGADFSRADLTKAVFLKTNIGGVNFSKSTLRETAFLESKGDKLDLSGADMHNSRILQGSAMTQSNFTDTKADRASWMKSDLSGSDFRGSTIERGLLQECDLTGSNFSGVNAKQARLTKSNLSDSNLKEINLFQGSLRKSKLVRTDLTRANLYGAEFYRTGVGETKLDDANLKMTKLHKRADLLPEPPKEKKK
;
A
#
# COMPACT_ATOMS: atom_id res chain seq x y z
N MET A 1 30.84 -0.13 -7.58
CA MET A 1 31.37 -1.23 -6.77
C MET A 1 30.23 -1.99 -6.09
N LYS A 2 30.08 -3.28 -6.39
CA LYS A 2 29.21 -4.28 -5.73
C LYS A 2 30.11 -5.21 -4.93
N VAL A 3 29.80 -5.48 -3.67
CA VAL A 3 30.58 -6.38 -2.82
C VAL A 3 29.87 -7.73 -2.72
N ILE A 4 30.63 -8.81 -2.89
CA ILE A 4 30.20 -10.19 -2.65
C ILE A 4 31.10 -10.73 -1.52
N LYS A 5 30.51 -10.97 -0.35
CA LYS A 5 31.20 -11.38 0.89
C LYS A 5 30.34 -12.37 1.70
N GLU A 6 30.91 -12.99 2.71
CA GLU A 6 30.17 -13.82 3.69
C GLU A 6 29.46 -12.92 4.74
N GLU A 7 28.46 -13.45 5.45
CA GLU A 7 27.74 -12.72 6.51
C GLU A 7 28.62 -12.40 7.74
N THR A 8 29.73 -13.12 7.86
CA THR A 8 30.76 -13.03 8.91
C THR A 8 31.82 -11.96 8.63
N HIS A 9 32.00 -11.55 7.37
CA HIS A 9 32.96 -10.51 7.00
C HIS A 9 32.36 -9.13 7.28
N CYS A 10 32.97 -8.31 8.14
CA CYS A 10 32.72 -6.87 8.13
C CYS A 10 33.75 -6.17 7.22
N LEU A 11 33.38 -5.03 6.61
CA LEU A 11 34.19 -4.37 5.59
C LEU A 11 34.38 -2.87 5.86
N LEU A 12 35.62 -2.39 5.73
CA LEU A 12 35.94 -0.98 5.56
C LEU A 12 36.75 -0.77 4.27
N LEU A 13 36.55 0.37 3.62
CA LEU A 13 37.22 0.76 2.38
C LEU A 13 37.84 2.15 2.53
N ASN A 14 39.06 2.34 2.05
CA ASN A 14 39.71 3.64 2.03
C ASN A 14 40.47 3.88 0.71
N TYR A 15 40.67 5.13 0.35
CA TYR A 15 41.25 5.56 -0.91
C TYR A 15 42.46 6.43 -0.64
N PHE A 16 43.63 6.03 -1.15
CA PHE A 16 44.85 6.80 -1.07
C PHE A 16 45.56 6.85 -2.42
N GLY A 17 46.72 7.48 -2.44
CA GLY A 17 47.64 7.33 -3.56
C GLY A 17 49.07 7.63 -3.14
N LEU A 18 50.00 7.12 -3.92
CA LEU A 18 51.43 7.09 -3.68
C LEU A 18 52.12 7.08 -5.04
N ASN A 19 53.20 7.83 -5.20
CA ASN A 19 54.07 7.85 -6.39
C ASN A 19 53.29 7.95 -7.72
N ASN A 20 52.38 8.92 -7.80
CA ASN A 20 51.48 9.20 -8.93
C ASN A 20 50.49 8.09 -9.32
N ARG A 21 50.19 7.16 -8.41
CA ARG A 21 49.18 6.08 -8.56
C ARG A 21 48.12 6.18 -7.47
N TYR A 22 46.89 5.74 -7.77
CA TYR A 22 45.81 5.63 -6.79
C TYR A 22 45.68 4.18 -6.31
N TYR A 23 45.30 4.02 -5.03
CA TYR A 23 45.15 2.72 -4.39
C TYR A 23 43.85 2.65 -3.59
N LEU A 24 43.14 1.54 -3.74
CA LEU A 24 42.03 1.13 -2.88
C LEU A 24 42.58 0.21 -1.79
N ALA A 25 42.46 0.63 -0.53
CA ALA A 25 42.65 -0.22 0.63
C ALA A 25 41.32 -0.93 0.95
N VAL A 26 41.38 -2.25 1.10
CA VAL A 26 40.24 -3.10 1.45
C VAL A 26 40.54 -3.78 2.78
N THR A 27 39.73 -3.50 3.79
CA THR A 27 39.90 -4.00 5.17
C THR A 27 38.75 -4.94 5.49
N VAL A 28 39.06 -6.22 5.71
CA VAL A 28 38.12 -7.29 6.07
C VAL A 28 38.30 -7.61 7.55
N MET A 29 37.21 -7.63 8.30
CA MET A 29 37.24 -7.90 9.75
C MET A 29 36.41 -9.14 10.06
N ALA A 30 37.01 -10.11 10.75
CA ALA A 30 36.36 -11.29 11.29
C ALA A 30 36.16 -11.11 12.81
N TYR A 31 34.91 -10.99 13.24
CA TYR A 31 34.51 -10.98 14.65
C TYR A 31 34.34 -12.43 15.13
N PHE A 32 34.89 -12.80 16.28
CA PHE A 32 34.88 -14.20 16.74
C PHE A 32 34.73 -14.34 18.27
N ASP A 33 34.28 -15.52 18.72
CA ASP A 33 34.31 -15.90 20.14
C ASP A 33 35.68 -16.51 20.48
N LEU A 34 36.28 -16.12 21.59
CA LEU A 34 37.62 -16.62 21.97
C LEU A 34 37.64 -18.13 22.29
N LYS A 35 36.48 -18.75 22.53
CA LYS A 35 36.34 -20.22 22.70
C LYS A 35 36.17 -20.97 21.38
N ASP A 36 35.63 -20.30 20.35
CA ASP A 36 35.35 -20.89 19.03
C ASP A 36 35.86 -19.97 17.90
N PRO A 37 37.18 -19.77 17.79
CA PRO A 37 37.77 -18.94 16.74
C PRO A 37 37.64 -19.56 15.34
N ALA A 38 37.18 -20.82 15.23
CA ALA A 38 36.93 -21.46 13.95
C ALA A 38 35.61 -21.00 13.29
N ASN A 39 34.68 -20.45 14.07
CA ASN A 39 33.35 -20.02 13.62
C ASN A 39 33.12 -18.53 13.91
N PRO A 40 33.51 -17.61 13.01
CA PRO A 40 33.24 -16.19 13.14
C PRO A 40 31.75 -15.87 13.28
N LEU A 41 31.47 -14.82 14.05
CA LEU A 41 30.16 -14.26 14.34
C LEU A 41 29.76 -13.24 13.26
N LYS A 42 28.50 -12.79 13.25
CA LYS A 42 28.00 -11.94 12.15
C LYS A 42 28.36 -10.46 12.31
N GLU A 43 28.47 -9.76 11.19
CA GLU A 43 28.71 -8.31 11.13
C GLU A 43 27.68 -7.50 11.95
N GLN A 44 26.41 -7.94 11.97
CA GLN A 44 25.35 -7.26 12.72
C GLN A 44 25.52 -7.35 14.26
N GLU A 45 26.31 -8.31 14.75
CA GLU A 45 26.62 -8.47 16.17
C GLU A 45 27.84 -7.65 16.58
N MET A 46 28.80 -7.46 15.67
CA MET A 46 30.06 -6.75 15.93
C MET A 46 29.85 -5.27 16.22
N TRP A 47 29.10 -4.55 15.38
CA TRP A 47 28.98 -3.09 15.52
C TRP A 47 28.28 -2.62 16.80
N PRO A 48 27.17 -3.22 17.27
CA PRO A 48 26.58 -2.88 18.56
C PRO A 48 27.51 -3.17 19.74
N PHE A 49 28.27 -4.27 19.67
CA PHE A 49 29.26 -4.63 20.68
C PHE A 49 30.39 -3.60 20.76
N VAL A 50 31.04 -3.27 19.63
CA VAL A 50 32.13 -2.27 19.56
C VAL A 50 31.67 -0.89 20.06
N GLN A 51 30.46 -0.44 19.70
CA GLN A 51 29.92 0.84 20.19
C GLN A 51 29.59 0.84 21.68
N GLY A 52 29.27 -0.33 22.26
CA GLY A 52 29.07 -0.51 23.70
C GLY A 52 30.37 -0.52 24.50
N GLU A 53 31.43 -1.11 23.95
CA GLU A 53 32.74 -1.26 24.60
C GLU A 53 33.65 -0.03 24.45
N LEU A 54 33.73 0.56 23.25
CA LEU A 54 34.63 1.69 22.96
C LEU A 54 33.96 3.07 23.01
N GLY A 55 32.62 3.11 22.94
CA GLY A 55 31.85 4.35 22.85
C GLY A 55 31.62 4.85 21.41
N LYS A 56 30.82 5.92 21.27
CA LYS A 56 30.21 6.32 19.98
C LYS A 56 31.09 7.12 19.03
N ASP A 57 32.12 7.80 19.54
CA ASP A 57 33.05 8.61 18.74
C ASP A 57 34.45 7.97 18.64
N ALA A 58 34.61 6.74 19.13
CA ALA A 58 35.87 5.99 19.05
C ALA A 58 36.13 5.43 17.64
N ILE A 59 37.40 5.49 17.22
CA ILE A 59 37.85 4.97 15.92
C ILE A 59 38.45 3.57 16.13
N LEU A 60 37.74 2.53 15.69
CA LEU A 60 38.23 1.14 15.75
C LEU A 60 39.45 0.93 14.84
N ASP A 61 39.40 1.48 13.63
CA ASP A 61 40.50 1.43 12.66
C ASP A 61 40.37 2.53 11.59
N MET A 62 41.49 2.87 10.94
CA MET A 62 41.54 3.86 9.85
C MET A 62 41.37 3.25 8.44
N ALA A 63 41.30 1.92 8.32
CA ALA A 63 41.22 1.19 7.04
C ALA A 63 42.34 1.55 6.04
N MET A 64 43.50 1.95 6.57
CA MET A 64 44.73 2.22 5.82
C MET A 64 45.71 1.05 5.97
N PRO A 65 46.60 0.80 4.99
CA PRO A 65 47.57 -0.27 5.09
C PRO A 65 48.56 -0.02 6.24
N LYS A 66 48.86 -1.05 7.03
CA LYS A 66 49.89 -0.99 8.08
C LYS A 66 51.12 -1.77 7.62
N PRO A 67 52.34 -1.24 7.77
CA PRO A 67 53.57 -1.96 7.41
C PRO A 67 53.97 -3.05 8.42
N ARG A 68 53.23 -3.19 9.53
CA ARG A 68 53.50 -4.10 10.66
C ARG A 68 52.21 -4.64 11.24
N GLY A 69 52.19 -5.89 11.68
CA GLY A 69 51.12 -6.45 12.50
C GLY A 69 51.09 -5.84 13.90
N GLU A 70 49.89 -5.65 14.48
CA GLU A 70 49.74 -5.13 15.84
C GLU A 70 48.62 -5.82 16.64
N ALA A 71 48.82 -5.93 17.97
CA ALA A 71 47.82 -6.46 18.89
C ALA A 71 47.32 -5.38 19.86
N VAL A 72 46.01 -5.33 20.09
CA VAL A 72 45.32 -4.37 20.97
C VAL A 72 44.43 -5.16 21.93
N VAL A 73 44.44 -4.78 23.22
CA VAL A 73 43.56 -5.37 24.24
C VAL A 73 42.73 -4.28 24.89
N TRP A 74 41.42 -4.52 25.00
CA TRP A 74 40.48 -3.61 25.66
C TRP A 74 39.75 -4.32 26.80
N GLY A 75 39.56 -3.63 27.93
CA GLY A 75 38.78 -4.14 29.04
C GLY A 75 39.21 -3.63 30.41
N ARG A 76 39.02 -4.49 31.41
CA ARG A 76 39.26 -4.23 32.84
C ARG A 76 40.18 -5.31 33.42
N CYS A 77 40.97 -4.94 34.42
CA CYS A 77 41.57 -5.88 35.34
C CYS A 77 40.49 -6.34 36.34
N PHE A 78 40.48 -7.63 36.68
CA PHE A 78 39.65 -8.23 37.72
C PHE A 78 40.55 -8.94 38.74
N THR A 79 40.19 -8.86 40.02
CA THR A 79 40.96 -9.55 41.06
C THR A 79 40.66 -11.06 41.11
N PRO A 80 41.66 -11.91 41.44
CA PRO A 80 41.44 -13.36 41.57
C PRO A 80 40.35 -13.71 42.57
N GLY A 81 39.27 -14.33 42.08
CA GLY A 81 38.07 -14.71 42.84
C GLY A 81 37.00 -13.62 42.97
N GLY A 82 37.25 -12.39 42.50
CA GLY A 82 36.40 -11.23 42.79
C GLY A 82 36.60 -10.63 44.18
N GLU A 83 37.55 -11.16 44.97
CA GLU A 83 37.90 -10.65 46.30
C GLU A 83 38.65 -9.31 46.20
N PRO A 84 38.33 -8.29 47.02
CA PRO A 84 39.02 -6.99 46.96
C PRO A 84 40.53 -7.09 47.20
N ARG A 85 41.34 -6.41 46.38
CA ARG A 85 42.81 -6.34 46.53
C ARG A 85 43.34 -4.95 46.23
N GLU A 86 44.42 -4.57 46.90
CA GLU A 86 45.13 -3.31 46.67
C GLU A 86 45.88 -3.28 45.31
N ALA A 87 46.27 -4.46 44.81
CA ALA A 87 47.03 -4.61 43.57
C ALA A 87 46.71 -5.93 42.83
N SER A 88 46.89 -5.93 41.52
CA SER A 88 46.78 -7.07 40.62
C SER A 88 47.73 -6.93 39.42
N ARG A 89 47.83 -7.96 38.58
CA ARG A 89 48.62 -8.00 37.32
C ARG A 89 47.69 -8.34 36.16
N VAL A 90 47.96 -7.76 35.00
CA VAL A 90 47.41 -8.19 33.71
C VAL A 90 48.55 -8.42 32.72
N SER A 91 48.43 -9.46 31.90
CA SER A 91 49.46 -9.89 30.95
C SER A 91 48.84 -10.21 29.61
N LEU A 92 49.55 -9.92 28.52
CA LEU A 92 49.27 -10.37 27.16
C LEU A 92 50.44 -11.23 26.67
N GLN A 93 50.13 -12.42 26.17
CA GLN A 93 50.97 -13.17 25.24
C GLN A 93 50.20 -13.35 23.93
N ILE A 94 50.79 -13.01 22.78
CA ILE A 94 50.27 -13.37 21.46
C ILE A 94 51.42 -13.42 20.42
N GLY A 95 51.68 -14.60 19.86
CA GLY A 95 52.87 -14.81 19.03
C GLY A 95 54.14 -14.38 19.80
N PRO A 96 55.01 -13.52 19.22
CA PRO A 96 56.20 -13.01 19.89
C PRO A 96 55.94 -11.81 20.83
N ILE A 97 54.71 -11.28 20.90
CA ILE A 97 54.36 -10.17 21.81
C ILE A 97 54.15 -10.72 23.23
N GLU A 98 54.98 -10.29 24.17
CA GLU A 98 54.81 -10.49 25.62
C GLU A 98 54.78 -9.12 26.32
N LYS A 99 53.71 -8.83 27.08
CA LYS A 99 53.59 -7.55 27.80
C LYS A 99 52.83 -7.67 29.13
N ASP A 100 53.40 -7.07 30.16
CA ASP A 100 52.84 -7.01 31.52
C ASP A 100 52.53 -5.59 31.97
N LEU A 101 51.43 -5.43 32.71
CA LEU A 101 51.07 -4.23 33.45
C LEU A 101 50.72 -4.60 34.90
N TYR A 102 51.15 -3.78 35.86
CA TYR A 102 50.65 -3.82 37.23
C TYR A 102 49.49 -2.82 37.36
N VAL A 103 48.46 -3.23 38.11
CA VAL A 103 47.22 -2.48 38.29
C VAL A 103 46.96 -2.32 39.79
N PHE A 104 47.04 -1.08 40.27
CA PHE A 104 46.81 -0.69 41.65
C PHE A 104 45.42 -0.08 41.84
N GLY A 105 44.86 -0.23 43.03
CA GLY A 105 43.72 0.56 43.48
C GLY A 105 44.03 2.06 43.51
N ASP A 106 43.03 2.91 43.76
CA ASP A 106 43.29 4.34 43.82
C ASP A 106 44.19 4.69 45.02
N ARG A 107 45.19 5.53 44.73
CA ARG A 107 46.30 5.83 45.62
C ARG A 107 46.77 7.27 45.42
N TYR A 108 47.20 7.89 46.52
CA TYR A 108 47.53 9.31 46.59
C TYR A 108 48.85 9.53 47.33
N TRP A 109 49.54 10.62 47.01
CA TRP A 109 50.72 11.05 47.77
C TRP A 109 50.33 11.45 49.20
N LYS A 110 50.97 10.84 50.20
CA LYS A 110 50.78 11.16 51.63
C LYS A 110 52.01 11.88 52.16
N LYS A 111 51.81 12.89 53.02
CA LYS A 111 52.89 13.55 53.76
C LYS A 111 53.16 12.74 55.03
N ALA A 112 54.40 12.33 55.24
CA ALA A 112 54.81 11.58 56.43
C ALA A 112 54.99 12.52 57.65
N ALA A 113 55.37 11.94 58.80
CA ALA A 113 55.88 12.72 59.92
C ALA A 113 57.31 13.19 59.61
N GLY A 114 57.47 14.47 59.28
CA GLY A 114 58.67 15.01 58.62
C GLY A 114 58.44 15.20 57.12
N MET A 115 59.25 16.04 56.46
CA MET A 115 58.97 16.55 55.10
C MET A 115 59.01 15.52 53.95
N ALA A 116 59.14 14.23 54.24
CA ALA A 116 59.06 13.16 53.24
C ALA A 116 57.63 12.99 52.72
N VAL A 117 57.50 12.89 51.40
CA VAL A 117 56.26 12.51 50.72
C VAL A 117 56.39 11.03 50.34
N THR A 118 55.38 10.22 50.63
CA THR A 118 55.37 8.78 50.39
C THR A 118 54.12 8.35 49.63
N VAL A 119 54.22 7.21 48.94
CA VAL A 119 53.08 6.56 48.27
C VAL A 119 52.09 6.09 49.34
N GLY A 120 50.83 6.49 49.24
CA GLY A 120 49.77 5.94 50.09
C GLY A 120 49.40 4.51 49.68
N ALA A 121 49.09 3.66 50.67
CA ALA A 121 48.49 2.35 50.43
C ALA A 121 47.27 2.45 49.49
N PRO A 122 47.15 1.59 48.45
CA PRO A 122 46.04 1.64 47.51
C PRO A 122 44.72 1.18 48.13
N GLU A 123 43.61 1.75 47.68
CA GLU A 123 42.26 1.34 48.08
C GLU A 123 41.88 -0.01 47.43
N PRO A 124 41.40 -1.03 48.16
CA PRO A 124 41.09 -2.33 47.58
C PRO A 124 40.00 -2.27 46.50
N PHE A 125 40.29 -2.81 45.31
CA PHE A 125 39.38 -2.87 44.17
C PHE A 125 39.02 -4.32 43.81
N THR A 126 37.95 -4.50 43.01
CA THR A 126 37.54 -5.79 42.44
C THR A 126 37.56 -5.79 40.90
N GLU A 127 37.24 -4.65 40.29
CA GLU A 127 37.51 -4.34 38.88
C GLU A 127 38.19 -2.96 38.73
N MET A 128 39.04 -2.79 37.71
CA MET A 128 39.73 -1.52 37.39
C MET A 128 39.91 -1.37 35.86
N PRO A 129 39.47 -0.27 35.22
CA PRO A 129 39.61 -0.08 33.77
C PRO A 129 41.06 0.05 33.29
N VAL A 130 41.44 -0.73 32.26
CA VAL A 130 42.82 -0.70 31.71
C VAL A 130 42.88 0.31 30.55
N THR A 131 42.88 1.60 30.88
CA THR A 131 42.80 2.72 29.91
C THR A 131 43.80 3.84 30.23
N TYR A 132 44.22 4.63 29.23
CA TYR A 132 45.21 5.70 29.42
C TYR A 132 44.81 6.79 30.43
N ALA A 133 43.53 6.94 30.75
CA ALA A 133 43.05 7.81 31.84
C ALA A 133 43.49 7.36 33.25
N HIS A 134 43.84 6.08 33.40
CA HIS A 134 44.33 5.47 34.64
C HIS A 134 45.86 5.25 34.63
N ALA A 135 46.52 5.61 33.52
CA ALA A 135 47.97 5.61 33.34
C ALA A 135 48.57 7.00 33.67
N PHE A 136 49.89 7.09 33.71
CA PHE A 136 50.58 8.35 34.00
C PHE A 136 50.27 9.42 32.93
N GLY A 137 49.95 10.63 33.36
CA GLY A 137 49.73 11.78 32.50
C GLY A 137 48.80 12.84 33.10
N GLY A 138 48.14 13.59 32.22
CA GLY A 138 47.15 14.62 32.55
C GLY A 138 47.33 15.91 31.76
N ALA A 139 46.52 16.92 32.06
CA ALA A 139 46.56 18.21 31.36
C ALA A 139 47.97 18.84 31.42
N GLY A 140 48.54 19.15 30.25
CA GLY A 140 49.91 19.67 30.11
C GLY A 140 51.00 18.61 29.97
N PHE A 141 50.66 17.32 29.87
CA PHE A 141 51.61 16.24 29.56
C PHE A 141 51.32 15.65 28.17
N ASP A 142 51.97 16.20 27.14
CA ASP A 142 51.72 15.88 25.72
C ASP A 142 51.71 14.38 25.35
N PRO A 143 52.53 13.48 25.95
CA PRO A 143 52.47 12.05 25.64
C PRO A 143 51.19 11.34 26.10
N ASN A 144 50.46 11.88 27.09
CA ASN A 144 49.15 11.39 27.53
C ASN A 144 48.36 12.52 28.24
N PRO A 145 47.68 13.40 27.50
CA PRO A 145 46.92 14.51 28.07
C PRO A 145 45.69 14.06 28.88
N ALA A 146 45.27 12.80 28.75
CA ALA A 146 44.08 12.24 29.38
C ALA A 146 44.35 11.48 30.69
N GLY A 147 45.63 11.19 31.01
CA GLY A 147 46.03 10.41 32.19
C GLY A 147 45.91 11.14 33.53
N LYS A 148 46.45 10.52 34.58
CA LYS A 148 46.52 11.13 35.92
C LYS A 148 47.90 11.03 36.57
N GLY A 149 48.15 11.91 37.53
CA GLY A 149 49.39 11.96 38.32
C GLY A 149 50.40 13.05 37.91
N PHE A 150 50.25 13.69 36.75
CA PHE A 150 51.09 14.85 36.38
C PHE A 150 50.76 16.11 37.21
N LEU A 151 49.49 16.32 37.56
CA LEU A 151 48.99 17.44 38.36
C LEU A 151 48.06 16.97 39.49
N PRO A 152 47.90 17.75 40.57
CA PRO A 152 46.89 17.52 41.61
C PRO A 152 45.47 17.86 41.12
N VAL A 153 44.47 17.34 41.84
CA VAL A 153 43.03 17.54 41.58
C VAL A 153 42.29 17.94 42.85
N MET A 154 41.15 18.62 42.71
CA MET A 154 40.27 18.97 43.85
C MET A 154 39.29 17.83 44.17
N GLY A 155 39.20 17.46 45.44
CA GLY A 155 38.18 16.53 45.95
C GLY A 155 36.81 17.19 46.15
N PRO A 156 35.71 16.42 46.30
CA PRO A 156 34.35 16.95 46.53
C PRO A 156 34.18 17.76 47.82
N ASN A 157 35.15 17.66 48.73
CA ASN A 157 35.27 18.39 49.99
C ASN A 157 36.10 19.69 49.87
N GLY A 158 36.61 20.02 48.68
CA GLY A 158 37.50 21.17 48.44
C GLY A 158 38.95 20.95 48.87
N ALA A 159 39.35 19.72 49.22
CA ALA A 159 40.75 19.39 49.54
C ALA A 159 41.57 19.09 48.27
N GLU A 160 42.86 19.41 48.30
CA GLU A 160 43.79 19.07 47.23
C GLU A 160 44.31 17.62 47.38
N HIS A 161 44.13 16.82 46.35
CA HIS A 161 44.61 15.44 46.28
C HIS A 161 45.53 15.27 45.07
N HIS A 162 46.73 14.72 45.26
CA HIS A 162 47.63 14.37 44.16
C HIS A 162 47.60 12.84 43.97
N PRO A 163 46.81 12.32 43.00
CA PRO A 163 46.72 10.89 42.73
C PRO A 163 48.00 10.40 42.07
N LEU A 164 48.26 9.09 42.16
CA LEU A 164 49.20 8.39 41.28
C LEU A 164 48.40 7.63 40.21
N PRO A 165 49.03 7.17 39.10
CA PRO A 165 48.41 6.20 38.21
C PRO A 165 48.02 4.90 38.93
N ASN A 166 47.03 4.22 38.36
CA ASN A 166 46.70 2.82 38.67
C ASN A 166 47.53 1.86 37.81
N ILE A 167 47.84 2.24 36.57
CA ILE A 167 48.47 1.37 35.57
C ILE A 167 49.94 1.78 35.39
N GLU A 168 50.85 0.86 35.66
CA GLU A 168 52.30 1.03 35.48
C GLU A 168 52.92 -0.21 34.83
N VAL A 169 54.04 0.01 34.14
CA VAL A 169 54.91 -1.09 33.66
C VAL A 169 55.77 -1.61 34.82
N PRO A 170 55.89 -2.93 35.04
CA PRO A 170 56.65 -3.49 36.18
C PRO A 170 58.12 -3.06 36.26
N LYS A 171 58.70 -2.63 35.13
CA LYS A 171 60.09 -2.18 35.01
C LYS A 171 60.30 -0.70 35.43
N HIS A 172 59.23 0.08 35.60
CA HIS A 172 59.29 1.52 35.94
C HIS A 172 58.02 1.91 36.72
N LEU A 173 57.99 1.58 38.01
CA LEU A 173 56.94 2.02 38.94
C LEU A 173 57.20 3.46 39.41
N VAL A 174 56.14 4.24 39.66
CA VAL A 174 56.24 5.62 40.17
C VAL A 174 56.57 5.61 41.65
N GLY A 175 57.78 6.06 42.01
CA GLY A 175 58.31 6.11 43.38
C GLY A 175 58.47 7.52 43.94
N SER A 176 58.58 8.53 43.08
CA SER A 176 58.73 9.95 43.44
C SER A 176 57.79 10.87 42.64
N PRO A 177 57.32 12.01 43.21
CA PRO A 177 56.57 13.03 42.46
C PRO A 177 57.33 13.65 41.27
N SER A 178 58.64 13.40 41.16
CA SER A 178 59.48 13.79 40.02
C SER A 178 59.35 12.88 38.80
N ASP A 179 58.84 11.66 38.95
CA ASP A 179 58.95 10.63 37.91
C ASP A 179 58.02 10.93 36.73
N ARG A 180 58.49 10.68 35.51
CA ARG A 180 57.76 10.95 34.26
C ARG A 180 57.85 9.75 33.32
N PRO A 181 57.25 8.59 33.68
CA PRO A 181 57.25 7.41 32.82
C PRO A 181 56.36 7.61 31.59
N ASP A 182 56.60 6.81 30.55
CA ASP A 182 55.71 6.69 29.40
C ASP A 182 54.33 6.12 29.80
N PRO A 183 53.25 6.49 29.10
CA PRO A 183 51.90 6.05 29.41
C PRO A 183 51.72 4.54 29.20
N ALA A 184 51.57 3.80 30.30
CA ALA A 184 51.37 2.36 30.30
C ALA A 184 49.94 1.96 29.91
N GLY A 185 49.78 1.01 28.98
CA GLY A 185 48.47 0.53 28.54
C GLY A 185 48.53 -0.46 27.37
N PHE A 186 47.37 -1.03 27.01
CA PHE A 186 47.20 -1.92 25.85
C PHE A 186 46.41 -1.32 24.68
N ALA A 187 45.74 -0.18 24.90
CA ALA A 187 44.85 0.46 23.93
C ALA A 187 45.62 1.26 22.85
N PRO A 188 44.98 1.65 21.74
CA PRO A 188 45.63 2.46 20.70
C PRO A 188 45.99 3.87 21.19
N PHE A 189 47.13 4.40 20.72
CA PHE A 189 47.45 5.82 20.88
C PHE A 189 46.60 6.68 19.93
N ASP A 190 46.13 7.82 20.42
CA ASP A 190 45.44 8.82 19.61
C ASP A 190 46.35 9.34 18.47
N PHE A 191 45.77 9.60 17.31
CA PHE A 191 46.50 9.99 16.10
C PHE A 191 47.18 11.37 16.22
N SER A 192 46.70 12.22 17.12
CA SER A 192 47.25 13.56 17.38
C SER A 192 48.43 13.59 18.36
N TRP A 193 48.66 12.50 19.12
CA TRP A 193 49.70 12.46 20.15
C TRP A 193 51.11 12.37 19.52
N PRO A 194 52.16 12.94 20.16
CA PRO A 194 53.51 13.02 19.58
C PRO A 194 54.11 11.69 19.10
N GLN A 195 53.74 10.57 19.75
CA GLN A 195 54.14 9.21 19.39
C GLN A 195 53.79 8.87 17.93
N ARG A 196 52.61 9.33 17.45
CA ARG A 196 52.12 9.10 16.09
C ARG A 196 52.30 10.32 15.19
N ALA A 197 51.94 11.51 15.66
CA ALA A 197 51.95 12.73 14.85
C ALA A 197 53.30 13.05 14.18
N LYS A 198 54.42 12.69 14.82
CA LYS A 198 55.79 12.85 14.27
C LYS A 198 56.07 12.05 12.99
N LYS A 199 55.25 11.05 12.66
CA LYS A 199 55.46 10.09 11.56
C LYS A 199 54.85 10.51 10.22
N LEU A 200 54.12 11.63 10.17
CA LEU A 200 53.21 11.96 9.06
C LEU A 200 53.89 12.43 7.75
N GLY A 201 55.18 12.79 7.77
CA GLY A 201 55.94 13.31 6.61
C GLY A 201 55.89 14.83 6.42
N THR A 202 56.61 15.33 5.41
CA THR A 202 56.88 16.76 5.18
C THR A 202 56.01 17.34 4.05
N TYR A 203 54.98 18.10 4.42
CA TYR A 203 53.98 18.67 3.49
C TYR A 203 54.40 20.04 2.90
N ASP A 204 55.60 20.13 2.32
CA ASP A 204 56.22 21.39 1.87
C ASP A 204 55.98 21.77 0.38
N ASN A 205 56.60 22.84 -0.11
CA ASN A 205 56.34 23.34 -1.47
C ASN A 205 56.90 22.48 -2.61
N ALA A 206 57.84 21.57 -2.36
CA ALA A 206 58.19 20.52 -3.33
C ALA A 206 57.05 19.50 -3.43
N TRP A 207 56.60 18.96 -2.29
CA TRP A 207 55.43 18.06 -2.23
C TRP A 207 54.18 18.65 -2.91
N PHE A 208 53.95 19.96 -2.78
CA PHE A 208 53.08 20.76 -3.66
C PHE A 208 53.21 20.43 -5.16
N ARG A 209 54.26 20.94 -5.79
CA ARG A 209 54.35 20.96 -7.26
C ARG A 209 54.52 19.57 -7.86
N GLU A 210 55.08 18.65 -7.08
CA GLU A 210 55.62 17.38 -7.59
C GLU A 210 54.83 16.15 -7.10
N HIS A 211 54.07 16.24 -5.98
CA HIS A 211 53.45 15.06 -5.34
C HIS A 211 51.98 15.19 -4.90
N TRP A 212 51.34 16.37 -4.78
CA TRP A 212 49.89 16.43 -4.54
C TRP A 212 49.12 15.87 -5.76
N PRO A 213 48.20 14.90 -5.60
CA PRO A 213 47.35 14.70 -4.41
C PRO A 213 47.79 13.66 -3.36
N PHE A 214 49.02 13.15 -3.44
CA PHE A 214 49.49 11.95 -2.75
C PHE A 214 50.16 12.23 -1.39
N TYR A 215 50.50 11.19 -0.63
CA TYR A 215 51.29 11.34 0.61
C TYR A 215 52.74 11.78 0.30
N PRO A 216 53.44 12.46 1.23
CA PRO A 216 54.87 12.76 1.10
C PRO A 216 55.73 11.50 1.01
N GLU A 217 56.84 11.56 0.27
CA GLU A 217 57.78 10.44 0.14
C GLU A 217 58.54 10.12 1.44
N ASP A 218 58.61 11.07 2.37
CA ASP A 218 59.26 10.94 3.69
C ASP A 218 58.29 10.52 4.82
N MET A 219 57.05 10.13 4.50
CA MET A 219 56.09 9.65 5.50
C MET A 219 56.48 8.27 6.05
N ASP A 220 56.53 8.15 7.38
CA ASP A 220 56.65 6.87 8.08
C ASP A 220 55.26 6.21 8.18
N TRP A 221 55.07 5.14 7.40
CA TRP A 221 53.82 4.40 7.31
C TRP A 221 53.42 3.70 8.62
N THR A 222 54.33 3.55 9.59
CA THR A 222 53.97 3.10 10.95
C THR A 222 53.15 4.16 11.72
N TYR A 223 52.86 5.33 11.12
CA TYR A 223 51.78 6.23 11.55
C TYR A 223 50.41 5.52 11.63
N PHE A 224 50.14 4.58 10.72
CA PHE A 224 48.87 3.83 10.70
C PHE A 224 48.85 2.69 11.71
N ASN A 225 50.02 2.23 12.17
CA ASN A 225 50.09 1.46 13.41
C ASN A 225 49.64 2.34 14.58
N SER A 226 48.75 1.77 15.38
CA SER A 226 47.99 2.46 16.42
C SER A 226 48.30 1.92 17.80
N ALA A 227 48.74 0.66 17.91
CA ALA A 227 49.21 0.09 19.16
C ALA A 227 50.59 0.66 19.55
N PRO A 228 50.93 0.67 20.84
CA PRO A 228 52.30 0.85 21.32
C PRO A 228 53.33 -0.01 20.57
N GLU A 229 54.57 0.47 20.45
CA GLU A 229 55.60 -0.21 19.65
C GLU A 229 56.07 -1.55 20.26
N ASP A 230 55.82 -1.77 21.55
CA ASP A 230 55.99 -3.07 22.24
C ASP A 230 54.80 -4.05 22.05
N GLN A 231 53.82 -3.68 21.21
CA GLN A 231 52.67 -4.49 20.78
C GLN A 231 52.63 -4.66 19.24
N GLN A 232 53.75 -4.39 18.56
CA GLN A 232 53.91 -4.55 17.12
C GLN A 232 54.87 -5.70 16.80
N ILE A 233 54.71 -6.30 15.63
CA ILE A 233 55.61 -7.30 15.04
C ILE A 233 56.16 -6.78 13.71
N GLU A 234 57.31 -7.30 13.24
CA GLU A 234 57.89 -6.83 11.97
C GLU A 234 57.11 -7.34 10.75
N ASP A 235 56.63 -8.59 10.80
CA ASP A 235 55.77 -9.21 9.80
C ASP A 235 54.26 -9.02 10.14
N PHE A 236 53.42 -9.99 9.78
CA PHE A 236 51.98 -10.04 10.04
C PHE A 236 51.58 -11.37 10.69
N PHE A 237 50.38 -11.44 11.25
CA PHE A 237 49.84 -12.69 11.80
C PHE A 237 49.39 -13.63 10.65
N GLU A 238 49.72 -14.91 10.76
CA GLU A 238 49.37 -15.98 9.82
C GLU A 238 47.96 -16.54 10.06
N GLY A 239 47.44 -16.39 11.29
CA GLY A 239 46.22 -17.01 11.78
C GLY A 239 46.48 -18.34 12.49
N SER A 240 45.67 -18.66 13.50
CA SER A 240 45.83 -19.80 14.43
C SER A 240 46.89 -19.65 15.54
N GLU A 241 47.55 -18.49 15.67
CA GLU A 241 48.48 -18.20 16.78
C GLU A 241 47.80 -18.38 18.13
N ALA A 242 48.51 -18.99 19.08
CA ALA A 242 48.05 -19.05 20.46
C ALA A 242 48.17 -17.67 21.12
N PHE A 243 47.17 -17.31 21.91
CA PHE A 243 47.21 -16.15 22.79
C PHE A 243 46.80 -16.54 24.21
N SER A 244 47.26 -15.76 25.18
CA SER A 244 46.90 -15.88 26.59
C SER A 244 46.79 -14.49 27.19
N VAL A 245 45.67 -14.18 27.86
CA VAL A 245 45.46 -12.90 28.55
C VAL A 245 45.12 -13.15 30.01
N SER A 246 45.97 -12.68 30.93
CA SER A 246 45.82 -12.89 32.37
C SER A 246 45.07 -11.73 33.04
N GLY A 247 44.31 -12.02 34.10
CA GLY A 247 43.72 -11.02 34.99
C GLY A 247 42.62 -10.12 34.38
N MET A 248 42.15 -10.38 33.16
CA MET A 248 41.19 -9.51 32.44
C MET A 248 39.79 -10.12 32.21
N HIS A 249 39.40 -11.17 32.96
CA HIS A 249 38.04 -11.74 32.89
C HIS A 249 37.51 -12.13 34.28
N PRO A 250 36.26 -11.77 34.66
CA PRO A 250 35.76 -11.85 36.03
C PRO A 250 35.64 -13.27 36.62
N LYS A 251 35.71 -14.33 35.79
CA LYS A 251 35.60 -15.73 36.22
C LYS A 251 36.76 -16.63 35.77
N LYS A 252 37.76 -16.07 35.08
CA LYS A 252 38.89 -16.84 34.52
C LYS A 252 40.19 -16.11 34.85
N PRO A 253 41.10 -16.69 35.65
CA PRO A 253 42.40 -16.08 35.93
C PRO A 253 43.23 -15.84 34.66
N VAL A 254 43.04 -16.70 33.65
CA VAL A 254 43.66 -16.62 32.33
C VAL A 254 42.60 -16.93 31.27
N VAL A 255 42.57 -16.14 30.19
CA VAL A 255 41.78 -16.39 28.97
C VAL A 255 42.74 -16.83 27.88
N GLU A 256 42.76 -18.13 27.59
CA GLU A 256 43.58 -18.73 26.54
C GLU A 256 42.74 -19.05 25.32
N GLY A 257 43.34 -18.99 24.13
CA GLY A 257 42.69 -19.30 22.88
C GLY A 257 43.64 -19.26 21.68
N ARG A 258 43.07 -19.21 20.48
CA ARG A 258 43.80 -19.01 19.23
C ARG A 258 43.14 -17.96 18.36
N LEU A 259 43.92 -17.29 17.50
CA LEU A 259 43.36 -16.50 16.41
C LEU A 259 42.55 -17.39 15.46
N PRO A 260 41.56 -16.83 14.72
CA PRO A 260 40.85 -17.56 13.69
C PRO A 260 41.83 -18.14 12.67
N GLY A 261 41.75 -19.45 12.45
CA GLY A 261 42.52 -20.17 11.44
C GLY A 261 41.95 -19.95 10.05
N ILE A 262 41.79 -18.69 9.64
CA ILE A 262 41.07 -18.26 8.45
C ILE A 262 41.94 -17.29 7.65
N ARG A 263 42.02 -17.53 6.34
CA ARG A 263 42.68 -16.67 5.36
C ARG A 263 41.63 -16.04 4.46
N HIS A 264 41.55 -14.71 4.44
CA HIS A 264 40.65 -14.00 3.54
C HIS A 264 41.27 -13.87 2.14
N ARG A 265 40.68 -14.57 1.17
CA ARG A 265 40.99 -14.41 -0.26
C ARG A 265 40.16 -13.24 -0.79
N LEU A 266 40.84 -12.16 -1.16
CA LEU A 266 40.24 -10.98 -1.78
C LEU A 266 40.52 -10.98 -3.28
N PHE A 267 39.48 -10.78 -4.08
CA PHE A 267 39.58 -10.60 -5.51
C PHE A 267 38.87 -9.31 -5.92
N VAL A 268 39.40 -8.64 -6.94
CA VAL A 268 38.73 -7.51 -7.60
C VAL A 268 38.48 -7.87 -9.05
N ASN A 269 37.29 -7.50 -9.55
CA ASN A 269 37.03 -7.49 -10.98
C ASN A 269 37.09 -6.04 -11.45
N GLN A 270 38.13 -5.69 -12.21
CA GLN A 270 38.53 -4.30 -12.49
C GLN A 270 38.41 -3.99 -13.99
N LEU A 271 37.69 -2.93 -14.35
CA LEU A 271 37.52 -2.47 -15.72
C LEU A 271 38.86 -2.17 -16.39
N VAL A 272 39.03 -2.62 -17.62
CA VAL A 272 40.14 -2.23 -18.50
C VAL A 272 40.10 -0.73 -18.77
N ASN A 273 38.91 -0.13 -18.91
CA ASN A 273 38.72 1.31 -19.15
C ASN A 273 37.50 1.88 -18.39
N VAL A 274 37.74 2.84 -17.49
CA VAL A 274 36.70 3.57 -16.71
C VAL A 274 35.62 4.21 -17.60
N ALA A 275 36.00 4.72 -18.78
CA ALA A 275 35.09 5.41 -19.69
C ALA A 275 34.08 4.48 -20.41
N LYS A 276 34.16 3.16 -20.19
CA LYS A 276 33.20 2.17 -20.66
C LYS A 276 32.71 1.32 -19.47
N PRO A 277 31.59 1.69 -18.80
CA PRO A 277 31.07 0.95 -17.65
C PRO A 277 30.68 -0.50 -17.95
N GLU A 278 30.35 -0.80 -19.21
CA GLU A 278 30.05 -2.13 -19.76
C GLU A 278 31.28 -2.75 -20.47
N GLY A 279 32.48 -2.24 -20.19
CA GLY A 279 33.73 -2.69 -20.80
C GLY A 279 34.28 -3.99 -20.21
N GLU A 280 35.31 -4.52 -20.86
CA GLU A 280 36.09 -5.67 -20.40
C GLU A 280 36.62 -5.46 -18.97
N THR A 281 36.63 -6.53 -18.17
CA THR A 281 37.10 -6.52 -16.78
C THR A 281 38.15 -7.61 -16.54
N VAL A 282 39.23 -7.27 -15.85
CA VAL A 282 40.26 -8.19 -15.38
C VAL A 282 39.92 -8.63 -13.96
N PHE A 283 39.69 -9.93 -13.77
CA PHE A 283 39.58 -10.54 -12.45
C PHE A 283 40.98 -10.87 -11.92
N LYS A 284 41.36 -10.26 -10.79
CA LYS A 284 42.68 -10.46 -10.17
C LYS A 284 42.58 -10.60 -8.65
N GLU A 285 43.49 -11.36 -8.08
CA GLU A 285 43.65 -11.49 -6.64
C GLU A 285 44.35 -10.26 -6.03
N VAL A 286 44.05 -9.99 -4.77
CA VAL A 286 44.74 -9.02 -3.92
C VAL A 286 45.11 -9.77 -2.64
N LEU A 287 46.41 -9.85 -2.33
CA LEU A 287 46.88 -10.49 -1.11
C LEU A 287 46.35 -9.73 0.12
N THR A 288 46.00 -10.48 1.17
CA THR A 288 45.64 -9.92 2.47
C THR A 288 46.40 -10.64 3.58
N HIS A 289 46.73 -9.91 4.64
CA HIS A 289 47.45 -10.41 5.82
C HIS A 289 46.73 -9.92 7.07
N ILE A 290 46.73 -10.70 8.17
CA ILE A 290 46.16 -10.25 9.44
C ILE A 290 47.16 -9.28 10.08
N ASP A 291 46.87 -7.99 10.01
CA ASP A 291 47.77 -6.90 10.40
C ASP A 291 47.23 -6.11 11.61
N THR A 292 46.05 -6.46 12.13
CA THR A 292 45.58 -5.96 13.44
C THR A 292 44.71 -6.99 14.15
N VAL A 293 44.97 -7.22 15.44
CA VAL A 293 44.15 -8.05 16.33
C VAL A 293 43.60 -7.21 17.47
N TRP A 294 42.30 -7.27 17.72
CA TRP A 294 41.68 -6.77 18.94
C TRP A 294 41.19 -7.94 19.81
N LEU A 295 41.50 -7.89 21.11
CA LEU A 295 40.99 -8.82 22.12
C LEU A 295 40.15 -8.08 23.17
N PHE A 296 39.00 -8.66 23.53
CA PHE A 296 38.08 -8.18 24.56
C PHE A 296 37.88 -9.30 25.61
N PRO A 297 38.85 -9.51 26.52
CA PRO A 297 38.92 -10.74 27.32
C PRO A 297 37.73 -10.91 28.27
N HIS A 298 37.19 -9.81 28.80
CA HIS A 298 36.05 -9.80 29.73
C HIS A 298 34.72 -10.18 29.06
N ALA A 299 34.62 -9.99 27.74
CA ALA A 299 33.46 -10.37 26.92
C ALA A 299 33.66 -11.72 26.21
N GLU A 300 34.87 -12.30 26.30
CA GLU A 300 35.30 -13.47 25.55
C GLU A 300 35.16 -13.32 24.02
N LYS A 301 35.44 -12.12 23.49
CA LYS A 301 35.39 -11.80 22.05
C LYS A 301 36.72 -11.30 21.50
N GLY A 302 36.90 -11.44 20.18
CA GLY A 302 38.02 -10.87 19.43
C GLY A 302 37.60 -10.37 18.05
N ILE A 303 38.43 -9.52 17.43
CA ILE A 303 38.33 -9.12 16.03
C ILE A 303 39.70 -9.30 15.39
N ALA A 304 39.80 -10.14 14.37
CA ALA A 304 40.97 -10.22 13.49
C ALA A 304 40.70 -9.35 12.26
N ILE A 305 41.64 -8.47 11.92
CA ILE A 305 41.55 -7.57 10.78
C ILE A 305 42.59 -7.97 9.76
N SER A 306 42.15 -8.23 8.53
CA SER A 306 43.01 -8.42 7.37
C SER A 306 42.91 -7.25 6.40
N ARG A 307 44.03 -6.72 5.93
CA ARG A 307 44.05 -5.67 4.90
C ARG A 307 44.74 -6.13 3.63
N GLY A 308 44.20 -5.69 2.50
CA GLY A 308 44.80 -5.79 1.17
C GLY A 308 44.74 -4.46 0.44
N SER A 309 45.65 -4.21 -0.49
CA SER A 309 45.71 -2.97 -1.27
C SER A 309 45.86 -3.23 -2.75
N VAL A 310 45.17 -2.44 -3.57
CA VAL A 310 45.16 -2.63 -5.03
C VAL A 310 45.23 -1.32 -5.78
N GLU A 311 46.06 -1.26 -6.82
CA GLU A 311 46.16 -0.10 -7.71
C GLU A 311 44.88 0.05 -8.54
N VAL A 312 44.35 1.27 -8.55
CA VAL A 312 43.10 1.70 -9.21
C VAL A 312 43.35 2.91 -10.11
N LYS A 313 42.52 3.05 -11.15
CA LYS A 313 42.71 4.03 -12.23
C LYS A 313 42.17 5.43 -11.92
N ASP A 314 41.38 5.55 -10.86
CA ASP A 314 40.83 6.83 -10.40
C ASP A 314 40.62 6.89 -8.88
N ASP A 315 40.39 8.12 -8.40
CA ASP A 315 40.28 8.48 -6.98
C ASP A 315 39.01 7.98 -6.26
N GLU A 316 38.01 7.47 -6.99
CA GLU A 316 36.77 6.89 -6.47
C GLU A 316 36.70 5.36 -6.75
N ALA A 317 37.76 4.76 -7.33
CA ALA A 317 37.80 3.38 -7.82
C ALA A 317 36.57 2.99 -8.66
N LEU A 318 36.18 3.88 -9.59
CA LEU A 318 35.09 3.63 -10.53
C LEU A 318 35.46 2.49 -11.51
N ASP A 319 36.76 2.23 -11.70
CA ASP A 319 37.27 1.03 -12.36
C ASP A 319 37.06 -0.27 -11.59
N VAL A 320 36.57 -0.28 -10.34
CA VAL A 320 36.28 -1.50 -9.57
C VAL A 320 34.76 -1.73 -9.47
N PRO A 321 34.11 -2.31 -10.50
CA PRO A 321 32.71 -2.66 -10.44
C PRO A 321 32.43 -3.74 -9.39
N HIS A 322 33.35 -4.66 -9.09
CA HIS A 322 33.12 -5.74 -8.10
C HIS A 322 34.32 -6.00 -7.16
N LEU A 323 34.00 -6.24 -5.89
CA LEU A 323 34.86 -6.91 -4.91
C LEU A 323 34.27 -8.30 -4.58
N TYR A 324 35.13 -9.32 -4.45
CA TYR A 324 34.74 -10.67 -4.02
C TYR A 324 35.67 -11.15 -2.91
N ILE A 325 35.07 -11.65 -1.82
CA ILE A 325 35.78 -11.99 -0.58
C ILE A 325 35.27 -13.35 -0.11
N VAL A 326 36.18 -14.28 0.14
CA VAL A 326 35.87 -15.61 0.70
C VAL A 326 36.90 -16.05 1.74
N SER A 327 36.47 -16.93 2.64
CA SER A 327 37.31 -17.55 3.67
C SER A 327 37.89 -18.89 3.20
N GLU A 328 39.22 -19.06 3.28
CA GLU A 328 39.87 -20.38 3.27
C GLU A 328 40.30 -20.75 4.69
N VAL A 329 40.22 -22.03 5.06
CA VAL A 329 40.75 -22.51 6.35
C VAL A 329 42.28 -22.63 6.25
N ALA A 330 43.00 -22.09 7.23
CA ALA A 330 44.45 -22.15 7.30
C ALA A 330 44.95 -23.61 7.29
N GLY A 331 46.03 -23.86 6.55
CA GLY A 331 46.59 -25.21 6.35
C GLY A 331 45.93 -26.05 5.25
N GLN A 332 44.78 -25.64 4.69
CA GLN A 332 44.26 -26.28 3.47
C GLN A 332 45.01 -25.83 2.21
N GLN A 333 44.98 -26.65 1.16
CA GLN A 333 45.57 -26.29 -0.13
C GLN A 333 44.77 -25.15 -0.78
N THR A 334 45.42 -23.98 -0.87
CA THR A 334 44.93 -22.76 -1.52
C THR A 334 44.35 -23.04 -2.90
N GLY A 335 43.09 -22.66 -3.14
CA GLY A 335 42.44 -22.84 -4.44
C GLY A 335 42.96 -21.86 -5.50
N THR A 336 42.98 -22.31 -6.76
CA THR A 336 43.50 -21.52 -7.89
C THR A 336 42.62 -20.30 -8.20
N ILE A 337 43.16 -19.31 -8.91
CA ILE A 337 42.42 -18.10 -9.29
C ILE A 337 41.26 -18.47 -10.22
N GLU A 338 41.38 -19.49 -11.08
CA GLU A 338 40.32 -19.97 -11.97
C GLU A 338 39.17 -20.60 -11.20
N LYS A 339 39.45 -21.37 -10.13
CA LYS A 339 38.43 -21.89 -9.20
C LYS A 339 37.63 -20.74 -8.60
N TYR A 340 38.31 -19.70 -8.11
CA TYR A 340 37.64 -18.54 -7.52
C TYR A 340 37.00 -17.61 -8.55
N HIS A 341 37.50 -17.54 -9.77
CA HIS A 341 36.85 -16.86 -10.89
C HIS A 341 35.56 -17.58 -11.29
N GLN A 342 35.55 -18.92 -11.35
CA GLN A 342 34.31 -19.68 -11.58
C GLN A 342 33.30 -19.52 -10.43
N GLN A 343 33.75 -19.47 -9.18
CA GLN A 343 32.86 -19.20 -8.04
C GLN A 343 32.36 -17.75 -8.05
N PHE A 344 33.21 -16.78 -8.41
CA PHE A 344 32.86 -15.38 -8.61
C PHE A 344 31.84 -15.21 -9.72
N SER A 345 32.05 -15.77 -10.91
CA SER A 345 31.09 -15.75 -12.01
C SER A 345 29.77 -16.33 -11.56
N LYS A 346 29.77 -17.52 -10.92
CA LYS A 346 28.58 -18.13 -10.29
C LYS A 346 27.95 -17.28 -9.17
N ALA A 347 28.66 -16.32 -8.58
CA ALA A 347 28.17 -15.41 -7.53
C ALA A 347 27.78 -14.01 -8.07
N VAL A 348 28.24 -13.64 -9.26
CA VAL A 348 27.68 -12.54 -10.06
C VAL A 348 26.37 -13.03 -10.71
N ASP A 349 26.38 -14.26 -11.25
CA ASP A 349 25.20 -15.07 -11.62
C ASP A 349 24.38 -15.57 -10.40
N ARG A 350 24.69 -15.09 -9.19
CA ARG A 350 23.67 -14.95 -8.12
C ARG A 350 22.79 -13.70 -8.32
N GLY A 351 22.76 -13.15 -9.53
CA GLY A 351 21.50 -12.95 -10.25
C GLY A 351 20.76 -14.29 -10.43
N ILE A 352 20.35 -14.85 -9.29
CA ILE A 352 19.91 -16.22 -9.00
C ILE A 352 19.60 -17.08 -10.24
N VAL A 353 20.53 -17.96 -10.64
CA VAL A 353 20.21 -19.17 -11.44
C VAL A 353 19.45 -20.18 -10.59
N VAL A 354 18.23 -19.80 -10.23
CA VAL A 354 17.11 -20.72 -10.24
C VAL A 354 16.85 -21.05 -11.70
N ASP A 355 16.43 -22.27 -11.98
CA ASP A 355 15.82 -22.59 -13.28
C ASP A 355 14.74 -21.54 -13.56
N MET A 356 15.01 -20.64 -14.51
CA MET A 356 14.15 -19.48 -14.72
C MET A 356 12.80 -19.91 -15.28
N ALA A 357 12.67 -21.12 -15.85
CA ALA A 357 11.38 -21.65 -16.28
C ALA A 357 10.35 -21.66 -15.14
N PRO A 358 10.48 -22.43 -14.03
CA PRO A 358 9.50 -22.43 -12.94
C PRO A 358 9.27 -21.08 -12.26
N LYS A 359 10.25 -20.15 -12.18
CA LYS A 359 10.00 -18.82 -11.58
C LYS A 359 9.38 -17.80 -12.54
N MET A 360 9.78 -17.78 -13.81
CA MET A 360 9.10 -16.99 -14.84
C MET A 360 7.70 -17.55 -15.08
N GLU A 361 7.50 -18.86 -15.01
CA GLU A 361 6.21 -19.54 -15.12
C GLU A 361 5.35 -19.37 -13.86
N GLU A 362 5.94 -19.27 -12.65
CA GLU A 362 5.22 -18.87 -11.43
C GLU A 362 4.79 -17.39 -11.50
N ALA A 363 5.69 -16.49 -11.95
CA ALA A 363 5.37 -15.09 -12.19
C ALA A 363 4.28 -14.94 -13.26
N ARG A 364 4.40 -15.66 -14.38
CA ARG A 364 3.40 -15.77 -15.45
C ARG A 364 2.09 -16.29 -14.92
N LYS A 365 2.04 -17.39 -14.16
CA LYS A 365 0.80 -17.91 -13.54
C LYS A 365 0.15 -16.90 -12.58
N LYS A 366 0.94 -16.17 -11.79
CA LYS A 366 0.44 -15.09 -10.90
C LYS A 366 -0.06 -13.87 -11.70
N LEU A 367 0.61 -13.51 -12.81
CA LEU A 367 0.19 -12.46 -13.73
C LEU A 367 -1.06 -12.86 -14.52
N THR A 368 -1.12 -14.05 -15.13
CA THR A 368 -2.30 -14.59 -15.81
C THR A 368 -3.52 -14.62 -14.88
N GLY A 369 -3.37 -15.05 -13.63
CA GLY A 369 -4.45 -14.98 -12.63
C GLY A 369 -4.91 -13.56 -12.26
N LEU A 370 -4.07 -12.54 -12.50
CA LEU A 370 -4.43 -11.12 -12.40
C LEU A 370 -5.08 -10.61 -13.69
N VAL A 371 -4.57 -11.05 -14.85
CA VAL A 371 -5.07 -10.70 -16.19
C VAL A 371 -6.46 -11.27 -16.42
N ASP A 372 -6.71 -12.53 -16.08
CA ASP A 372 -8.06 -13.13 -16.16
C ASP A 372 -9.04 -12.42 -15.22
N MET A 373 -8.59 -11.97 -14.04
CA MET A 373 -9.41 -11.18 -13.11
C MET A 373 -9.80 -9.81 -13.68
N LEU A 374 -8.91 -9.17 -14.45
CA LEU A 374 -9.20 -7.92 -15.19
C LEU A 374 -10.05 -8.18 -16.45
N ARG A 375 -9.81 -9.27 -17.17
CA ARG A 375 -10.49 -9.70 -18.40
C ARG A 375 -11.95 -10.10 -18.13
N ASP A 376 -12.21 -10.80 -17.03
CA ASP A 376 -13.57 -11.17 -16.62
C ASP A 376 -14.35 -10.00 -15.95
N LEU A 377 -13.72 -8.85 -15.68
CA LEU A 377 -14.33 -7.73 -14.95
C LEU A 377 -15.53 -7.09 -15.66
N PRO A 378 -15.52 -6.78 -16.98
CA PRO A 378 -16.69 -6.24 -17.67
C PRO A 378 -17.86 -7.23 -17.69
N LEU A 379 -17.57 -8.53 -17.79
CA LEU A 379 -18.58 -9.59 -17.74
C LEU A 379 -19.20 -9.70 -16.34
N GLN A 380 -18.39 -9.64 -15.28
CA GLN A 380 -18.86 -9.57 -13.88
C GLN A 380 -19.84 -8.42 -13.65
N ILE A 381 -19.53 -7.24 -14.18
CA ILE A 381 -20.39 -6.05 -14.09
C ILE A 381 -21.67 -6.23 -14.92
N SER A 382 -21.56 -6.69 -16.17
CA SER A 382 -22.71 -6.91 -17.07
C SER A 382 -23.67 -7.99 -16.55
N ASP A 383 -23.15 -9.08 -15.98
CA ASP A 383 -23.97 -10.15 -15.42
C ASP A 383 -24.61 -9.74 -14.09
N SER A 384 -23.92 -8.99 -13.23
CA SER A 384 -24.55 -8.41 -12.02
C SER A 384 -25.73 -7.52 -12.41
N ILE A 385 -25.54 -6.66 -13.42
CA ILE A 385 -26.60 -5.83 -14.02
C ILE A 385 -27.76 -6.67 -14.58
N ALA A 386 -27.48 -7.73 -15.34
CA ALA A 386 -28.51 -8.62 -15.90
C ALA A 386 -29.28 -9.40 -14.82
N GLN A 387 -28.59 -9.85 -13.77
CA GLN A 387 -29.22 -10.44 -12.58
C GLN A 387 -30.16 -9.44 -11.93
N ASN A 388 -29.75 -8.18 -11.72
CA ASN A 388 -30.63 -7.15 -11.15
C ASN A 388 -31.89 -6.92 -11.98
N LEU A 389 -31.73 -6.72 -13.29
CA LEU A 389 -32.80 -6.50 -14.26
C LEU A 389 -33.73 -7.72 -14.45
N GLY A 390 -33.40 -8.87 -13.86
CA GLY A 390 -34.17 -10.11 -14.03
C GLY A 390 -34.16 -10.61 -15.47
N THR A 391 -33.01 -10.54 -16.13
CA THR A 391 -32.74 -11.22 -17.41
C THR A 391 -31.80 -12.42 -17.23
N ALA A 392 -31.19 -12.57 -16.05
CA ALA A 392 -30.38 -13.72 -15.64
C ALA A 392 -30.86 -14.27 -14.27
N PRO A 393 -30.47 -15.50 -13.88
CA PRO A 393 -30.99 -16.16 -12.68
C PRO A 393 -30.70 -15.41 -11.37
N LYS A 394 -31.71 -15.35 -10.48
CA LYS A 394 -31.66 -14.62 -9.20
C LYS A 394 -31.60 -15.59 -8.01
N SER A 395 -30.87 -15.19 -6.97
CA SER A 395 -31.07 -15.74 -5.62
C SER A 395 -32.50 -15.45 -5.13
N VAL A 396 -33.06 -16.30 -4.27
CA VAL A 396 -34.44 -16.15 -3.75
C VAL A 396 -34.49 -15.01 -2.71
N ARG A 397 -34.47 -13.77 -3.21
CA ARG A 397 -34.34 -12.51 -2.44
C ARG A 397 -35.25 -11.41 -2.97
N THR A 398 -35.59 -10.48 -2.09
CA THR A 398 -36.48 -9.35 -2.39
C THR A 398 -35.81 -8.30 -3.30
N PRO A 399 -36.57 -7.49 -4.05
CA PRO A 399 -36.01 -6.43 -4.90
C PRO A 399 -35.14 -5.38 -4.17
N VAL A 400 -35.29 -5.23 -2.85
CA VAL A 400 -34.51 -4.30 -2.02
C VAL A 400 -33.10 -4.83 -1.78
N GLU A 401 -32.97 -6.12 -1.47
CA GLU A 401 -31.68 -6.79 -1.26
C GLU A 401 -30.81 -6.75 -2.53
N VAL A 402 -31.44 -6.94 -3.70
CA VAL A 402 -30.82 -6.84 -5.02
C VAL A 402 -30.15 -5.47 -5.23
N ALA A 403 -30.83 -4.37 -4.91
CA ALA A 403 -30.30 -3.02 -5.09
C ALA A 403 -29.10 -2.73 -4.16
N VAL A 404 -29.20 -3.11 -2.89
CA VAL A 404 -28.11 -2.93 -1.90
C VAL A 404 -26.89 -3.78 -2.30
N GLN A 405 -27.12 -5.04 -2.67
CA GLN A 405 -26.06 -5.98 -3.02
C GLN A 405 -25.35 -5.60 -4.33
N THR A 406 -25.99 -4.84 -5.23
CA THR A 406 -25.36 -4.26 -6.43
C THR A 406 -24.25 -3.27 -6.07
N ILE A 407 -24.56 -2.31 -5.19
CA ILE A 407 -23.59 -1.27 -4.80
C ILE A 407 -22.45 -1.91 -4.01
N ALA A 408 -22.77 -2.83 -3.09
CA ALA A 408 -21.77 -3.62 -2.37
C ALA A 408 -20.89 -4.46 -3.32
N THR A 409 -21.42 -4.99 -4.42
CA THR A 409 -20.65 -5.72 -5.44
C THR A 409 -19.71 -4.79 -6.20
N ILE A 410 -20.14 -3.58 -6.58
CA ILE A 410 -19.26 -2.58 -7.19
C ILE A 410 -18.13 -2.18 -6.23
N ASP A 411 -18.43 -1.97 -4.95
CA ASP A 411 -17.40 -1.63 -3.96
C ASP A 411 -16.46 -2.80 -3.63
N ASP A 412 -16.93 -4.05 -3.67
CA ASP A 412 -16.06 -5.24 -3.60
C ASP A 412 -15.20 -5.39 -4.87
N HIS A 413 -15.70 -5.03 -6.06
CA HIS A 413 -14.86 -4.94 -7.27
C HIS A 413 -13.82 -3.82 -7.18
N LYS A 414 -14.16 -2.63 -6.66
CA LYS A 414 -13.17 -1.58 -6.39
C LYS A 414 -12.12 -2.04 -5.38
N LYS A 415 -12.53 -2.76 -4.33
CA LYS A 415 -11.61 -3.37 -3.36
C LYS A 415 -10.69 -4.41 -4.01
N ARG A 416 -11.23 -5.30 -4.86
CA ARG A 416 -10.44 -6.28 -5.65
C ARG A 416 -9.47 -5.60 -6.61
N LEU A 417 -9.82 -4.46 -7.20
CA LEU A 417 -8.91 -3.65 -7.99
C LEU A 417 -7.80 -3.03 -7.16
N ALA A 418 -8.10 -2.48 -5.97
CA ALA A 418 -7.08 -1.94 -5.07
C ALA A 418 -6.17 -3.04 -4.49
N ASP A 419 -6.73 -4.20 -4.14
CA ASP A 419 -5.96 -5.39 -3.74
C ASP A 419 -5.15 -5.95 -4.94
N GLY A 420 -5.65 -5.84 -6.16
CA GLY A 420 -4.98 -6.21 -7.41
C GLY A 420 -3.83 -5.26 -7.78
N GLU A 421 -4.04 -3.95 -7.64
CA GLU A 421 -3.03 -2.90 -7.79
C GLU A 421 -1.94 -3.07 -6.74
N LYS A 422 -2.31 -3.30 -5.47
CA LYS A 422 -1.39 -3.62 -4.39
C LYS A 422 -0.59 -4.89 -4.65
N ARG A 423 -1.23 -5.94 -5.21
CA ARG A 423 -0.53 -7.16 -5.65
C ARG A 423 0.41 -6.88 -6.83
N LEU A 424 0.03 -6.04 -7.80
CA LEU A 424 0.88 -5.68 -8.93
C LEU A 424 2.06 -4.78 -8.50
N LEU A 425 1.85 -3.88 -7.55
CA LEU A 425 2.89 -3.08 -6.92
C LEU A 425 3.84 -3.94 -6.07
N GLN A 426 3.32 -4.96 -5.38
CA GLN A 426 4.15 -5.96 -4.70
C GLN A 426 4.96 -6.78 -5.72
N LEU A 427 4.33 -7.31 -6.78
CA LEU A 427 5.04 -8.00 -7.88
C LEU A 427 6.07 -7.08 -8.57
N LYS A 428 5.85 -5.76 -8.60
CA LYS A 428 6.79 -4.76 -9.12
C LYS A 428 7.94 -4.45 -8.15
N ALA A 429 7.74 -4.57 -6.84
CA ALA A 429 8.83 -4.56 -5.88
C ALA A 429 9.65 -5.87 -5.96
N ASP A 430 8.96 -7.00 -6.02
CA ASP A 430 9.54 -8.36 -5.99
C ASP A 430 10.26 -8.74 -7.30
N TYR A 431 9.72 -8.33 -8.46
CA TYR A 431 10.19 -8.73 -9.79
C TYR A 431 10.41 -7.58 -10.79
N GLY A 432 10.08 -6.32 -10.44
CA GLY A 432 10.15 -5.17 -11.37
C GLY A 432 11.58 -4.73 -11.75
N HIS A 433 12.60 -5.42 -11.25
CA HIS A 433 14.00 -5.30 -11.67
C HIS A 433 14.40 -6.38 -12.70
N PHE A 434 13.54 -7.36 -12.97
CA PHE A 434 13.69 -8.35 -14.05
C PHE A 434 12.82 -8.03 -15.28
N MET A 435 11.63 -7.44 -15.08
CA MET A 435 10.71 -7.09 -16.17
C MET A 435 9.96 -5.76 -15.92
N LYS A 436 9.62 -5.05 -17.00
CA LYS A 436 9.06 -3.68 -16.93
C LYS A 436 7.54 -3.68 -16.66
N ILE A 437 7.16 -3.89 -15.40
CA ILE A 437 5.75 -3.89 -14.97
C ILE A 437 5.18 -2.46 -14.97
N ASP A 438 4.26 -2.16 -15.89
CA ASP A 438 3.45 -0.93 -15.88
C ASP A 438 2.26 -1.08 -14.92
N THR A 439 1.91 0.02 -14.25
CA THR A 439 0.85 0.12 -13.23
C THR A 439 -0.17 1.22 -13.55
N SER A 440 0.03 2.00 -14.62
CA SER A 440 -0.72 3.22 -14.92
C SER A 440 -2.23 3.01 -15.19
N GLY A 441 -2.61 1.89 -15.82
CA GLY A 441 -4.01 1.64 -16.21
C GLY A 441 -4.98 1.35 -15.05
N PHE A 442 -4.50 0.93 -13.87
CA PHE A 442 -5.36 0.63 -12.72
C PHE A 442 -6.12 1.88 -12.23
N GLY A 443 -5.45 3.03 -12.20
CA GLY A 443 -6.08 4.31 -11.87
C GLY A 443 -7.18 4.73 -12.85
N VAL A 444 -7.03 4.38 -14.13
CA VAL A 444 -8.05 4.64 -15.17
C VAL A 444 -9.28 3.76 -14.97
N ALA A 445 -9.09 2.46 -14.71
CA ALA A 445 -10.19 1.53 -14.42
C ALA A 445 -10.95 1.93 -13.14
N ALA A 446 -10.25 2.37 -12.09
CA ALA A 446 -10.87 2.87 -10.86
C ALA A 446 -11.75 4.10 -11.11
N GLN A 447 -11.27 5.06 -11.92
CA GLN A 447 -12.05 6.25 -12.32
C GLN A 447 -13.26 5.91 -13.19
N GLN A 448 -13.13 4.96 -14.13
CA GLN A 448 -14.26 4.47 -14.94
C GLN A 448 -15.34 3.82 -14.07
N LEU A 449 -14.95 3.06 -13.04
CA LEU A 449 -15.88 2.47 -12.08
C LEU A 449 -16.58 3.50 -11.20
N ASP A 450 -15.92 4.57 -10.76
CA ASP A 450 -16.60 5.66 -10.04
C ASP A 450 -17.57 6.43 -10.94
N ALA A 451 -17.19 6.71 -12.19
CA ALA A 451 -18.08 7.30 -13.18
C ALA A 451 -19.28 6.40 -13.49
N MET A 452 -19.10 5.08 -13.48
CA MET A 452 -20.20 4.11 -13.61
C MET A 452 -21.06 4.06 -12.35
N LYS A 453 -20.46 4.03 -11.15
CA LYS A 453 -21.18 4.02 -9.86
C LYS A 453 -22.11 5.23 -9.74
N GLY A 454 -21.63 6.43 -10.11
CA GLY A 454 -22.46 7.65 -10.16
C GLY A 454 -23.63 7.55 -11.14
N LYS A 455 -23.41 6.96 -12.33
CA LYS A 455 -24.47 6.77 -13.33
C LYS A 455 -25.49 5.69 -12.93
N LEU A 456 -25.04 4.57 -12.35
CA LEU A 456 -25.88 3.48 -11.87
C LEU A 456 -26.70 3.87 -10.63
N ALA A 457 -26.14 4.65 -9.71
CA ALA A 457 -26.85 5.14 -8.52
C ALA A 457 -28.07 6.03 -8.86
N ALA A 458 -28.07 6.66 -10.04
CA ALA A 458 -29.23 7.41 -10.54
C ALA A 458 -30.33 6.51 -11.15
N ILE A 459 -30.09 5.21 -11.38
CA ILE A 459 -31.05 4.31 -12.04
C ILE A 459 -32.21 3.93 -11.12
N PRO A 460 -32.05 3.52 -9.84
CA PRO A 460 -33.18 3.24 -8.97
C PRO A 460 -34.16 4.41 -8.86
N GLY A 461 -33.64 5.62 -8.66
CA GLY A 461 -34.45 6.85 -8.65
C GLY A 461 -35.18 7.10 -9.98
N LYS A 462 -34.55 6.79 -11.12
CA LYS A 462 -35.19 6.89 -12.45
C LYS A 462 -36.15 5.75 -12.76
N VAL A 463 -35.97 4.56 -12.18
CA VAL A 463 -36.89 3.42 -12.33
C VAL A 463 -38.11 3.61 -11.45
N ASP A 464 -37.97 4.09 -10.22
CA ASP A 464 -39.10 4.40 -9.35
C ASP A 464 -39.80 5.71 -9.77
N ALA A 465 -39.07 6.69 -10.33
CA ALA A 465 -39.70 7.79 -11.06
C ALA A 465 -40.45 7.25 -12.27
N ALA A 466 -39.84 6.50 -13.18
CA ALA A 466 -40.54 5.96 -14.35
C ALA A 466 -41.70 5.01 -14.00
N LYS A 467 -41.65 4.28 -12.88
CA LYS A 467 -42.78 3.49 -12.35
C LYS A 467 -43.88 4.38 -11.76
N LYS A 468 -43.53 5.40 -10.96
CA LYS A 468 -44.51 6.35 -10.41
C LYS A 468 -45.11 7.22 -11.50
N ASP A 469 -44.34 7.67 -12.47
CA ASP A 469 -44.77 8.43 -13.62
C ASP A 469 -45.59 7.57 -14.58
N LYS A 470 -45.21 6.31 -14.83
CA LYS A 470 -46.08 5.36 -15.57
C LYS A 470 -47.38 5.11 -14.82
N ALA A 471 -47.36 4.84 -13.51
CA ALA A 471 -48.57 4.64 -12.72
C ALA A 471 -49.44 5.91 -12.63
N LYS A 472 -48.82 7.09 -12.47
CA LYS A 472 -49.49 8.40 -12.39
C LYS A 472 -50.02 8.84 -13.74
N TYR A 473 -49.33 8.55 -14.85
CA TYR A 473 -49.79 8.79 -16.21
C TYR A 473 -50.91 7.82 -16.61
N PHE A 474 -50.78 6.51 -16.33
CA PHE A 474 -51.89 5.55 -16.52
C PHE A 474 -53.09 5.91 -15.64
N LYS A 475 -52.89 6.36 -14.39
CA LYS A 475 -53.98 6.86 -13.54
C LYS A 475 -54.60 8.14 -14.11
N THR A 476 -53.80 9.18 -14.37
CA THR A 476 -54.29 10.45 -14.94
C THR A 476 -54.98 10.25 -16.28
N LEU A 477 -54.55 9.28 -17.10
CA LEU A 477 -55.22 8.94 -18.37
C LEU A 477 -56.47 8.08 -18.16
N LYS A 478 -56.49 7.13 -17.21
CA LYS A 478 -57.72 6.40 -16.83
C LYS A 478 -58.77 7.35 -16.28
N ASP A 479 -58.34 8.28 -15.43
CA ASP A 479 -59.17 9.31 -14.82
C ASP A 479 -59.67 10.29 -15.92
N LYS A 480 -58.81 10.83 -16.79
CA LYS A 480 -59.23 11.69 -17.92
C LYS A 480 -60.10 10.98 -18.98
N LEU A 481 -59.82 9.71 -19.31
CA LEU A 481 -60.67 8.94 -20.22
C LEU A 481 -62.05 8.71 -19.61
N LYS A 482 -62.12 8.44 -18.31
CA LYS A 482 -63.38 8.31 -17.58
C LYS A 482 -64.13 9.64 -17.49
N GLU A 483 -63.43 10.74 -17.22
CA GLU A 483 -63.99 12.10 -17.19
C GLU A 483 -64.55 12.54 -18.55
N LEU A 484 -63.93 12.12 -19.66
CA LEU A 484 -64.46 12.27 -21.02
C LEU A 484 -65.66 11.37 -21.31
N TYR A 485 -65.66 10.14 -20.79
CA TYR A 485 -66.70 9.13 -21.04
C TYR A 485 -67.96 9.30 -20.16
N ASP A 486 -67.80 9.85 -18.96
CA ASP A 486 -68.89 10.19 -18.02
C ASP A 486 -69.49 11.59 -18.31
N ASN A 487 -68.93 12.35 -19.27
CA ASN A 487 -69.49 13.63 -19.72
C ASN A 487 -70.83 13.43 -20.46
N PRO A 488 -71.96 14.00 -20.00
CA PRO A 488 -73.30 13.70 -20.51
C PRO A 488 -73.53 13.89 -22.02
N ASP A 489 -72.83 14.82 -22.68
CA ASP A 489 -72.97 15.03 -24.12
C ASP A 489 -72.10 14.08 -24.95
N PHE A 490 -70.99 13.58 -24.38
CA PHE A 490 -70.15 12.56 -25.00
C PHE A 490 -70.82 11.17 -24.96
N VAL A 491 -71.53 10.85 -23.86
CA VAL A 491 -72.28 9.59 -23.64
C VAL A 491 -73.26 9.25 -24.77
N LYS A 492 -73.78 10.24 -25.49
CA LYS A 492 -74.72 10.04 -26.61
C LYS A 492 -74.06 9.47 -27.87
N ILE A 493 -72.73 9.57 -28.01
CA ILE A 493 -72.01 9.35 -29.28
C ILE A 493 -71.31 7.97 -29.33
N THR A 494 -70.90 7.40 -28.18
CA THR A 494 -70.08 6.17 -28.14
C THR A 494 -70.54 5.13 -27.10
N LYS A 495 -71.77 4.64 -27.18
CA LYS A 495 -72.23 3.56 -26.29
C LYS A 495 -71.78 2.17 -26.80
N GLY A 496 -70.58 1.75 -26.40
CA GLY A 496 -70.09 0.36 -26.56
C GLY A 496 -68.88 0.14 -27.48
N ALA A 497 -68.12 1.19 -27.82
CA ALA A 497 -67.01 1.09 -28.77
C ALA A 497 -65.63 0.76 -28.16
N VAL A 498 -65.43 0.97 -26.85
CA VAL A 498 -64.12 0.79 -26.18
C VAL A 498 -64.31 0.15 -24.80
N ASP A 499 -63.70 -1.02 -24.60
CA ASP A 499 -63.53 -1.64 -23.27
C ASP A 499 -62.25 -1.10 -22.63
N VAL A 500 -62.40 -0.40 -21.50
CA VAL A 500 -61.30 0.26 -20.76
C VAL A 500 -60.63 -0.70 -19.77
N GLU A 501 -61.33 -1.76 -19.34
CA GLU A 501 -60.85 -2.68 -18.30
C GLU A 501 -59.97 -3.77 -18.92
N ALA A 502 -60.30 -4.22 -20.13
CA ALA A 502 -59.45 -5.09 -20.98
C ALA A 502 -58.18 -4.41 -21.55
N MET A 503 -57.83 -3.19 -21.10
CA MET A 503 -56.58 -2.49 -21.44
C MET A 503 -55.52 -2.52 -20.33
N LEU A 504 -55.81 -3.10 -19.17
CA LEU A 504 -54.86 -3.16 -18.04
C LEU A 504 -54.10 -4.51 -17.98
N PRO A 505 -52.80 -4.52 -17.61
CA PRO A 505 -52.07 -5.76 -17.38
C PRO A 505 -52.63 -6.53 -16.17
N LYS A 506 -52.59 -7.87 -16.22
CA LYS A 506 -52.89 -8.72 -15.07
C LYS A 506 -51.70 -8.80 -14.10
N GLU A 507 -52.00 -9.08 -12.84
CA GLU A 507 -51.01 -9.22 -11.77
C GLU A 507 -50.19 -10.53 -11.90
N GLU A 508 -49.04 -10.57 -11.22
CA GLU A 508 -48.01 -11.60 -11.40
C GLU A 508 -48.46 -13.00 -10.91
N GLU A 509 -48.05 -14.05 -11.62
CA GLU A 509 -48.41 -15.43 -11.29
C GLU A 509 -47.72 -15.93 -10.00
N ALA A 510 -48.37 -16.85 -9.28
CA ALA A 510 -47.85 -17.38 -8.03
C ALA A 510 -46.55 -18.18 -8.24
N ALA A 511 -45.58 -18.01 -7.34
CA ALA A 511 -44.25 -18.59 -7.46
C ALA A 511 -44.26 -20.14 -7.53
N ASP A 512 -43.47 -20.69 -8.45
CA ASP A 512 -43.34 -22.14 -8.67
C ASP A 512 -42.54 -22.80 -7.52
N PRO A 513 -43.12 -23.76 -6.76
CA PRO A 513 -42.43 -24.46 -5.69
C PRO A 513 -41.21 -25.28 -6.15
N TRP A 514 -41.18 -25.71 -7.42
CA TRP A 514 -40.02 -26.42 -7.98
C TRP A 514 -38.85 -25.44 -8.18
N TYR A 515 -39.13 -24.22 -8.65
CA TYR A 515 -38.14 -23.14 -8.77
C TYR A 515 -37.57 -22.73 -7.41
N GLU A 516 -38.40 -22.46 -6.40
CA GLU A 516 -37.92 -22.03 -5.08
C GLU A 516 -37.04 -23.09 -4.40
N SER A 517 -37.49 -24.35 -4.37
CA SER A 517 -36.73 -25.44 -3.75
C SER A 517 -35.46 -25.77 -4.53
N GLY A 518 -35.52 -25.74 -5.86
CA GLY A 518 -34.35 -25.91 -6.75
C GLY A 518 -33.28 -24.84 -6.51
N MET A 519 -33.67 -23.55 -6.48
CA MET A 519 -32.71 -22.47 -6.26
C MET A 519 -32.05 -22.53 -4.88
N ARG A 520 -32.79 -22.86 -3.81
CA ARG A 520 -32.20 -23.03 -2.46
C ARG A 520 -31.22 -24.20 -2.39
N PHE A 521 -31.49 -25.31 -3.08
CA PHE A 521 -30.53 -26.43 -3.18
C PHE A 521 -29.26 -26.03 -3.94
N LEU A 522 -29.41 -25.32 -5.08
CA LEU A 522 -28.29 -24.85 -5.89
C LEU A 522 -27.40 -23.86 -5.12
N GLU A 523 -27.98 -22.91 -4.39
CA GLU A 523 -27.23 -21.98 -3.52
C GLU A 523 -26.34 -22.70 -2.51
N ALA A 524 -26.86 -23.74 -1.83
CA ALA A 524 -26.10 -24.53 -0.86
C ALA A 524 -24.95 -25.32 -1.52
N CYS A 525 -25.22 -26.02 -2.63
CA CYS A 525 -24.19 -26.76 -3.37
C CYS A 525 -23.10 -25.85 -3.94
N ARG A 526 -23.49 -24.65 -4.40
CA ARG A 526 -22.60 -23.63 -4.95
C ARG A 526 -21.69 -22.99 -3.91
N GLY A 527 -22.22 -22.69 -2.72
CA GLY A 527 -21.42 -22.18 -1.59
C GLY A 527 -20.27 -23.14 -1.25
N ARG A 528 -20.61 -24.43 -1.06
CA ARG A 528 -19.63 -25.50 -0.79
C ARG A 528 -18.52 -25.59 -1.84
N LEU A 529 -18.83 -25.37 -3.12
CA LEU A 529 -17.82 -25.41 -4.20
C LEU A 529 -16.90 -24.19 -4.18
N ILE A 530 -17.44 -22.99 -3.91
CA ILE A 530 -16.66 -21.75 -3.86
C ILE A 530 -15.72 -21.74 -2.64
N GLU A 531 -16.13 -22.37 -1.54
CA GLU A 531 -15.36 -22.52 -0.30
C GLU A 531 -14.35 -23.69 -0.32
N ASP A 532 -14.30 -24.46 -1.41
CA ASP A 532 -13.41 -25.63 -1.57
C ASP A 532 -12.20 -25.28 -2.47
N PRO A 533 -11.03 -24.94 -1.87
CA PRO A 533 -9.89 -24.44 -2.63
C PRO A 533 -9.23 -25.52 -3.50
N GLU A 534 -9.35 -26.80 -3.12
CA GLU A 534 -8.80 -27.93 -3.88
C GLU A 534 -9.63 -28.19 -5.14
N MET A 535 -10.96 -28.26 -5.00
CA MET A 535 -11.86 -28.41 -6.13
C MET A 535 -11.80 -27.21 -7.08
N MET A 536 -11.73 -25.98 -6.55
CA MET A 536 -11.49 -24.77 -7.37
C MET A 536 -10.10 -24.76 -8.04
N SER A 537 -9.12 -25.52 -7.53
CA SER A 537 -7.85 -25.75 -8.23
C SER A 537 -7.98 -26.80 -9.32
N ALA A 538 -8.73 -27.89 -9.08
CA ALA A 538 -8.97 -28.95 -10.05
C ALA A 538 -9.65 -28.40 -11.33
N PHE A 539 -10.69 -27.58 -11.18
CA PHE A 539 -11.35 -26.94 -12.33
C PHE A 539 -10.43 -25.98 -13.11
N ARG A 540 -9.52 -25.24 -12.45
CA ARG A 540 -8.50 -24.44 -13.14
C ARG A 540 -7.52 -25.31 -13.93
N GLY A 541 -7.19 -26.50 -13.42
CA GLY A 541 -6.39 -27.53 -14.12
C GLY A 541 -7.09 -28.13 -15.35
N LEU A 542 -8.39 -27.88 -15.53
CA LEU A 542 -9.19 -28.20 -16.72
C LEU A 542 -9.48 -26.97 -17.61
N GLY A 543 -8.84 -25.83 -17.34
CA GLY A 543 -9.00 -24.60 -18.12
C GLY A 543 -10.21 -23.73 -17.75
N PHE A 544 -11.03 -24.10 -16.77
CA PHE A 544 -12.16 -23.26 -16.35
C PHE A 544 -11.68 -22.03 -15.55
N ARG A 545 -11.98 -20.82 -16.04
CA ARG A 545 -11.83 -19.58 -15.27
C ARG A 545 -12.76 -19.62 -14.05
N PRO A 546 -12.32 -19.15 -12.86
CA PRO A 546 -13.17 -19.09 -11.67
C PRO A 546 -14.47 -18.30 -11.88
N TYR A 547 -14.47 -17.31 -12.78
CA TYR A 547 -15.69 -16.59 -13.12
C TYR A 547 -16.69 -17.43 -13.93
N THR A 548 -16.23 -18.28 -14.86
CA THR A 548 -17.11 -19.17 -15.65
C THR A 548 -17.89 -20.14 -14.77
N LEU A 549 -17.22 -20.75 -13.78
CA LEU A 549 -17.85 -21.60 -12.76
C LEU A 549 -18.88 -20.80 -11.95
N LYS A 550 -18.54 -19.56 -11.57
CA LYS A 550 -19.46 -18.65 -10.88
C LYS A 550 -20.65 -18.29 -11.78
N ARG A 551 -20.47 -18.01 -13.07
CA ARG A 551 -21.53 -17.63 -14.01
C ARG A 551 -22.53 -18.78 -14.24
N SER A 552 -22.02 -20.00 -14.38
CA SER A 552 -22.80 -21.19 -14.74
C SER A 552 -23.54 -21.86 -13.56
N TRP A 553 -23.56 -21.22 -12.37
CA TRP A 553 -24.27 -21.71 -11.17
C TRP A 553 -23.91 -23.13 -10.68
N ILE A 554 -22.81 -23.71 -11.16
CA ILE A 554 -22.31 -25.03 -10.77
C ILE A 554 -22.07 -25.08 -9.25
N GLY A 555 -22.34 -26.24 -8.64
CA GLY A 555 -22.09 -26.51 -7.23
C GLY A 555 -21.75 -27.99 -6.97
N ILE A 556 -21.41 -28.33 -5.73
CA ILE A 556 -21.10 -29.71 -5.31
C ILE A 556 -22.08 -30.20 -4.23
N ASN A 557 -22.67 -31.36 -4.46
CA ASN A 557 -23.41 -32.10 -3.44
C ASN A 557 -22.50 -33.20 -2.88
N ARG A 558 -22.03 -33.04 -1.64
CA ARG A 558 -21.02 -33.93 -1.04
C ARG A 558 -21.57 -35.29 -0.60
N GLU A 559 -22.88 -35.40 -0.37
CA GLU A 559 -23.57 -36.60 0.11
C GLU A 559 -24.98 -36.68 -0.53
N GLU A 560 -25.67 -37.83 -0.41
CA GLU A 560 -27.04 -37.98 -0.91
C GLU A 560 -28.01 -37.05 -0.16
N ALA A 561 -28.70 -36.18 -0.87
CA ALA A 561 -29.65 -35.23 -0.29
C ALA A 561 -31.10 -35.72 -0.48
N ARG A 562 -31.91 -35.63 0.58
CA ARG A 562 -33.31 -36.07 0.58
C ARG A 562 -34.25 -34.93 0.93
N PHE A 563 -35.30 -34.76 0.14
CA PHE A 563 -36.28 -33.67 0.29
C PHE A 563 -37.71 -34.19 0.22
N ALA A 564 -38.64 -33.60 0.98
CA ALA A 564 -40.06 -33.94 0.86
C ALA A 564 -40.60 -33.51 -0.53
N ARG A 565 -41.16 -34.45 -1.31
CA ARG A 565 -41.60 -34.22 -2.70
C ARG A 565 -42.56 -33.04 -2.86
N LYS A 566 -43.47 -32.89 -1.90
CA LYS A 566 -44.45 -31.79 -1.84
C LYS A 566 -43.81 -30.39 -1.77
N ALA A 567 -42.61 -30.25 -1.21
CA ALA A 567 -41.90 -28.96 -1.15
C ALA A 567 -41.34 -28.52 -2.53
N TRP A 568 -41.12 -29.48 -3.44
CA TRP A 568 -40.70 -29.26 -4.82
C TRP A 568 -41.90 -29.27 -5.81
N GLY A 569 -43.14 -29.19 -5.32
CA GLY A 569 -44.34 -29.25 -6.15
C GLY A 569 -44.63 -30.63 -6.78
N LEU A 570 -43.84 -31.67 -6.47
CA LEU A 570 -43.99 -32.99 -7.06
C LEU A 570 -45.18 -33.74 -6.45
N THR A 571 -46.18 -34.05 -7.28
CA THR A 571 -47.48 -34.62 -6.86
C THR A 571 -47.64 -36.13 -7.09
N LYS A 572 -46.68 -36.78 -7.75
CA LYS A 572 -46.66 -38.24 -7.99
C LYS A 572 -45.73 -38.92 -6.98
N PRO A 573 -46.00 -40.16 -6.52
CA PRO A 573 -45.06 -40.91 -5.70
C PRO A 573 -43.81 -41.29 -6.49
N GLY A 574 -42.66 -41.34 -5.81
CA GLY A 574 -41.35 -41.65 -6.38
C GLY A 574 -41.14 -43.12 -6.71
N LYS A 575 -40.17 -43.40 -7.60
CA LYS A 575 -39.76 -44.77 -7.96
C LYS A 575 -38.60 -45.24 -7.08
N GLY A 576 -38.89 -45.69 -5.86
CA GLY A 576 -37.87 -46.17 -4.93
C GLY A 576 -38.45 -46.75 -3.64
N PRO A 577 -37.60 -47.19 -2.69
CA PRO A 577 -38.03 -47.73 -1.39
C PRO A 577 -38.61 -46.69 -0.43
N ASP A 578 -38.45 -45.40 -0.75
CA ASP A 578 -38.99 -44.25 -0.03
C ASP A 578 -39.73 -43.34 -1.04
N PRO A 579 -41.04 -43.58 -1.28
CA PRO A 579 -41.77 -42.95 -2.38
C PRO A 579 -42.23 -41.51 -2.08
N ASP A 580 -42.14 -41.04 -0.84
CA ASP A 580 -42.51 -39.68 -0.43
C ASP A 580 -41.33 -38.69 -0.43
N SER A 581 -40.11 -39.20 -0.62
CA SER A 581 -38.88 -38.42 -0.80
C SER A 581 -38.49 -38.20 -2.27
N LEU A 582 -37.93 -37.03 -2.54
CA LEU A 582 -37.08 -36.73 -3.69
C LEU A 582 -35.63 -36.97 -3.24
N VAL A 583 -34.94 -37.90 -3.90
CA VAL A 583 -33.55 -38.25 -3.60
C VAL A 583 -32.67 -37.65 -4.70
N ILE A 584 -31.64 -36.91 -4.31
CA ILE A 584 -30.64 -36.30 -5.19
C ILE A 584 -29.26 -36.84 -4.80
N PRO A 585 -28.52 -37.51 -5.71
CA PRO A 585 -27.26 -38.17 -5.36
C PRO A 585 -26.13 -37.19 -4.98
N ALA A 586 -25.07 -37.74 -4.40
CA ALA A 586 -23.79 -37.04 -4.28
C ALA A 586 -23.16 -36.86 -5.67
N GLY A 587 -22.60 -35.68 -5.96
CA GLY A 587 -22.05 -35.37 -7.26
C GLY A 587 -21.84 -33.88 -7.55
N LEU A 588 -21.39 -33.59 -8.77
CA LEU A 588 -21.35 -32.24 -9.33
C LEU A 588 -22.75 -31.84 -9.81
N VAL A 589 -23.27 -30.72 -9.33
CA VAL A 589 -24.61 -30.22 -9.64
C VAL A 589 -24.53 -29.16 -10.74
N ILE A 590 -25.21 -29.40 -11.85
CA ILE A 590 -25.20 -28.56 -13.05
C ILE A 590 -26.65 -28.10 -13.36
N PRO A 591 -26.99 -26.83 -13.12
CA PRO A 591 -28.30 -26.27 -13.45
C PRO A 591 -28.38 -25.71 -14.89
N ARG A 592 -29.58 -25.74 -15.49
CA ARG A 592 -29.88 -25.03 -16.75
C ARG A 592 -31.02 -24.03 -16.55
N PHE A 593 -30.94 -22.91 -17.26
CA PHE A 593 -31.88 -21.80 -17.17
C PHE A 593 -32.34 -21.33 -18.54
N SER A 594 -33.60 -20.91 -18.64
CA SER A 594 -34.11 -20.05 -19.73
C SER A 594 -34.32 -18.65 -19.15
N GLY A 595 -33.52 -17.70 -19.61
CA GLY A 595 -33.41 -16.35 -19.01
C GLY A 595 -33.10 -16.40 -17.50
N ALA A 596 -34.11 -16.08 -16.68
CA ALA A 596 -34.02 -16.08 -15.21
C ALA A 596 -34.71 -17.29 -14.53
N ALA A 597 -35.39 -18.14 -15.30
CA ALA A 597 -36.11 -19.32 -14.81
C ALA A 597 -35.19 -20.55 -14.80
N LEU A 598 -35.13 -21.25 -13.66
CA LEU A 598 -34.53 -22.58 -13.57
C LEU A 598 -35.44 -23.56 -14.29
N GLU A 599 -34.89 -24.36 -15.20
CA GLU A 599 -35.67 -25.35 -15.96
C GLU A 599 -35.19 -26.80 -15.74
N HIS A 600 -33.93 -26.99 -15.32
CA HIS A 600 -33.32 -28.30 -15.24
C HIS A 600 -32.23 -28.33 -14.14
N ILE A 601 -32.11 -29.45 -13.43
CA ILE A 601 -30.94 -29.75 -12.59
C ILE A 601 -30.43 -31.16 -12.95
N THR A 602 -29.20 -31.22 -13.43
CA THR A 602 -28.44 -32.47 -13.62
C THR A 602 -27.48 -32.65 -12.43
N VAL A 603 -27.24 -33.89 -12.02
CA VAL A 603 -26.19 -34.25 -11.08
C VAL A 603 -25.30 -35.32 -11.70
N ARG A 604 -24.03 -35.00 -11.88
CA ARG A 604 -23.00 -35.94 -12.31
C ARG A 604 -22.40 -36.65 -11.09
N PRO A 605 -22.59 -37.96 -10.90
CA PRO A 605 -22.07 -38.67 -9.75
C PRO A 605 -20.54 -38.59 -9.65
N LEU A 606 -20.02 -38.63 -8.42
CA LEU A 606 -18.59 -38.80 -8.17
C LEU A 606 -18.35 -40.19 -7.53
N PRO A 607 -17.24 -40.89 -7.86
CA PRO A 607 -16.95 -42.23 -7.34
C PRO A 607 -17.10 -42.35 -5.81
N PRO A 608 -17.81 -43.39 -5.30
CA PRO A 608 -18.08 -43.53 -3.87
C PRO A 608 -16.82 -43.92 -3.08
N GLY A 609 -16.57 -43.22 -1.98
CA GLY A 609 -15.51 -43.51 -1.02
C GLY A 609 -15.71 -42.74 0.29
N PRO A 610 -15.06 -43.17 1.39
CA PRO A 610 -15.23 -42.55 2.70
C PRO A 610 -14.42 -41.23 2.81
N GLY A 611 -14.95 -40.14 2.26
CA GLY A 611 -14.32 -38.81 2.37
C GLY A 611 -14.94 -37.74 1.47
N ILE A 612 -14.36 -36.54 1.52
CA ILE A 612 -14.69 -35.45 0.58
C ILE A 612 -14.29 -35.89 -0.85
N PRO A 613 -15.10 -35.65 -1.89
CA PRO A 613 -14.74 -36.01 -3.26
C PRO A 613 -13.43 -35.34 -3.70
N THR A 614 -12.46 -36.14 -4.15
CA THR A 614 -11.12 -35.64 -4.45
C THR A 614 -11.02 -35.02 -5.85
N PRO A 615 -10.05 -34.11 -6.10
CA PRO A 615 -9.72 -33.64 -7.44
C PRO A 615 -9.54 -34.75 -8.49
N ALA A 616 -8.96 -35.90 -8.13
CA ALA A 616 -8.80 -37.03 -9.03
C ALA A 616 -10.14 -37.70 -9.40
N ALA A 617 -11.07 -37.79 -8.44
CA ALA A 617 -12.42 -38.31 -8.68
C ALA A 617 -13.25 -37.39 -9.60
N LEU A 618 -13.08 -36.06 -9.47
CA LEU A 618 -13.67 -35.08 -10.39
C LEU A 618 -13.13 -35.24 -11.82
N MET A 619 -11.81 -35.39 -11.97
CA MET A 619 -11.17 -35.58 -13.29
C MET A 619 -11.69 -36.82 -14.01
N GLY A 620 -11.95 -37.91 -13.29
CA GLY A 620 -12.56 -39.12 -13.86
C GLY A 620 -14.00 -38.88 -14.33
N ALA A 621 -14.86 -38.32 -13.47
CA ALA A 621 -16.27 -38.10 -13.79
C ALA A 621 -16.49 -37.08 -14.92
N LEU A 622 -15.68 -36.01 -14.99
CA LEU A 622 -15.81 -35.01 -16.07
C LEU A 622 -15.45 -35.55 -17.47
N MET A 623 -14.65 -36.62 -17.54
CA MET A 623 -14.27 -37.28 -18.81
C MET A 623 -15.21 -38.41 -19.22
N ASP A 624 -16.06 -38.91 -18.29
CA ASP A 624 -17.14 -39.85 -18.60
C ASP A 624 -18.40 -39.10 -19.09
N THR A 625 -19.00 -39.56 -20.19
CA THR A 625 -20.21 -38.97 -20.82
C THR A 625 -21.48 -39.81 -20.63
N ALA A 626 -21.40 -40.88 -19.82
CA ALA A 626 -22.47 -41.87 -19.68
C ALA A 626 -23.27 -41.81 -18.37
N SER A 627 -22.84 -41.03 -17.37
CA SER A 627 -23.27 -41.20 -15.97
C SER A 627 -24.18 -40.10 -15.36
N ASP A 628 -24.57 -39.09 -16.12
CA ASP A 628 -25.41 -37.97 -15.63
C ASP A 628 -26.82 -38.40 -15.16
N ALA A 629 -27.20 -37.98 -13.94
CA ALA A 629 -28.50 -38.26 -13.34
C ALA A 629 -29.40 -37.01 -13.26
N PHE A 630 -30.69 -37.14 -13.58
CA PHE A 630 -31.63 -36.02 -13.63
C PHE A 630 -32.45 -35.88 -12.34
N VAL A 631 -32.58 -34.65 -11.82
CA VAL A 631 -33.48 -34.36 -10.70
C VAL A 631 -34.92 -34.32 -11.20
N GLU A 632 -35.82 -35.03 -10.51
CA GLU A 632 -37.22 -35.17 -10.93
C GLU A 632 -37.95 -33.82 -11.01
N GLY A 633 -38.74 -33.64 -12.07
CA GLY A 633 -39.41 -32.37 -12.40
C GLY A 633 -38.63 -31.47 -13.37
N SER A 634 -37.34 -31.74 -13.61
CA SER A 634 -36.55 -31.07 -14.65
C SER A 634 -37.17 -31.23 -16.04
N LYS A 635 -37.10 -30.17 -16.87
CA LYS A 635 -37.55 -30.19 -18.27
C LYS A 635 -36.43 -30.71 -19.18
N GLU A 636 -36.76 -31.56 -20.14
CA GLU A 636 -35.79 -32.06 -21.14
C GLU A 636 -35.59 -31.02 -22.27
N THR A 637 -34.62 -30.13 -22.08
CA THR A 637 -34.22 -29.08 -23.03
C THR A 637 -32.70 -29.02 -23.18
N ALA A 638 -32.21 -28.59 -24.35
CA ALA A 638 -30.79 -28.35 -24.58
C ALA A 638 -30.26 -27.21 -23.70
N LEU A 639 -29.02 -27.30 -23.23
CA LEU A 639 -28.32 -26.09 -22.78
C LEU A 639 -27.92 -25.28 -24.02
N VAL A 640 -28.24 -23.99 -24.05
CA VAL A 640 -27.76 -23.06 -25.09
C VAL A 640 -27.17 -21.83 -24.42
N LEU A 641 -25.93 -21.51 -24.77
CA LEU A 641 -25.15 -20.42 -24.20
C LEU A 641 -24.92 -19.32 -25.26
N ALA A 642 -25.03 -18.07 -24.81
CA ALA A 642 -24.96 -16.85 -25.62
C ALA A 642 -25.82 -16.83 -26.92
N PRO A 643 -27.07 -17.35 -26.93
CA PRO A 643 -27.89 -17.40 -28.14
C PRO A 643 -28.16 -16.00 -28.72
N ALA A 644 -27.92 -15.84 -30.02
CA ALA A 644 -28.29 -14.65 -30.77
C ALA A 644 -28.58 -15.00 -32.23
N GLU A 645 -29.57 -14.34 -32.84
CA GLU A 645 -29.84 -14.50 -34.27
C GLU A 645 -28.65 -14.01 -35.11
N GLY A 646 -28.34 -14.72 -36.20
CA GLY A 646 -27.24 -14.38 -37.10
C GLY A 646 -25.84 -14.81 -36.63
N LYS A 647 -25.66 -15.32 -35.39
CA LYS A 647 -24.41 -15.96 -34.96
C LYS A 647 -24.36 -17.43 -35.41
N PRO A 648 -23.20 -17.96 -35.82
CA PRO A 648 -23.01 -19.39 -35.96
C PRO A 648 -23.10 -20.11 -34.60
N PHE A 649 -23.27 -21.43 -34.65
CA PHE A 649 -23.36 -22.29 -33.47
C PHE A 649 -22.33 -23.43 -33.53
N VAL A 650 -21.80 -23.84 -32.37
CA VAL A 650 -21.11 -25.13 -32.19
C VAL A 650 -21.88 -26.00 -31.19
N CYS A 651 -22.07 -27.27 -31.52
CA CYS A 651 -22.87 -28.23 -30.77
C CYS A 651 -22.02 -29.41 -30.26
N VAL A 652 -22.02 -29.59 -28.95
CA VAL A 652 -21.27 -30.62 -28.20
C VAL A 652 -22.25 -31.56 -27.47
N GLU A 653 -21.77 -32.72 -26.99
CA GLU A 653 -22.66 -33.71 -26.36
C GLU A 653 -23.13 -33.34 -24.93
N ASN A 654 -22.38 -32.51 -24.18
CA ASN A 654 -22.69 -32.24 -22.77
C ASN A 654 -22.37 -30.81 -22.29
N ASP A 655 -22.96 -30.47 -21.14
CA ASP A 655 -22.97 -29.11 -20.58
C ASP A 655 -21.59 -28.61 -20.16
N MET A 656 -20.72 -29.48 -19.64
CA MET A 656 -19.39 -29.06 -19.16
C MET A 656 -18.47 -28.69 -20.33
N GLU A 657 -18.54 -29.45 -21.44
CA GLU A 657 -17.90 -29.07 -22.69
C GLU A 657 -18.49 -27.80 -23.29
N ALA A 658 -19.82 -27.60 -23.20
CA ALA A 658 -20.46 -26.38 -23.71
C ALA A 658 -20.05 -25.13 -22.91
N ILE A 659 -19.98 -25.24 -21.58
CA ILE A 659 -19.56 -24.17 -20.68
C ILE A 659 -18.09 -23.80 -20.90
N LEU A 660 -17.20 -24.78 -21.11
CA LEU A 660 -15.81 -24.52 -21.46
C LEU A 660 -15.69 -23.91 -22.86
N LEU A 661 -16.36 -24.47 -23.86
CA LEU A 661 -16.26 -23.96 -25.23
C LEU A 661 -16.79 -22.53 -25.34
N ASN A 662 -17.91 -22.19 -24.67
CA ASN A 662 -18.42 -20.82 -24.59
C ASN A 662 -17.44 -19.86 -23.89
N GLN A 663 -16.61 -20.33 -22.96
CA GLN A 663 -15.58 -19.51 -22.32
C GLN A 663 -14.47 -19.11 -23.29
N GLU A 664 -14.11 -20.01 -24.21
CA GLU A 664 -13.03 -19.84 -25.18
C GLU A 664 -13.49 -19.11 -26.45
N LEU A 665 -14.68 -19.44 -26.99
CA LEU A 665 -15.23 -18.77 -28.17
C LEU A 665 -15.72 -17.35 -27.86
N GLY A 666 -16.26 -17.12 -26.66
CA GLY A 666 -16.79 -15.81 -26.27
C GLY A 666 -17.96 -15.38 -27.15
N ASP A 667 -17.92 -14.14 -27.67
CA ASP A 667 -19.10 -13.52 -28.30
C ASP A 667 -19.30 -13.81 -29.80
N PHE A 668 -18.35 -14.41 -30.53
CA PHE A 668 -18.52 -14.61 -31.98
C PHE A 668 -19.39 -15.83 -32.36
N CYS A 669 -19.54 -16.80 -31.46
CA CYS A 669 -20.23 -18.07 -31.72
C CYS A 669 -21.09 -18.47 -30.52
N SER A 670 -22.31 -18.96 -30.77
CA SER A 670 -23.18 -19.52 -29.73
C SER A 670 -22.83 -20.99 -29.50
N VAL A 671 -23.05 -21.53 -28.30
CA VAL A 671 -22.69 -22.92 -27.99
C VAL A 671 -23.89 -23.68 -27.43
N SER A 672 -24.14 -24.90 -27.90
CA SER A 672 -25.23 -25.76 -27.41
C SER A 672 -24.76 -27.15 -26.98
N ALA A 673 -25.30 -27.66 -25.87
CA ALA A 673 -25.18 -29.07 -25.50
C ALA A 673 -26.43 -29.84 -25.97
N MET A 674 -26.27 -30.69 -26.98
CA MET A 674 -27.29 -31.64 -27.45
C MET A 674 -26.61 -32.96 -27.83
N LYS A 675 -26.97 -34.03 -27.13
CA LYS A 675 -26.45 -35.38 -27.36
C LYS A 675 -26.94 -36.00 -28.67
N ASP A 676 -28.15 -35.62 -29.10
CA ASP A 676 -28.77 -36.04 -30.35
C ASP A 676 -29.85 -35.02 -30.78
N PRO A 677 -30.28 -35.00 -32.06
CA PRO A 677 -31.17 -33.98 -32.60
C PRO A 677 -32.66 -34.15 -32.25
N SER A 678 -33.02 -35.09 -31.37
CA SER A 678 -34.37 -35.13 -30.75
C SER A 678 -34.49 -34.16 -29.57
N VAL A 679 -33.37 -33.84 -28.91
CA VAL A 679 -33.29 -32.82 -27.85
C VAL A 679 -33.58 -31.45 -28.46
N LYS A 680 -34.52 -30.70 -27.87
CA LYS A 680 -34.96 -29.41 -28.42
C LYS A 680 -34.28 -28.24 -27.70
N PRO A 681 -33.90 -27.17 -28.42
CA PRO A 681 -33.51 -25.91 -27.80
C PRO A 681 -34.68 -25.30 -27.01
N PRO A 682 -34.40 -24.52 -25.94
CA PRO A 682 -35.43 -23.79 -25.22
C PRO A 682 -36.07 -22.71 -26.11
N LYS A 683 -37.29 -22.28 -25.76
CA LYS A 683 -38.16 -21.48 -26.66
C LYS A 683 -37.56 -20.13 -27.06
N ASP A 684 -36.76 -19.54 -26.19
CA ASP A 684 -36.01 -18.29 -26.38
C ASP A 684 -34.82 -18.44 -27.34
N ALA A 685 -34.17 -19.61 -27.36
CA ALA A 685 -33.05 -19.91 -28.26
C ALA A 685 -33.46 -20.58 -29.58
N ALA A 686 -34.67 -21.15 -29.67
CA ALA A 686 -35.09 -22.01 -30.78
C ALA A 686 -35.02 -21.33 -32.16
N ASP A 687 -35.41 -20.06 -32.26
CA ASP A 687 -35.34 -19.30 -33.52
C ASP A 687 -33.89 -18.94 -33.89
N ALA A 688 -33.02 -18.63 -32.91
CA ALA A 688 -31.61 -18.36 -33.15
C ALA A 688 -30.86 -19.61 -33.65
N VAL A 689 -31.13 -20.78 -33.04
CA VAL A 689 -30.59 -22.08 -33.49
C VAL A 689 -31.06 -22.39 -34.92
N LYS A 690 -32.36 -22.23 -35.19
CA LYS A 690 -32.96 -22.56 -36.49
C LYS A 690 -32.48 -21.63 -37.63
N LYS A 691 -32.22 -20.35 -37.32
CA LYS A 691 -31.77 -19.32 -38.26
C LYS A 691 -30.24 -19.14 -38.27
N ALA A 692 -29.47 -20.02 -37.61
CA ALA A 692 -28.02 -19.93 -37.59
C ALA A 692 -27.44 -20.02 -39.02
N PRO A 693 -26.49 -19.15 -39.41
CA PRO A 693 -25.88 -19.18 -40.74
C PRO A 693 -25.02 -20.43 -40.97
N GLN A 694 -24.56 -21.07 -39.88
CA GLN A 694 -23.86 -22.35 -39.87
C GLN A 694 -24.03 -23.00 -38.48
N PHE A 695 -24.23 -24.32 -38.43
CA PHE A 695 -24.45 -25.08 -37.20
C PHE A 695 -23.49 -26.28 -37.15
N LEU A 696 -22.38 -26.14 -36.42
CA LEU A 696 -21.26 -27.07 -36.41
C LEU A 696 -21.47 -28.17 -35.35
N VAL A 697 -21.62 -29.42 -35.76
CA VAL A 697 -21.84 -30.59 -34.88
C VAL A 697 -20.52 -31.31 -34.63
N VAL A 698 -20.08 -31.39 -33.37
CA VAL A 698 -18.76 -31.96 -33.01
C VAL A 698 -18.73 -33.48 -33.18
N SER A 699 -17.69 -33.96 -33.86
CA SER A 699 -17.43 -35.38 -34.12
C SER A 699 -16.57 -35.99 -33.02
N TYR A 700 -17.15 -36.90 -32.23
CA TYR A 700 -16.46 -37.64 -31.17
C TYR A 700 -15.92 -39.00 -31.71
N PRO A 701 -14.63 -39.35 -31.51
CA PRO A 701 -14.01 -40.53 -32.14
C PRO A 701 -14.65 -41.88 -31.81
N ASP A 702 -15.22 -42.03 -30.61
CA ASP A 702 -15.78 -43.31 -30.12
C ASP A 702 -17.29 -43.47 -30.47
N ARG A 703 -17.83 -42.67 -31.40
CA ARG A 703 -19.22 -42.74 -31.89
C ARG A 703 -19.31 -43.44 -33.26
N PRO A 704 -20.46 -44.06 -33.61
CA PRO A 704 -20.63 -44.71 -34.92
C PRO A 704 -20.66 -43.68 -36.05
N VAL A 705 -19.54 -43.54 -36.74
CA VAL A 705 -19.35 -42.67 -37.91
C VAL A 705 -19.81 -43.39 -39.19
N LYS A 706 -20.43 -42.68 -40.13
CA LYS A 706 -20.82 -43.23 -41.43
C LYS A 706 -19.94 -42.65 -42.53
N ASP A 707 -19.23 -43.51 -43.27
CA ASP A 707 -18.32 -43.11 -44.35
C ASP A 707 -17.26 -42.06 -43.94
N GLY A 708 -16.82 -42.11 -42.68
CA GLY A 708 -15.80 -41.21 -42.12
C GLY A 708 -16.30 -39.82 -41.70
N ILE A 709 -17.61 -39.54 -41.82
CA ILE A 709 -18.23 -38.25 -41.48
C ILE A 709 -19.42 -38.48 -40.51
N PRO A 710 -19.66 -37.62 -39.51
CA PRO A 710 -20.89 -37.67 -38.71
C PRO A 710 -22.14 -37.58 -39.58
N ASP A 711 -23.18 -38.38 -39.26
CA ASP A 711 -24.46 -38.25 -39.94
C ASP A 711 -25.20 -36.98 -39.49
N VAL A 712 -24.97 -35.88 -40.23
CA VAL A 712 -25.63 -34.59 -40.02
C VAL A 712 -27.01 -34.50 -40.71
N ALA A 713 -27.47 -35.53 -41.42
CA ALA A 713 -28.78 -35.48 -42.10
C ALA A 713 -29.98 -35.36 -41.12
N PRO A 714 -29.97 -35.98 -39.92
CA PRO A 714 -30.95 -35.69 -38.87
C PRO A 714 -30.84 -34.26 -38.32
N TRP A 715 -29.62 -33.76 -38.14
CA TRP A 715 -29.35 -32.41 -37.62
C TRP A 715 -29.82 -31.29 -38.56
N LYS A 716 -29.86 -31.53 -39.88
CA LYS A 716 -30.45 -30.61 -40.87
C LYS A 716 -31.94 -30.29 -40.66
N LYS A 717 -32.63 -31.02 -39.77
CA LYS A 717 -34.01 -30.70 -39.31
C LYS A 717 -34.05 -29.74 -38.11
N VAL A 718 -32.94 -29.58 -37.39
CA VAL A 718 -32.76 -28.64 -36.26
C VAL A 718 -32.29 -27.29 -36.80
N CYS A 719 -31.27 -27.28 -37.66
CA CYS A 719 -30.82 -26.13 -38.43
C CYS A 719 -30.40 -26.60 -39.83
N GLU A 720 -30.89 -25.95 -40.89
CA GLU A 720 -30.61 -26.36 -42.29
C GLU A 720 -29.12 -26.30 -42.63
N GLY A 721 -28.40 -25.32 -42.06
CA GLY A 721 -26.94 -25.15 -42.15
C GLY A 721 -26.11 -26.08 -41.27
N SER A 722 -26.62 -27.27 -40.92
CA SER A 722 -25.90 -28.24 -40.08
C SER A 722 -24.76 -28.93 -40.84
N GLU A 723 -23.54 -28.83 -40.29
CA GLU A 723 -22.29 -29.38 -40.84
C GLU A 723 -21.43 -30.01 -39.71
N PRO A 724 -20.61 -31.02 -40.00
CA PRO A 724 -19.78 -31.66 -38.99
C PRO A 724 -18.44 -30.95 -38.79
N ILE A 725 -17.93 -30.95 -37.55
CA ILE A 725 -16.58 -30.47 -37.22
C ILE A 725 -15.82 -31.56 -36.44
N ALA A 726 -14.61 -31.91 -36.87
CA ALA A 726 -13.74 -32.84 -36.15
C ALA A 726 -13.09 -32.18 -34.94
N LEU A 727 -12.95 -32.88 -33.81
CA LEU A 727 -12.17 -32.38 -32.66
C LEU A 727 -10.71 -32.09 -33.07
N PRO A 728 -10.06 -31.04 -32.52
CA PRO A 728 -8.70 -30.67 -32.89
C PRO A 728 -7.65 -31.56 -32.21
N ALA A 729 -7.96 -32.11 -31.04
CA ALA A 729 -7.14 -33.07 -30.30
C ALA A 729 -8.01 -33.84 -29.28
N GLY A 730 -7.54 -35.01 -28.83
CA GLY A 730 -8.19 -35.81 -27.78
C GLY A 730 -9.53 -36.44 -28.18
N LYS A 731 -10.25 -36.96 -27.18
CA LYS A 731 -11.57 -37.61 -27.33
C LYS A 731 -12.76 -36.66 -27.13
N ASN A 732 -12.56 -35.50 -26.50
CA ASN A 732 -13.60 -34.53 -26.17
C ASN A 732 -13.00 -33.10 -26.02
N ILE A 733 -13.83 -32.08 -25.84
CA ILE A 733 -13.36 -30.67 -25.73
C ILE A 733 -12.49 -30.41 -24.48
N LEU A 734 -12.69 -31.15 -23.38
CA LEU A 734 -11.88 -31.03 -22.16
C LEU A 734 -10.46 -31.59 -22.38
N GLU A 735 -10.33 -32.72 -23.09
CA GLU A 735 -9.04 -33.26 -23.52
C GLU A 735 -8.38 -32.37 -24.57
N ALA A 736 -9.15 -31.82 -25.52
CA ALA A 736 -8.64 -30.87 -26.51
C ALA A 736 -8.00 -29.65 -25.84
N LYS A 737 -8.69 -29.01 -24.87
CA LYS A 737 -8.13 -27.88 -24.13
C LYS A 737 -6.93 -28.28 -23.25
N LYS A 738 -6.94 -29.50 -22.69
CA LYS A 738 -5.80 -30.04 -21.92
C LYS A 738 -4.58 -30.35 -22.80
N ALA A 739 -4.78 -30.63 -24.09
CA ALA A 739 -3.73 -30.75 -25.10
C ALA A 739 -3.28 -29.39 -25.69
N ASP A 740 -3.67 -28.28 -25.05
CA ASP A 740 -3.39 -26.89 -25.44
C ASP A 740 -3.91 -26.52 -26.85
N ALA A 741 -4.99 -27.17 -27.29
CA ALA A 741 -5.63 -26.84 -28.56
C ALA A 741 -6.31 -25.46 -28.52
N ASP A 742 -6.05 -24.65 -29.54
CA ASP A 742 -6.68 -23.35 -29.75
C ASP A 742 -8.13 -23.53 -30.24
N LEU A 743 -9.04 -23.68 -29.27
CA LEU A 743 -10.47 -23.89 -29.54
C LEU A 743 -11.13 -22.68 -30.23
N TRP A 744 -10.57 -21.47 -30.09
CA TRP A 744 -11.07 -20.29 -30.81
C TRP A 744 -10.75 -20.40 -32.29
N GLN A 745 -9.49 -20.68 -32.63
CA GLN A 745 -9.05 -20.82 -34.01
C GLN A 745 -9.69 -22.03 -34.69
N TRP A 746 -9.75 -23.17 -33.99
CA TRP A 746 -10.42 -24.38 -34.46
C TRP A 746 -11.87 -24.14 -34.89
N ALA A 747 -12.65 -23.42 -34.07
CA ALA A 747 -14.02 -23.08 -34.42
C ALA A 747 -14.09 -22.04 -35.54
N ALA A 748 -13.20 -21.03 -35.56
CA ALA A 748 -13.16 -20.01 -36.60
C ALA A 748 -12.78 -20.58 -37.98
N ASP A 749 -11.80 -21.49 -38.06
CA ASP A 749 -11.34 -22.11 -39.30
C ASP A 749 -12.40 -23.02 -39.95
N ALA A 750 -13.35 -23.52 -39.16
CA ALA A 750 -14.51 -24.28 -39.64
C ALA A 750 -15.67 -23.39 -40.13
N LEU A 751 -15.62 -22.07 -39.89
CA LEU A 751 -16.65 -21.14 -40.36
C LEU A 751 -16.42 -20.70 -41.80
N ARG A 752 -17.51 -20.71 -42.57
CA ARG A 752 -17.52 -20.28 -43.98
C ARG A 752 -17.15 -18.79 -44.11
N PRO A 753 -16.41 -18.38 -45.15
CA PRO A 753 -16.09 -16.97 -45.41
C PRO A 753 -17.34 -16.08 -45.40
N GLY A 754 -17.30 -14.98 -44.64
CA GLY A 754 -18.45 -14.10 -44.37
C GLY A 754 -19.23 -14.43 -43.10
N VAL A 755 -18.98 -15.60 -42.48
CA VAL A 755 -19.43 -15.98 -41.13
C VAL A 755 -18.23 -16.08 -40.16
N THR A 756 -17.03 -16.38 -40.69
CA THR A 756 -15.75 -16.32 -39.96
C THR A 756 -15.55 -14.97 -39.26
N PRO A 757 -15.14 -14.94 -37.96
CA PRO A 757 -14.80 -13.70 -37.27
C PRO A 757 -13.53 -13.05 -37.86
N ASP A 758 -13.39 -11.74 -37.65
CA ASP A 758 -12.13 -11.02 -37.89
C ASP A 758 -11.00 -11.62 -37.02
N PRO A 759 -9.82 -11.99 -37.58
CA PRO A 759 -8.67 -12.41 -36.79
C PRO A 759 -8.23 -11.41 -35.71
N ALA A 760 -8.52 -10.11 -35.87
CA ALA A 760 -8.28 -9.09 -34.85
C ALA A 760 -9.26 -9.16 -33.66
N ALA A 761 -10.40 -9.83 -33.81
CA ALA A 761 -11.35 -10.12 -32.74
C ALA A 761 -10.97 -11.37 -31.91
N LYS A 762 -9.92 -12.11 -32.30
CA LYS A 762 -9.36 -13.19 -31.50
C LYS A 762 -8.84 -12.65 -30.16
N PRO A 763 -9.22 -13.24 -29.01
CA PRO A 763 -8.59 -12.94 -27.73
C PRO A 763 -7.09 -13.21 -27.82
N LYS A 764 -6.27 -12.15 -27.85
CA LYS A 764 -4.83 -12.30 -27.96
C LYS A 764 -4.26 -12.98 -26.72
N ASP A 765 -3.51 -14.05 -26.93
CA ASP A 765 -2.51 -14.49 -25.97
C ASP A 765 -1.38 -13.47 -25.98
N ILE A 766 -1.41 -12.60 -24.98
CA ILE A 766 -0.51 -11.46 -24.85
C ILE A 766 0.71 -11.90 -24.06
N ASP A 767 1.88 -11.76 -24.67
CA ASP A 767 3.14 -11.92 -23.96
C ASP A 767 3.28 -10.80 -22.92
N VAL A 768 3.20 -11.19 -21.64
CA VAL A 768 3.35 -10.29 -20.50
C VAL A 768 4.76 -9.71 -20.37
N MET A 769 5.72 -10.13 -21.20
CA MET A 769 7.03 -9.51 -21.35
C MET A 769 7.00 -8.23 -22.22
N GLU A 770 5.99 -8.02 -23.08
CA GLU A 770 5.94 -6.82 -23.92
C GLU A 770 5.72 -5.53 -23.10
N PRO A 771 6.56 -4.48 -23.28
CA PRO A 771 6.42 -3.21 -22.57
C PRO A 771 5.08 -2.51 -22.81
N GLY A 772 4.16 -2.61 -21.84
CA GLY A 772 2.81 -2.02 -21.91
C GLY A 772 1.68 -3.04 -22.03
N ALA A 773 2.00 -4.34 -22.18
CA ALA A 773 1.02 -5.44 -22.25
C ALA A 773 -0.09 -5.33 -21.19
N VAL A 774 0.30 -5.21 -19.90
CA VAL A 774 -0.63 -5.12 -18.76
C VAL A 774 -1.52 -3.86 -18.80
N ALA A 775 -1.05 -2.75 -19.38
CA ALA A 775 -1.87 -1.56 -19.57
C ALA A 775 -2.87 -1.74 -20.72
N SER A 776 -2.48 -2.41 -21.81
CA SER A 776 -3.39 -2.75 -22.93
C SER A 776 -4.45 -3.81 -22.58
N LEU A 777 -4.19 -4.62 -21.54
CA LEU A 777 -5.09 -5.66 -21.03
C LEU A 777 -6.22 -5.14 -20.15
N ILE A 778 -6.22 -3.85 -19.78
CA ILE A 778 -7.31 -3.23 -19.02
C ILE A 778 -8.37 -2.75 -20.02
N PRO A 779 -9.53 -3.42 -20.12
CA PRO A 779 -10.53 -3.06 -21.12
C PRO A 779 -11.05 -1.65 -20.86
N VAL A 780 -11.12 -0.82 -21.90
CA VAL A 780 -11.83 0.46 -21.85
C VAL A 780 -13.30 0.13 -21.64
N ILE A 781 -13.79 0.31 -20.42
CA ILE A 781 -15.17 0.03 -20.08
C ILE A 781 -16.00 1.15 -20.71
N ASP A 782 -16.70 0.85 -21.80
CA ASP A 782 -17.61 1.83 -22.41
C ASP A 782 -18.84 2.02 -21.51
N VAL A 783 -18.69 2.94 -20.55
CA VAL A 783 -19.75 3.35 -19.63
C VAL A 783 -20.89 4.05 -20.38
N ALA A 784 -20.69 4.54 -21.61
CA ALA A 784 -21.77 5.07 -22.42
C ALA A 784 -22.58 3.94 -23.07
N ALA A 785 -21.94 2.98 -23.75
CA ALA A 785 -22.61 1.83 -24.35
C ALA A 785 -23.24 0.90 -23.30
N LEU A 786 -22.62 0.68 -22.14
CA LEU A 786 -23.21 -0.16 -21.09
C LEU A 786 -24.41 0.52 -20.43
N VAL A 787 -24.35 1.84 -20.15
CA VAL A 787 -25.52 2.58 -19.62
C VAL A 787 -26.60 2.75 -20.69
N ALA A 788 -26.23 2.86 -21.98
CA ALA A 788 -27.18 2.78 -23.09
C ALA A 788 -27.84 1.40 -23.13
N LYS A 789 -27.09 0.30 -23.14
CA LYS A 789 -27.65 -1.06 -23.12
C LYS A 789 -28.56 -1.29 -21.90
N VAL A 790 -28.18 -0.85 -20.71
CA VAL A 790 -29.06 -0.93 -19.52
C VAL A 790 -30.34 -0.12 -19.68
N ARG A 791 -30.25 1.11 -20.21
CA ARG A 791 -31.41 1.94 -20.54
C ARG A 791 -32.27 1.27 -21.62
N ASP A 792 -31.65 0.65 -22.62
CA ASP A 792 -32.32 0.15 -23.83
C ASP A 792 -32.93 -1.24 -23.61
N ASP A 793 -32.31 -2.09 -22.79
CA ASP A 793 -32.90 -3.35 -22.27
C ASP A 793 -34.07 -3.04 -21.31
N LEU A 794 -33.93 -2.03 -20.45
CA LEU A 794 -35.03 -1.56 -19.58
C LEU A 794 -36.19 -0.99 -20.41
N MET A 795 -35.88 -0.15 -21.39
CA MET A 795 -36.87 0.39 -22.34
C MET A 795 -37.48 -0.73 -23.18
N ALA A 796 -36.72 -1.73 -23.62
CA ALA A 796 -37.23 -2.90 -24.36
C ALA A 796 -38.16 -3.77 -23.50
N LYS A 797 -37.86 -3.98 -22.21
CA LYS A 797 -38.83 -4.61 -21.28
C LYS A 797 -40.09 -3.76 -21.07
N MET A 798 -39.98 -2.44 -21.09
CA MET A 798 -41.13 -1.54 -20.99
C MET A 798 -41.92 -1.41 -22.29
N LYS A 799 -41.26 -1.61 -23.45
CA LYS A 799 -41.75 -1.29 -24.80
C LYS A 799 -43.02 -2.06 -25.20
N PRO A 800 -43.17 -3.38 -25.00
CA PRO A 800 -44.44 -4.07 -25.27
C PRO A 800 -45.64 -3.42 -24.59
N GLY A 801 -45.47 -2.94 -23.35
CA GLY A 801 -46.50 -2.22 -22.57
C GLY A 801 -46.50 -0.70 -22.78
N VAL A 802 -45.83 -0.18 -23.81
CA VAL A 802 -45.86 1.21 -24.28
C VAL A 802 -46.35 1.25 -25.73
N ASP A 803 -45.89 0.35 -26.58
CA ASP A 803 -46.35 0.19 -27.96
C ASP A 803 -47.79 -0.32 -28.02
N LEU A 804 -48.18 -1.31 -27.19
CA LEU A 804 -49.59 -1.74 -27.05
C LEU A 804 -50.48 -0.59 -26.57
N PHE A 805 -49.92 0.31 -25.76
CA PHE A 805 -50.62 1.47 -25.21
C PHE A 805 -50.75 2.60 -26.23
N GLU A 806 -49.68 2.97 -26.96
CA GLU A 806 -49.76 3.97 -28.04
C GLU A 806 -50.62 3.47 -29.20
N ALA A 807 -50.59 2.17 -29.52
CA ALA A 807 -51.50 1.57 -30.49
C ALA A 807 -52.97 1.75 -30.09
N LYS A 808 -53.36 1.33 -28.87
CA LYS A 808 -54.75 1.46 -28.38
C LYS A 808 -55.18 2.91 -28.10
N LYS A 809 -54.26 3.77 -27.65
CA LYS A 809 -54.48 5.22 -27.49
C LYS A 809 -54.72 5.87 -28.86
N LYS A 810 -53.89 5.56 -29.86
CA LYS A 810 -54.09 6.07 -31.22
C LYS A 810 -55.39 5.56 -31.81
N GLU A 811 -55.68 4.26 -31.70
CA GLU A 811 -56.94 3.64 -32.13
C GLU A 811 -58.18 4.34 -31.51
N ALA A 812 -58.17 4.60 -30.20
CA ALA A 812 -59.24 5.33 -29.52
C ALA A 812 -59.35 6.80 -29.98
N MET A 813 -58.23 7.52 -30.12
CA MET A 813 -58.22 8.93 -30.54
C MET A 813 -58.63 9.09 -32.02
N ASP A 814 -58.23 8.17 -32.91
CA ASP A 814 -58.68 8.13 -34.31
C ASP A 814 -60.19 7.89 -34.40
N LEU A 815 -60.73 7.01 -33.56
CA LEU A 815 -62.17 6.74 -33.49
C LEU A 815 -62.96 7.97 -33.03
N ILE A 816 -62.51 8.58 -31.93
CA ILE A 816 -63.09 9.81 -31.35
C ILE A 816 -63.03 10.96 -32.38
N GLY A 817 -61.87 11.20 -33.00
CA GLY A 817 -61.69 12.23 -34.01
C GLY A 817 -62.61 12.03 -35.23
N LYS A 818 -62.76 10.78 -35.71
CA LYS A 818 -63.66 10.44 -36.82
C LYS A 818 -65.15 10.58 -36.48
N GLN A 819 -65.52 10.57 -35.20
CA GLN A 819 -66.90 10.81 -34.75
C GLN A 819 -67.17 12.31 -34.50
N LEU A 820 -66.22 13.05 -33.92
CA LEU A 820 -66.33 14.50 -33.73
C LEU A 820 -66.28 15.27 -35.07
N ALA A 821 -65.44 14.85 -36.01
CA ALA A 821 -65.39 15.41 -37.36
C ALA A 821 -66.69 15.22 -38.15
N LYS A 822 -67.50 14.19 -37.83
CA LYS A 822 -68.85 14.00 -38.39
C LYS A 822 -69.91 14.97 -37.81
N GLN A 823 -69.56 15.75 -36.78
CA GLN A 823 -70.44 16.73 -36.14
C GLN A 823 -69.83 18.15 -36.07
N GLY A 824 -68.63 18.36 -36.64
CA GLY A 824 -68.07 19.70 -36.90
C GLY A 824 -67.29 20.34 -35.76
N HIS A 825 -66.77 19.56 -34.80
CA HIS A 825 -65.98 20.07 -33.67
C HIS A 825 -64.54 19.56 -33.66
N ASP A 826 -63.62 20.40 -33.18
CA ASP A 826 -62.17 20.13 -33.08
C ASP A 826 -61.72 20.05 -31.60
N ILE A 827 -60.80 19.12 -31.32
CA ILE A 827 -60.58 18.56 -29.98
C ILE A 827 -59.51 19.30 -29.16
N ASP A 828 -58.52 19.92 -29.81
CA ASP A 828 -57.40 20.58 -29.13
C ASP A 828 -57.82 21.82 -28.31
N THR A 829 -59.01 22.37 -28.57
CA THR A 829 -59.52 23.59 -27.92
C THR A 829 -60.01 23.38 -26.47
N LEU A 830 -60.24 22.14 -26.03
CA LEU A 830 -61.11 21.85 -24.87
C LEU A 830 -60.42 21.55 -23.52
N MET A 831 -59.10 21.35 -23.46
CA MET A 831 -58.42 20.67 -22.32
C MET A 831 -57.65 21.57 -21.32
N LYS A 832 -58.11 22.78 -20.96
CA LYS A 832 -57.22 23.79 -20.33
C LYS A 832 -57.17 23.98 -18.80
N ASP A 833 -58.21 23.73 -17.99
CA ASP A 833 -58.24 24.18 -16.56
C ASP A 833 -58.92 23.19 -15.55
N ALA A 834 -58.31 22.90 -14.36
CA ALA A 834 -58.93 22.15 -13.22
C ALA A 834 -58.11 22.18 -11.85
N PRO A 835 -58.74 22.16 -10.63
CA PRO A 835 -58.07 22.19 -9.28
C PRO A 835 -58.39 21.03 -8.26
N GLN A 836 -58.04 21.12 -6.95
CA GLN A 836 -58.08 20.04 -5.88
C GLN A 836 -58.62 20.46 -4.46
N LEU A 837 -59.03 19.50 -3.58
CA LEU A 837 -59.52 19.64 -2.16
C LEU A 837 -59.35 18.31 -1.28
N PRO A 838 -59.73 18.19 0.05
CA PRO A 838 -59.00 17.40 1.10
C PRO A 838 -59.73 16.21 1.85
N GLU A 839 -59.24 15.77 3.05
CA GLU A 839 -59.47 14.45 3.73
C GLU A 839 -60.18 14.44 5.13
N GLY A 840 -60.73 13.27 5.56
CA GLY A 840 -60.47 12.73 6.92
C GLY A 840 -61.58 12.13 7.84
N THR A 841 -62.04 10.87 7.66
CA THR A 841 -62.72 10.02 8.70
C THR A 841 -62.69 8.50 8.38
N ASN A 842 -63.06 7.61 9.33
CA ASN A 842 -63.04 6.14 9.15
C ASN A 842 -64.16 5.63 8.19
N PRO A 843 -63.83 4.99 7.06
CA PRO A 843 -64.82 4.70 6.01
C PRO A 843 -65.67 3.43 6.22
N TYR A 844 -65.30 2.52 7.12
CA TYR A 844 -65.88 1.16 7.11
C TYR A 844 -67.25 1.04 7.82
N THR A 845 -67.50 1.85 8.86
CA THR A 845 -68.82 1.91 9.55
C THR A 845 -69.89 2.57 8.68
N ASP A 846 -69.52 3.62 7.94
CA ASP A 846 -70.42 4.30 7.01
C ASP A 846 -70.75 3.40 5.81
N ALA A 847 -69.75 2.65 5.30
CA ALA A 847 -69.99 1.64 4.27
C ALA A 847 -70.96 0.52 4.73
N GLN A 848 -70.84 0.05 5.98
CA GLN A 848 -71.69 -1.03 6.49
C GLN A 848 -73.16 -0.60 6.66
N SER A 849 -73.40 0.60 7.16
CA SER A 849 -74.75 1.15 7.32
C SER A 849 -75.40 1.51 5.97
N LYS A 850 -74.63 2.02 5.01
CA LYS A 850 -75.10 2.32 3.66
C LYS A 850 -75.41 1.07 2.83
N PHE A 851 -74.55 0.04 2.89
CA PHE A 851 -74.77 -1.22 2.19
C PHE A 851 -76.06 -1.94 2.63
N ALA A 852 -76.42 -1.86 3.92
CA ALA A 852 -77.67 -2.44 4.42
C ALA A 852 -78.93 -1.75 3.83
N GLN A 853 -78.88 -0.45 3.59
CA GLN A 853 -79.98 0.28 2.95
C GLN A 853 -80.09 -0.05 1.45
N GLU A 854 -78.95 -0.13 0.76
CA GLU A 854 -78.88 -0.46 -0.67
C GLU A 854 -79.29 -1.92 -0.95
N ALA A 855 -78.92 -2.87 -0.08
CA ALA A 855 -79.32 -4.27 -0.16
C ALA A 855 -80.85 -4.44 0.00
N ALA A 856 -81.46 -3.80 1.00
CA ALA A 856 -82.91 -3.81 1.19
C ALA A 856 -83.66 -3.21 -0.02
N ALA A 857 -83.18 -2.09 -0.57
CA ALA A 857 -83.75 -1.46 -1.75
C ALA A 857 -83.60 -2.32 -3.02
N LEU A 858 -82.53 -3.10 -3.14
CA LEU A 858 -82.33 -4.05 -4.24
C LEU A 858 -83.27 -5.27 -4.10
N ARG A 859 -83.40 -5.81 -2.88
CA ARG A 859 -84.30 -6.93 -2.55
C ARG A 859 -85.74 -6.60 -2.93
N GLN A 860 -86.21 -5.41 -2.59
CA GLN A 860 -87.54 -4.92 -2.98
C GLN A 860 -87.71 -4.84 -4.50
N LYS A 861 -86.77 -4.21 -5.22
CA LYS A 861 -86.85 -4.09 -6.69
C LYS A 861 -86.90 -5.44 -7.42
N VAL A 862 -86.30 -6.50 -6.88
CA VAL A 862 -86.36 -7.87 -7.45
C VAL A 862 -87.72 -8.53 -7.20
N VAL A 863 -88.41 -8.22 -6.10
CA VAL A 863 -89.81 -8.59 -5.87
C VAL A 863 -90.72 -7.84 -6.84
N ASP A 864 -90.59 -6.51 -6.94
CA ASP A 864 -91.45 -5.64 -7.75
C ASP A 864 -91.44 -6.00 -9.25
N HIS A 865 -90.32 -6.55 -9.75
CA HIS A 865 -90.16 -7.00 -11.14
C HIS A 865 -90.48 -8.48 -11.36
N GLY A 866 -91.10 -9.16 -10.39
CA GLY A 866 -91.63 -10.53 -10.54
C GLY A 866 -90.59 -11.63 -10.77
N LYS A 867 -89.32 -11.39 -10.41
CA LYS A 867 -88.20 -12.33 -10.66
C LYS A 867 -87.62 -12.95 -9.38
N MET A 868 -88.24 -12.72 -8.23
CA MET A 868 -87.81 -13.31 -6.96
C MET A 868 -88.23 -14.79 -6.88
N THR A 869 -87.28 -15.72 -7.07
CA THR A 869 -87.48 -17.14 -6.77
C THR A 869 -86.97 -17.46 -5.35
N PRO A 870 -87.43 -18.54 -4.69
CA PRO A 870 -86.97 -18.89 -3.34
C PRO A 870 -85.46 -19.08 -3.22
N GLU A 871 -84.81 -19.55 -4.30
CA GLU A 871 -83.36 -19.74 -4.36
C GLU A 871 -82.59 -18.43 -4.55
N VAL A 872 -83.18 -17.44 -5.24
CA VAL A 872 -82.64 -16.08 -5.37
C VAL A 872 -82.79 -15.34 -4.05
N ASP A 873 -83.96 -15.42 -3.41
CA ASP A 873 -84.23 -14.79 -2.11
C ASP A 873 -83.29 -15.32 -1.00
N LYS A 874 -83.11 -16.65 -0.96
CA LYS A 874 -82.13 -17.31 -0.07
C LYS A 874 -80.70 -16.89 -0.38
N LYS A 875 -80.31 -16.79 -1.66
CA LYS A 875 -78.96 -16.31 -2.05
C LYS A 875 -78.73 -14.85 -1.69
N LEU A 876 -79.72 -13.96 -1.83
CA LEU A 876 -79.61 -12.59 -1.33
C LEU A 876 -79.41 -12.58 0.19
N ALA A 877 -80.20 -13.34 0.96
CA ALA A 877 -80.05 -13.41 2.41
C ALA A 877 -78.68 -13.97 2.85
N GLU A 878 -78.15 -14.99 2.16
CA GLU A 878 -76.79 -15.52 2.43
C GLU A 878 -75.68 -14.52 2.06
N VAL A 879 -75.84 -13.76 0.97
CA VAL A 879 -74.88 -12.71 0.56
C VAL A 879 -74.93 -11.52 1.51
N GLU A 880 -76.12 -11.08 1.91
CA GLU A 880 -76.35 -9.98 2.85
C GLU A 880 -75.77 -10.30 4.23
N LYS A 881 -76.06 -11.50 4.76
CA LYS A 881 -75.47 -12.00 6.02
C LYS A 881 -73.95 -12.10 5.93
N LYS A 882 -73.39 -12.74 4.89
CA LYS A 882 -71.93 -12.82 4.69
C LYS A 882 -71.29 -11.45 4.55
N SER A 883 -71.95 -10.50 3.89
CA SER A 883 -71.43 -9.13 3.74
C SER A 883 -71.42 -8.39 5.08
N GLN A 884 -72.45 -8.56 5.91
CA GLN A 884 -72.45 -8.01 7.28
C GLN A 884 -71.37 -8.65 8.16
N GLU A 885 -71.18 -9.98 8.10
CA GLU A 885 -70.11 -10.69 8.83
C GLU A 885 -68.70 -10.28 8.36
N VAL A 886 -68.51 -10.10 7.05
CA VAL A 886 -67.24 -9.64 6.46
C VAL A 886 -66.96 -8.18 6.79
N LEU A 887 -67.95 -7.28 6.72
CA LEU A 887 -67.78 -5.86 7.05
C LEU A 887 -67.61 -5.63 8.55
N ALA A 888 -68.34 -6.34 9.41
CA ALA A 888 -68.10 -6.32 10.85
C ALA A 888 -66.69 -6.87 11.18
N GLY A 889 -66.28 -7.94 10.50
CA GLY A 889 -64.92 -8.47 10.60
C GLY A 889 -63.85 -7.51 10.08
N ALA A 890 -64.15 -6.71 9.05
CA ALA A 890 -63.23 -5.70 8.50
C ALA A 890 -63.11 -4.48 9.43
N ALA A 891 -64.23 -3.92 9.90
CA ALA A 891 -64.25 -2.84 10.89
C ALA A 891 -63.53 -3.28 12.17
N LYS A 892 -63.85 -4.47 12.72
CA LYS A 892 -63.17 -5.01 13.90
C LYS A 892 -61.66 -5.24 13.66
N ARG A 893 -61.23 -5.65 12.46
CA ARG A 893 -59.80 -5.75 12.13
C ARG A 893 -59.13 -4.39 11.91
N PHE A 894 -59.86 -3.39 11.46
CA PHE A 894 -59.38 -2.01 11.34
C PHE A 894 -59.19 -1.40 12.74
N ASP A 895 -60.13 -1.63 13.66
CA ASP A 895 -60.05 -1.17 15.05
C ASP A 895 -59.02 -1.98 15.85
N GLU A 896 -58.97 -3.32 15.73
CA GLU A 896 -57.89 -4.16 16.31
C GLU A 896 -56.52 -3.81 15.70
N GLY A 897 -56.48 -3.44 14.41
CA GLY A 897 -55.27 -3.00 13.72
C GLY A 897 -54.81 -1.64 14.23
N THR A 898 -55.74 -0.70 14.43
CA THR A 898 -55.49 0.63 14.99
C THR A 898 -55.09 0.54 16.47
N GLN A 899 -55.71 -0.35 17.25
CA GLN A 899 -55.32 -0.65 18.62
C GLN A 899 -53.97 -1.39 18.70
N ARG A 900 -53.64 -2.27 17.75
CA ARG A 900 -52.31 -2.88 17.65
C ARG A 900 -51.25 -1.86 17.25
N LEU A 901 -51.57 -0.92 16.36
CA LEU A 901 -50.71 0.21 16.03
C LEU A 901 -50.53 1.13 17.23
N ALA A 902 -51.59 1.44 17.99
CA ALA A 902 -51.52 2.22 19.23
C ALA A 902 -50.73 1.49 20.33
N ALA A 903 -50.86 0.17 20.47
CA ALA A 903 -50.11 -0.63 21.44
C ALA A 903 -48.65 -0.86 21.02
N ALA A 904 -48.36 -0.94 19.72
CA ALA A 904 -46.99 -0.93 19.19
C ALA A 904 -46.36 0.46 19.38
N ARG A 905 -47.13 1.53 19.15
CA ARG A 905 -46.72 2.92 19.38
C ARG A 905 -46.42 3.15 20.86
N ALA A 906 -47.31 2.76 21.77
CA ALA A 906 -47.06 2.79 23.22
C ALA A 906 -45.84 1.96 23.67
N LYS A 907 -45.44 0.90 22.94
CA LYS A 907 -44.20 0.15 23.20
C LYS A 907 -42.94 0.81 22.61
N ILE A 908 -43.08 1.65 21.59
CA ILE A 908 -42.01 2.48 21.04
C ILE A 908 -41.82 3.71 21.95
N ASP A 909 -42.92 4.36 22.34
CA ASP A 909 -42.96 5.52 23.22
C ASP A 909 -42.54 5.18 24.66
N ALA A 910 -42.64 3.91 25.10
CA ALA A 910 -42.12 3.43 26.40
C ALA A 910 -40.59 3.29 26.46
N GLY A 911 -39.89 3.38 25.32
CA GLY A 911 -38.43 3.34 25.25
C GLY A 911 -37.79 1.96 25.49
N PRO A 912 -36.44 1.89 25.44
CA PRO A 912 -35.70 0.64 25.60
C PRO A 912 -35.78 0.07 27.03
N PRO A 913 -35.76 -1.27 27.19
CA PRO A 913 -35.89 -1.92 28.50
C PRO A 913 -34.68 -1.65 29.42
N ALA A 914 -34.89 -1.69 30.74
CA ALA A 914 -33.92 -1.23 31.75
C ALA A 914 -32.51 -1.86 31.64
N TRP A 915 -32.39 -3.13 31.20
CA TRP A 915 -31.09 -3.76 30.98
C TRP A 915 -30.34 -3.15 29.78
N ALA A 916 -31.07 -2.81 28.71
CA ALA A 916 -30.52 -2.13 27.54
C ALA A 916 -30.20 -0.67 27.86
N LYS A 917 -31.02 0.02 28.68
CA LYS A 917 -30.70 1.35 29.21
C LYS A 917 -29.38 1.35 29.98
N LYS A 918 -29.19 0.36 30.86
CA LYS A 918 -27.96 0.21 31.66
C LYS A 918 -26.73 -0.12 30.79
N LEU A 919 -26.91 -0.87 29.70
CA LEU A 919 -25.85 -1.16 28.73
C LEU A 919 -25.46 0.09 27.91
N MET A 920 -26.45 0.85 27.44
CA MET A 920 -26.24 2.09 26.66
C MET A 920 -25.61 3.20 27.50
N ALA A 921 -26.07 3.42 28.73
CA ALA A 921 -25.44 4.34 29.67
C ALA A 921 -23.98 3.95 29.97
N GLY A 922 -23.69 2.65 30.09
CA GLY A 922 -22.33 2.13 30.22
C GLY A 922 -21.44 2.31 28.97
N ALA A 923 -22.04 2.62 27.81
CA ALA A 923 -21.36 2.93 26.56
C ALA A 923 -21.34 4.45 26.23
N GLY A 924 -21.83 5.31 27.14
CA GLY A 924 -21.94 6.75 26.91
C GLY A 924 -23.08 7.16 25.97
N ILE A 925 -24.04 6.28 25.71
CA ILE A 925 -25.23 6.55 24.91
C ILE A 925 -26.39 6.82 25.87
N ASP A 926 -26.96 8.02 25.81
CA ASP A 926 -28.19 8.35 26.54
C ASP A 926 -29.35 7.49 25.99
N PRO A 927 -29.98 6.62 26.81
CA PRO A 927 -31.03 5.71 26.37
C PRO A 927 -32.42 6.37 26.30
N ASP A 928 -32.55 7.63 26.69
CA ASP A 928 -33.77 8.44 26.62
C ASP A 928 -33.65 9.59 25.59
N ASP A 929 -32.56 9.64 24.84
CA ASP A 929 -32.32 10.55 23.70
C ASP A 929 -33.05 10.05 22.43
N PRO A 930 -34.12 10.73 21.96
CA PRO A 930 -35.00 10.18 20.94
C PRO A 930 -34.48 10.28 19.50
N VAL A 931 -33.27 10.82 19.25
CA VAL A 931 -32.81 11.17 17.89
C VAL A 931 -31.36 10.73 17.53
N PRO A 932 -30.96 9.44 17.61
CA PRO A 932 -29.60 9.04 17.21
C PRO A 932 -29.36 8.97 15.69
N LEU A 933 -30.40 8.73 14.87
CA LEU A 933 -30.25 8.40 13.44
C LEU A 933 -30.95 9.36 12.47
N ARG A 934 -31.78 10.29 12.94
CA ARG A 934 -32.37 11.32 12.07
C ARG A 934 -31.32 12.41 11.78
N GLN A 935 -31.33 12.93 10.56
CA GLN A 935 -30.66 14.18 10.22
C GLN A 935 -31.29 15.33 11.02
N LEU A 936 -30.50 16.06 11.80
CA LEU A 936 -30.94 17.23 12.53
C LEU A 936 -31.13 18.41 11.55
N THR A 937 -32.12 19.26 11.83
CA THR A 937 -32.25 20.59 11.24
C THR A 937 -31.35 21.59 11.99
N ARG A 938 -31.24 22.83 11.51
CA ARG A 938 -30.55 23.91 12.23
C ARG A 938 -31.23 24.16 13.58
N GLU A 939 -32.55 24.12 13.59
CA GLU A 939 -33.43 24.34 14.73
C GLU A 939 -33.27 23.23 15.78
N ASP A 940 -33.20 21.97 15.34
CA ASP A 940 -32.88 20.83 16.22
C ASP A 940 -31.52 21.01 16.92
N VAL A 941 -30.50 21.50 16.20
CA VAL A 941 -29.16 21.73 16.77
C VAL A 941 -29.18 22.87 17.78
N ILE A 942 -29.85 23.99 17.47
CA ILE A 942 -30.00 25.13 18.39
C ILE A 942 -30.74 24.69 19.67
N GLU A 943 -31.89 24.02 19.54
CA GLU A 943 -32.67 23.57 20.71
C GLU A 943 -31.90 22.57 21.56
N ARG A 944 -31.17 21.64 20.93
CA ARG A 944 -30.38 20.62 21.61
C ARG A 944 -29.17 21.20 22.35
N TYR A 945 -28.42 22.10 21.72
CA TYR A 945 -27.29 22.80 22.34
C TYR A 945 -27.77 23.72 23.48
N ALA A 946 -28.89 24.44 23.31
CA ALA A 946 -29.48 25.28 24.36
C ALA A 946 -29.95 24.48 25.60
N LYS A 947 -30.23 23.17 25.45
CA LYS A 947 -30.52 22.24 26.54
C LYS A 947 -29.27 21.60 27.16
N GLY A 948 -28.06 21.94 26.69
CA GLY A 948 -26.80 21.37 27.14
C GLY A 948 -26.57 19.92 26.69
N LEU A 949 -27.30 19.44 25.67
CA LEU A 949 -27.23 18.06 25.19
C LEU A 949 -26.15 17.91 24.11
N SER A 950 -25.32 16.86 24.22
CA SER A 950 -24.25 16.55 23.27
C SER A 950 -24.76 16.38 21.83
N LEU A 951 -24.02 16.94 20.86
CA LEU A 951 -24.21 16.80 19.41
C LEU A 951 -23.34 15.66 18.83
N SER A 952 -22.67 14.86 19.69
CA SER A 952 -21.85 13.72 19.27
C SER A 952 -22.66 12.68 18.51
N THR A 953 -21.98 12.00 17.59
CA THR A 953 -22.52 11.02 16.62
C THR A 953 -23.69 11.48 15.75
N ARG A 954 -24.17 12.73 15.88
CA ARG A 954 -25.35 13.20 15.16
C ARG A 954 -25.10 13.40 13.67
N ASN A 955 -26.16 13.18 12.90
CA ASN A 955 -26.20 13.48 11.48
C ASN A 955 -26.63 14.95 11.28
N MET A 956 -25.70 15.78 10.83
CA MET A 956 -25.89 17.20 10.47
C MET A 956 -25.37 17.46 9.04
N LYS A 957 -25.38 16.43 8.20
CA LYS A 957 -24.94 16.48 6.81
C LYS A 957 -25.69 17.56 6.02
N GLY A 958 -24.98 18.43 5.32
CA GLY A 958 -25.57 19.51 4.51
C GLY A 958 -26.40 20.54 5.29
N VAL A 959 -26.34 20.57 6.62
CA VAL A 959 -27.09 21.54 7.45
C VAL A 959 -26.37 22.89 7.44
N ASP A 960 -27.15 23.98 7.47
CA ASP A 960 -26.60 25.31 7.71
C ASP A 960 -26.53 25.62 9.21
N LEU A 961 -25.32 25.65 9.74
CA LEU A 961 -24.95 26.02 11.11
C LEU A 961 -24.13 27.34 11.14
N SER A 962 -24.11 28.10 10.04
CA SER A 962 -23.32 29.33 9.93
C SER A 962 -23.74 30.38 10.96
N GLY A 963 -22.75 31.09 11.51
CA GLY A 963 -22.96 32.16 12.50
C GLY A 963 -23.59 31.74 13.84
N LEU A 964 -23.68 30.43 14.16
CA LEU A 964 -24.14 29.98 15.47
C LEU A 964 -23.05 30.09 16.54
N ASP A 965 -23.46 30.29 17.79
CA ASP A 965 -22.61 30.10 18.96
C ASP A 965 -22.76 28.66 19.46
N LEU A 966 -21.68 27.88 19.36
CA LEU A 966 -21.58 26.47 19.72
C LEU A 966 -20.29 26.22 20.56
N LYS A 967 -19.88 27.21 21.37
CA LYS A 967 -18.72 27.10 22.28
C LYS A 967 -18.77 25.84 23.13
N GLY A 968 -17.65 25.11 23.19
CA GLY A 968 -17.54 23.88 23.98
C GLY A 968 -18.48 22.75 23.55
N ALA A 969 -19.14 22.83 22.39
CA ALA A 969 -20.04 21.78 21.93
C ALA A 969 -19.29 20.46 21.68
N ASP A 970 -19.82 19.37 22.22
CA ASP A 970 -19.39 18.02 21.86
C ASP A 970 -20.05 17.63 20.53
N LEU A 971 -19.25 17.66 19.47
CA LEU A 971 -19.52 17.22 18.09
C LEU A 971 -18.69 15.97 17.75
N SER A 972 -18.20 15.24 18.75
CA SER A 972 -17.30 14.11 18.52
C SER A 972 -18.00 13.03 17.67
N LYS A 973 -17.31 12.53 16.65
CA LYS A 973 -17.85 11.59 15.64
C LYS A 973 -19.10 12.08 14.89
N ALA A 974 -19.42 13.38 14.90
CA ALA A 974 -20.54 13.92 14.14
C ALA A 974 -20.34 13.78 12.61
N LEU A 975 -21.45 13.64 11.88
CA LEU A 975 -21.48 13.61 10.43
C LEU A 975 -21.89 14.99 9.91
N LEU A 976 -20.95 15.68 9.28
CA LEU A 976 -21.01 17.09 8.91
C LEU A 976 -20.72 17.29 7.41
N GLU A 977 -20.80 16.24 6.56
CA GLU A 977 -20.36 16.37 5.17
C GLU A 977 -21.19 17.42 4.41
N GLY A 978 -20.52 18.36 3.74
CA GLY A 978 -21.17 19.47 3.04
C GLY A 978 -21.95 20.46 3.92
N ALA A 979 -21.84 20.39 5.25
CA ALA A 979 -22.48 21.36 6.15
C ALA A 979 -21.84 22.76 6.03
N ASN A 980 -22.66 23.81 6.14
CA ASN A 980 -22.18 25.19 6.20
C ASN A 980 -21.97 25.59 7.66
N LEU A 981 -20.73 25.73 8.09
CA LEU A 981 -20.32 26.19 9.42
C LEU A 981 -19.58 27.55 9.33
N SER A 982 -19.81 28.32 8.27
CA SER A 982 -19.06 29.57 8.06
C SER A 982 -19.39 30.60 9.15
N GLY A 983 -18.35 31.22 9.72
CA GLY A 983 -18.51 32.16 10.85
C GLY A 983 -19.09 31.57 12.14
N VAL A 984 -19.18 30.25 12.30
CA VAL A 984 -19.61 29.62 13.57
C VAL A 984 -18.57 29.86 14.68
N ASP A 985 -19.00 29.94 15.94
CA ASP A 985 -18.08 29.91 17.09
C ASP A 985 -18.09 28.51 17.73
N LEU A 986 -17.01 27.78 17.51
CA LEU A 986 -16.69 26.46 18.05
C LEU A 986 -15.45 26.53 18.96
N THR A 987 -15.22 27.67 19.62
CA THR A 987 -14.13 27.80 20.62
C THR A 987 -14.24 26.68 21.66
N ALA A 988 -13.15 25.95 21.87
CA ALA A 988 -13.03 24.78 22.74
C ALA A 988 -14.01 23.61 22.48
N ALA A 989 -14.63 23.55 21.29
CA ALA A 989 -15.51 22.43 20.91
C ALA A 989 -14.73 21.12 20.66
N ASP A 990 -15.41 19.98 20.82
CA ASP A 990 -14.85 18.65 20.54
C ASP A 990 -15.37 18.12 19.20
N LEU A 991 -14.51 18.07 18.18
CA LEU A 991 -14.79 17.50 16.86
C LEU A 991 -13.97 16.21 16.62
N ARG A 992 -13.51 15.52 17.67
CA ARG A 992 -12.65 14.34 17.54
C ARG A 992 -13.35 13.26 16.74
N GLN A 993 -12.66 12.73 15.73
CA GLN A 993 -13.19 11.74 14.78
C GLN A 993 -14.43 12.19 13.98
N ALA A 994 -14.78 13.48 13.93
CA ALA A 994 -15.87 13.96 13.09
C ALA A 994 -15.57 13.79 11.60
N ILE A 995 -16.61 13.63 10.78
CA ILE A 995 -16.52 13.48 9.32
C ILE A 995 -17.16 14.70 8.67
N ALA A 996 -16.34 15.64 8.22
CA ALA A 996 -16.78 16.94 7.70
C ALA A 996 -16.36 17.17 6.24
N THR A 997 -16.32 16.09 5.45
CA THR A 997 -15.92 16.10 4.04
C THR A 997 -16.73 17.14 3.23
N GLY A 998 -16.04 18.09 2.61
CA GLY A 998 -16.68 19.17 1.83
C GLY A 998 -17.43 20.22 2.63
N ALA A 999 -17.35 20.23 3.97
CA ALA A 999 -17.94 21.25 4.83
C ALA A 999 -17.23 22.61 4.68
N ASP A 1000 -17.91 23.69 5.08
CA ASP A 1000 -17.40 25.05 4.98
C ASP A 1000 -17.29 25.71 6.37
N PHE A 1001 -16.09 25.71 6.97
CA PHE A 1001 -15.77 26.41 8.21
C PHE A 1001 -15.10 27.78 7.94
N SER A 1002 -15.29 28.39 6.76
CA SER A 1002 -14.64 29.66 6.44
C SER A 1002 -15.00 30.73 7.47
N LYS A 1003 -13.99 31.42 8.01
CA LYS A 1003 -14.11 32.42 9.10
C LYS A 1003 -14.69 31.91 10.43
N ALA A 1004 -14.80 30.59 10.64
CA ALA A 1004 -15.20 30.04 11.93
C ALA A 1004 -14.15 30.31 13.02
N SER A 1005 -14.56 30.41 14.28
CA SER A 1005 -13.65 30.23 15.41
C SER A 1005 -13.64 28.77 15.82
N LEU A 1006 -12.46 28.16 15.88
CA LEU A 1006 -12.16 26.80 16.32
C LEU A 1006 -11.04 26.83 17.37
N LYS A 1007 -10.90 27.97 18.07
CA LYS A 1007 -9.80 28.24 18.98
C LYS A 1007 -9.81 27.26 20.14
N GLY A 1008 -8.71 26.51 20.31
CA GLY A 1008 -8.61 25.44 21.30
C GLY A 1008 -9.52 24.22 21.08
N ALA A 1009 -10.15 24.09 19.90
CA ALA A 1009 -11.01 22.95 19.59
C ALA A 1009 -10.21 21.65 19.36
N LEU A 1010 -10.84 20.50 19.58
CA LEU A 1010 -10.22 19.18 19.44
C LEU A 1010 -10.69 18.51 18.14
N LEU A 1011 -9.87 18.55 17.07
CA LEU A 1011 -10.18 17.97 15.76
C LEU A 1011 -9.46 16.62 15.50
N MET A 1012 -8.85 16.05 16.55
CA MET A 1012 -7.98 14.87 16.49
C MET A 1012 -8.62 13.72 15.69
N ARG A 1013 -7.88 13.16 14.73
CA ARG A 1013 -8.31 12.04 13.86
C ARG A 1013 -9.63 12.26 13.09
N GLY A 1014 -10.08 13.51 12.92
CA GLY A 1014 -11.20 13.85 12.05
C GLY A 1014 -10.87 13.73 10.56
N ILE A 1015 -11.90 13.69 9.73
CA ILE A 1015 -11.81 13.61 8.26
C ILE A 1015 -12.34 14.91 7.67
N PHE A 1016 -11.45 15.73 7.11
CA PHE A 1016 -11.70 17.07 6.59
C PHE A 1016 -11.34 17.19 5.10
N GLN A 1017 -11.65 16.14 4.34
CA GLN A 1017 -11.34 16.08 2.90
C GLN A 1017 -12.16 17.12 2.13
N LYS A 1018 -11.52 17.95 1.29
CA LYS A 1018 -12.17 19.04 0.53
C LYS A 1018 -12.90 20.08 1.39
N THR A 1019 -12.68 20.08 2.70
CA THR A 1019 -13.24 21.05 3.65
C THR A 1019 -12.57 22.42 3.46
N LYS A 1020 -13.28 23.50 3.75
CA LYS A 1020 -12.73 24.86 3.78
C LYS A 1020 -12.56 25.34 5.22
N PHE A 1021 -11.44 25.97 5.52
CA PHE A 1021 -11.14 26.71 6.75
C PHE A 1021 -10.62 28.12 6.41
N VAL A 1022 -11.04 28.69 5.27
CA VAL A 1022 -10.50 29.95 4.74
C VAL A 1022 -10.71 31.08 5.74
N GLY A 1023 -9.61 31.64 6.26
CA GLY A 1023 -9.63 32.67 7.30
C GLY A 1023 -10.20 32.23 8.66
N ALA A 1024 -10.23 30.93 8.99
CA ALA A 1024 -10.70 30.44 10.28
C ALA A 1024 -9.67 30.67 11.42
N ASP A 1025 -10.15 30.93 12.64
CA ASP A 1025 -9.29 31.03 13.83
C ASP A 1025 -9.18 29.67 14.55
N MET A 1026 -8.15 28.91 14.22
CA MET A 1026 -7.83 27.59 14.78
C MET A 1026 -6.67 27.65 15.79
N ALA A 1027 -6.39 28.81 16.38
CA ALA A 1027 -5.30 28.96 17.35
C ALA A 1027 -5.43 27.99 18.53
N GLN A 1028 -4.32 27.35 18.95
CA GLN A 1028 -4.28 26.33 20.00
C GLN A 1028 -5.15 25.07 19.76
N ALA A 1029 -5.78 24.89 18.59
CA ALA A 1029 -6.58 23.70 18.29
C ALA A 1029 -5.69 22.42 18.17
N ASP A 1030 -6.27 21.23 18.37
CA ASP A 1030 -5.56 19.96 18.20
C ASP A 1030 -6.12 19.12 17.05
N LEU A 1031 -5.43 19.17 15.90
CA LEU A 1031 -5.71 18.42 14.68
C LEU A 1031 -4.94 17.09 14.64
N GLY A 1032 -4.39 16.62 15.76
CA GLY A 1032 -3.49 15.48 15.85
C GLY A 1032 -3.98 14.23 15.09
N GLY A 1033 -3.24 13.85 14.05
CA GLY A 1033 -3.56 12.69 13.20
C GLY A 1033 -4.82 12.84 12.33
N ALA A 1034 -5.30 14.05 12.07
CA ALA A 1034 -6.42 14.30 11.15
C ALA A 1034 -6.03 14.08 9.67
N MET A 1035 -7.04 13.81 8.84
CA MET A 1035 -6.89 13.62 7.39
C MET A 1035 -7.49 14.82 6.64
N MET A 1036 -6.64 15.57 5.93
CA MET A 1036 -6.96 16.88 5.37
C MET A 1036 -6.55 16.95 3.88
N SER A 1037 -6.96 15.95 3.09
CA SER A 1037 -6.70 15.92 1.65
C SER A 1037 -7.58 16.92 0.89
N GLU A 1038 -7.00 17.68 -0.04
CA GLU A 1038 -7.65 18.73 -0.85
C GLU A 1038 -8.33 19.85 -0.02
N THR A 1039 -7.96 20.03 1.24
CA THR A 1039 -8.50 21.08 2.13
C THR A 1039 -8.00 22.47 1.71
N ASP A 1040 -8.87 23.49 1.81
CA ASP A 1040 -8.47 24.90 1.61
C ASP A 1040 -8.44 25.64 2.96
N MET A 1041 -7.24 25.90 3.47
CA MET A 1041 -6.98 26.60 4.74
C MET A 1041 -6.38 28.01 4.51
N THR A 1042 -6.55 28.59 3.31
CA THR A 1042 -5.94 29.87 2.93
C THR A 1042 -6.21 30.96 3.98
N GLY A 1043 -5.15 31.58 4.52
CA GLY A 1043 -5.23 32.62 5.54
C GLY A 1043 -5.73 32.18 6.93
N ALA A 1044 -5.81 30.87 7.22
CA ALA A 1044 -6.21 30.38 8.54
C ALA A 1044 -5.15 30.65 9.62
N ASN A 1045 -5.60 30.86 10.86
CA ASN A 1045 -4.73 31.01 12.02
C ASN A 1045 -4.59 29.68 12.76
N LEU A 1046 -3.40 29.08 12.73
CA LEU A 1046 -3.00 27.87 13.46
C LEU A 1046 -1.98 28.17 14.57
N SER A 1047 -1.92 29.42 15.08
CA SER A 1047 -0.92 29.84 16.05
C SER A 1047 -0.94 28.97 17.33
N GLY A 1048 0.16 28.26 17.58
CA GLY A 1048 0.32 27.30 18.66
C GLY A 1048 -0.57 26.04 18.60
N ALA A 1049 -1.24 25.79 17.47
CA ALA A 1049 -2.04 24.59 17.26
C ALA A 1049 -1.17 23.32 17.21
N SER A 1050 -1.77 22.17 17.52
CA SER A 1050 -1.20 20.85 17.27
C SER A 1050 -1.65 20.34 15.90
N ILE A 1051 -0.69 20.14 15.00
CA ILE A 1051 -0.86 19.48 13.70
C ILE A 1051 0.05 18.23 13.60
N MET A 1052 0.44 17.67 14.76
CA MET A 1052 1.29 16.48 14.85
C MET A 1052 0.68 15.29 14.09
N LYS A 1053 1.47 14.62 13.24
CA LYS A 1053 1.05 13.45 12.45
C LYS A 1053 -0.14 13.69 11.50
N THR A 1054 -0.47 14.94 11.20
CA THR A 1054 -1.56 15.32 10.29
C THR A 1054 -1.14 15.08 8.83
N LEU A 1055 -2.08 14.63 7.99
CA LEU A 1055 -1.87 14.41 6.56
C LEU A 1055 -2.50 15.55 5.74
N LEU A 1056 -1.65 16.33 5.09
CA LEU A 1056 -2.00 17.49 4.23
C LEU A 1056 -1.62 17.15 2.78
N GLU A 1057 -2.47 16.38 2.11
CA GLU A 1057 -2.30 15.99 0.72
C GLU A 1057 -3.03 16.95 -0.22
N LYS A 1058 -2.35 17.61 -1.17
CA LYS A 1058 -2.96 18.60 -2.09
C LYS A 1058 -3.73 19.74 -1.38
N ALA A 1059 -3.43 19.97 -0.10
CA ALA A 1059 -4.04 21.02 0.69
C ALA A 1059 -3.44 22.40 0.34
N LYS A 1060 -4.23 23.46 0.49
CA LYS A 1060 -3.75 24.84 0.42
C LYS A 1060 -3.65 25.43 1.82
N LEU A 1061 -2.46 25.87 2.18
CA LEU A 1061 -2.13 26.58 3.42
C LEU A 1061 -1.47 27.93 3.09
N VAL A 1062 -1.87 28.53 1.97
CA VAL A 1062 -1.32 29.79 1.47
C VAL A 1062 -1.58 30.90 2.50
N ASN A 1063 -0.52 31.62 2.88
CA ASN A 1063 -0.55 32.67 3.92
C ASN A 1063 -1.13 32.23 5.28
N VAL A 1064 -0.98 30.95 5.68
CA VAL A 1064 -1.41 30.45 7.01
C VAL A 1064 -0.50 30.95 8.13
N HIS A 1065 -1.09 31.35 9.25
CA HIS A 1065 -0.36 31.76 10.46
C HIS A 1065 -0.22 30.59 11.45
N ALA A 1066 0.80 29.76 11.30
CA ALA A 1066 1.10 28.59 12.14
C ALA A 1066 2.29 28.81 13.11
N ALA A 1067 2.55 30.06 13.51
CA ALA A 1067 3.63 30.39 14.42
C ALA A 1067 3.51 29.61 15.75
N GLN A 1068 4.62 29.09 16.26
CA GLN A 1068 4.69 28.25 17.48
C GLN A 1068 3.88 26.94 17.43
N ALA A 1069 3.37 26.51 16.26
CA ALA A 1069 2.61 25.26 16.14
C ALA A 1069 3.44 24.00 16.49
N LYS A 1070 2.78 22.99 17.04
CA LYS A 1070 3.34 21.64 17.31
C LYS A 1070 3.04 20.77 16.10
N ALA A 1071 4.00 20.66 15.21
CA ALA A 1071 3.86 20.12 13.86
C ALA A 1071 4.74 18.88 13.59
N SER A 1072 5.32 18.28 14.63
CA SER A 1072 6.21 17.14 14.48
C SER A 1072 5.53 15.95 13.79
N GLN A 1073 6.28 15.31 12.89
CA GLN A 1073 5.81 14.22 12.03
C GLN A 1073 4.61 14.57 11.12
N MET A 1074 4.36 15.85 10.79
CA MET A 1074 3.36 16.21 9.77
C MET A 1074 3.80 15.76 8.35
N TYR A 1075 2.83 15.51 7.47
CA TYR A 1075 3.08 15.12 6.08
C TYR A 1075 2.40 16.09 5.10
N CYS A 1076 3.19 16.95 4.45
CA CYS A 1076 2.75 17.77 3.31
C CYS A 1076 3.10 17.07 2.00
N LEU A 1077 2.08 16.65 1.24
CA LEU A 1077 2.25 15.88 0.01
C LEU A 1077 1.55 16.60 -1.15
N SER A 1078 2.32 17.13 -2.11
CA SER A 1078 1.82 17.95 -3.23
C SER A 1078 0.96 19.14 -2.79
N ALA A 1079 1.22 19.68 -1.59
CA ALA A 1079 0.50 20.80 -1.01
C ALA A 1079 1.07 22.15 -1.47
N ASP A 1080 0.32 23.22 -1.26
CA ASP A 1080 0.83 24.59 -1.37
C ASP A 1080 0.82 25.25 0.01
N ILE A 1081 2.00 25.63 0.51
CA ILE A 1081 2.14 26.34 1.80
C ILE A 1081 2.75 27.74 1.61
N SER A 1082 2.72 28.29 0.40
CA SER A 1082 3.43 29.53 0.07
C SER A 1082 2.98 30.72 0.95
N GLY A 1083 3.95 31.51 1.39
CA GLY A 1083 3.74 32.64 2.32
C GLY A 1083 3.31 32.26 3.74
N ALA A 1084 3.27 30.97 4.12
CA ALA A 1084 2.91 30.56 5.47
C ALA A 1084 3.98 30.97 6.52
N ASP A 1085 3.53 31.24 7.73
CA ASP A 1085 4.36 31.54 8.90
C ASP A 1085 4.37 30.35 9.86
N PHE A 1086 5.47 29.60 9.86
CA PHE A 1086 5.80 28.53 10.80
C PHE A 1086 6.90 28.98 11.78
N SER A 1087 7.08 30.29 12.02
CA SER A 1087 8.14 30.77 12.90
C SER A 1087 7.99 30.19 14.32
N ARG A 1088 9.10 29.71 14.87
CA ARG A 1088 9.17 29.00 16.16
C ARG A 1088 8.31 27.73 16.30
N ALA A 1089 7.78 27.17 15.20
CA ALA A 1089 7.07 25.89 15.23
C ALA A 1089 8.01 24.71 15.53
N ASP A 1090 7.49 23.62 16.10
CA ASP A 1090 8.19 22.32 16.15
C ASP A 1090 7.79 21.47 14.96
N LEU A 1091 8.66 21.39 13.95
CA LEU A 1091 8.50 20.62 12.72
C LEU A 1091 9.35 19.33 12.74
N THR A 1092 9.78 18.86 13.92
CA THR A 1092 10.66 17.69 14.05
C THR A 1092 10.11 16.49 13.27
N LYS A 1093 10.90 15.95 12.33
CA LYS A 1093 10.53 14.82 11.45
C LYS A 1093 9.34 15.08 10.51
N ALA A 1094 9.03 16.34 10.21
CA ALA A 1094 8.09 16.68 9.13
C ALA A 1094 8.60 16.19 7.76
N VAL A 1095 7.67 15.97 6.83
CA VAL A 1095 7.97 15.58 5.45
C VAL A 1095 7.26 16.51 4.48
N PHE A 1096 8.03 17.14 3.60
CA PHE A 1096 7.55 17.96 2.49
C PHE A 1096 7.93 17.27 1.17
N LEU A 1097 6.94 16.73 0.46
CA LEU A 1097 7.11 16.10 -0.84
C LEU A 1097 6.32 16.89 -1.89
N LYS A 1098 6.99 17.30 -2.99
CA LYS A 1098 6.38 18.05 -4.11
C LYS A 1098 5.60 19.31 -3.67
N THR A 1099 6.00 19.91 -2.56
CA THR A 1099 5.28 21.01 -1.92
C THR A 1099 5.79 22.35 -2.44
N ASN A 1100 4.88 23.30 -2.72
CA ASN A 1100 5.25 24.69 -2.95
C ASN A 1100 5.57 25.35 -1.60
N ILE A 1101 6.80 25.83 -1.44
CA ILE A 1101 7.37 26.38 -0.21
C ILE A 1101 7.90 27.81 -0.40
N GLY A 1102 7.50 28.53 -1.45
CA GLY A 1102 7.94 29.90 -1.71
C GLY A 1102 7.50 30.90 -0.63
N GLY A 1103 8.40 31.78 -0.20
CA GLY A 1103 8.14 32.83 0.78
C GLY A 1103 7.79 32.36 2.21
N VAL A 1104 8.05 31.09 2.55
CA VAL A 1104 7.68 30.53 3.86
C VAL A 1104 8.62 31.02 4.96
N ASN A 1105 8.05 31.48 6.08
CA ASN A 1105 8.79 31.84 7.28
C ASN A 1105 8.88 30.63 8.23
N PHE A 1106 10.06 30.02 8.30
CA PHE A 1106 10.46 28.98 9.25
C PHE A 1106 11.39 29.53 10.36
N SER A 1107 11.50 30.85 10.53
CA SER A 1107 12.51 31.44 11.43
C SER A 1107 12.38 30.92 12.86
N LYS A 1108 13.51 30.52 13.44
CA LYS A 1108 13.66 30.00 14.81
C LYS A 1108 12.80 28.76 15.11
N SER A 1109 12.36 28.02 14.08
CA SER A 1109 11.65 26.75 14.19
C SER A 1109 12.59 25.56 14.44
N THR A 1110 12.02 24.44 14.90
CA THR A 1110 12.73 23.17 15.07
C THR A 1110 12.46 22.27 13.87
N LEU A 1111 13.39 22.21 12.93
CA LEU A 1111 13.34 21.41 11.70
C LEU A 1111 14.18 20.12 11.79
N ARG A 1112 14.48 19.64 13.01
CA ARG A 1112 15.33 18.47 13.25
C ARG A 1112 14.81 17.22 12.53
N GLU A 1113 15.70 16.53 11.82
CA GLU A 1113 15.40 15.33 11.03
C GLU A 1113 14.30 15.50 9.94
N THR A 1114 13.91 16.74 9.60
CA THR A 1114 12.91 17.05 8.54
C THR A 1114 13.43 16.67 7.15
N ALA A 1115 12.52 16.29 6.24
CA ALA A 1115 12.86 15.94 4.87
C ALA A 1115 12.09 16.79 3.82
N PHE A 1116 12.83 17.40 2.90
CA PHE A 1116 12.32 18.09 1.71
C PHE A 1116 12.71 17.31 0.45
N LEU A 1117 11.71 16.88 -0.32
CA LEU A 1117 11.87 16.09 -1.55
C LEU A 1117 11.05 16.73 -2.68
N GLU A 1118 11.67 16.95 -3.85
CA GLU A 1118 11.05 17.57 -5.03
C GLU A 1118 10.28 18.89 -4.74
N SER A 1119 10.56 19.56 -3.61
CA SER A 1119 9.79 20.68 -3.07
C SER A 1119 10.50 22.01 -3.34
N LYS A 1120 9.77 23.03 -3.76
CA LYS A 1120 10.34 24.20 -4.44
C LYS A 1120 9.79 25.52 -3.93
N GLY A 1121 10.69 26.48 -3.76
CA GLY A 1121 10.37 27.86 -3.43
C GLY A 1121 11.59 28.77 -3.56
N ASP A 1122 11.32 30.07 -3.48
CA ASP A 1122 12.30 31.13 -3.34
C ASP A 1122 12.01 31.95 -2.07
N LYS A 1123 13.03 32.65 -1.55
CA LYS A 1123 12.90 33.64 -0.46
C LYS A 1123 12.27 33.08 0.84
N LEU A 1124 12.61 31.86 1.22
CA LEU A 1124 12.26 31.31 2.54
C LEU A 1124 13.04 32.04 3.64
N ASP A 1125 12.45 32.22 4.81
CA ASP A 1125 13.15 32.69 6.02
C ASP A 1125 13.33 31.55 7.03
N LEU A 1126 14.51 30.96 7.07
CA LEU A 1126 14.92 29.87 7.95
C LEU A 1126 15.81 30.38 9.10
N SER A 1127 15.85 31.70 9.33
CA SER A 1127 16.84 32.30 10.24
C SER A 1127 16.72 31.81 11.68
N GLY A 1128 17.84 31.37 12.27
CA GLY A 1128 17.91 30.82 13.62
C GLY A 1128 17.25 29.45 13.81
N ALA A 1129 16.82 28.77 12.74
CA ALA A 1129 16.17 27.46 12.84
C ALA A 1129 17.14 26.31 13.19
N ASP A 1130 16.63 25.27 13.85
CA ASP A 1130 17.38 24.04 14.13
C ASP A 1130 17.10 22.96 13.07
N MET A 1131 17.96 22.89 12.06
CA MET A 1131 17.90 21.95 10.94
C MET A 1131 18.81 20.72 11.13
N HIS A 1132 19.17 20.35 12.36
CA HIS A 1132 20.08 19.25 12.64
C HIS A 1132 19.61 17.91 12.02
N ASN A 1133 20.49 17.23 11.29
CA ASN A 1133 20.19 15.98 10.56
C ASN A 1133 19.00 16.09 9.57
N SER A 1134 18.68 17.30 9.10
CA SER A 1134 17.69 17.53 8.04
C SER A 1134 18.13 16.98 6.68
N ARG A 1135 17.18 16.80 5.76
CA ARG A 1135 17.41 16.32 4.40
C ARG A 1135 16.77 17.25 3.38
N ILE A 1136 17.52 17.63 2.34
CA ILE A 1136 17.01 18.35 1.17
C ILE A 1136 17.51 17.56 -0.04
N LEU A 1137 16.62 16.89 -0.75
CA LEU A 1137 16.98 15.87 -1.73
C LEU A 1137 16.60 16.26 -3.16
N GLN A 1138 17.04 15.43 -4.11
CA GLN A 1138 17.02 15.69 -5.55
C GLN A 1138 15.72 16.36 -6.05
N GLY A 1139 15.89 17.42 -6.82
CA GLY A 1139 14.79 18.18 -7.43
C GLY A 1139 14.12 19.20 -6.51
N SER A 1140 14.59 19.34 -5.26
CA SER A 1140 14.17 20.43 -4.36
C SER A 1140 14.92 21.74 -4.67
N ALA A 1141 14.28 22.88 -4.41
CA ALA A 1141 14.86 24.21 -4.57
C ALA A 1141 14.44 25.16 -3.44
N MET A 1142 15.39 25.89 -2.86
CA MET A 1142 15.20 26.95 -1.86
C MET A 1142 16.14 28.12 -2.19
N THR A 1143 15.86 28.80 -3.30
CA THR A 1143 16.72 29.86 -3.83
C THR A 1143 16.49 31.18 -3.09
N GLN A 1144 17.47 32.10 -3.13
CA GLN A 1144 17.39 33.45 -2.54
C GLN A 1144 16.92 33.47 -1.07
N SER A 1145 17.20 32.41 -0.31
CA SER A 1145 16.59 32.13 0.99
C SER A 1145 17.52 32.47 2.16
N ASN A 1146 16.95 32.90 3.28
CA ASN A 1146 17.66 33.34 4.48
C ASN A 1146 17.85 32.19 5.48
N PHE A 1147 19.04 31.59 5.49
CA PHE A 1147 19.51 30.60 6.46
C PHE A 1147 20.45 31.24 7.52
N THR A 1148 20.30 32.52 7.86
CA THR A 1148 21.21 33.14 8.85
C THR A 1148 21.02 32.55 10.26
N ASP A 1149 22.11 32.34 11.01
CA ASP A 1149 22.11 31.71 12.35
C ASP A 1149 21.50 30.28 12.43
N THR A 1150 21.30 29.59 11.30
CA THR A 1150 20.71 28.24 11.25
C THR A 1150 21.67 27.15 11.77
N LYS A 1151 21.15 26.14 12.50
CA LYS A 1151 21.92 24.97 12.95
C LYS A 1151 21.66 23.77 12.07
N ALA A 1152 22.47 23.57 11.03
CA ALA A 1152 22.36 22.49 10.04
C ALA A 1152 23.41 21.37 10.23
N ASP A 1153 23.89 21.15 11.46
CA ASP A 1153 24.88 20.09 11.72
C ASP A 1153 24.34 18.70 11.33
N ARG A 1154 25.19 17.88 10.73
CA ARG A 1154 24.87 16.55 10.16
C ARG A 1154 23.74 16.57 9.10
N ALA A 1155 23.33 17.72 8.58
CA ALA A 1155 22.34 17.78 7.51
C ALA A 1155 22.86 17.13 6.22
N SER A 1156 21.95 16.58 5.41
CA SER A 1156 22.25 15.90 4.15
C SER A 1156 21.44 16.54 3.01
N TRP A 1157 22.05 17.51 2.34
CA TRP A 1157 21.50 18.24 1.22
C TRP A 1157 22.18 17.73 -0.06
N MET A 1158 21.40 17.22 -1.01
CA MET A 1158 21.91 16.49 -2.17
C MET A 1158 21.09 16.77 -3.44
N LYS A 1159 21.76 17.22 -4.51
CA LYS A 1159 21.13 17.50 -5.83
C LYS A 1159 19.99 18.52 -5.76
N SER A 1160 20.17 19.55 -4.95
CA SER A 1160 19.21 20.62 -4.69
C SER A 1160 19.77 21.99 -5.09
N ASP A 1161 18.88 22.89 -5.51
CA ASP A 1161 19.22 24.28 -5.80
C ASP A 1161 19.02 25.16 -4.55
N LEU A 1162 20.10 25.76 -4.08
CA LEU A 1162 20.19 26.63 -2.90
C LEU A 1162 20.95 27.94 -3.27
N SER A 1163 20.87 28.35 -4.55
CA SER A 1163 21.56 29.51 -5.10
C SER A 1163 21.02 30.85 -4.58
N GLY A 1164 21.92 31.84 -4.43
CA GLY A 1164 21.64 33.18 -3.91
C GLY A 1164 21.23 33.25 -2.43
N SER A 1165 21.37 32.15 -1.68
CA SER A 1165 20.89 32.03 -0.29
C SER A 1165 21.96 32.47 0.73
N ASP A 1166 21.53 33.04 1.87
CA ASP A 1166 22.42 33.63 2.89
C ASP A 1166 22.44 32.79 4.17
N PHE A 1167 23.60 32.23 4.51
CA PHE A 1167 23.83 31.30 5.61
C PHE A 1167 24.58 31.92 6.81
N ARG A 1168 24.95 33.21 6.77
CA ARG A 1168 25.84 33.84 7.78
C ARG A 1168 25.46 33.50 9.23
N GLY A 1169 26.47 33.19 10.05
CA GLY A 1169 26.27 32.80 11.47
C GLY A 1169 25.86 31.33 11.69
N SER A 1170 25.53 30.58 10.63
CA SER A 1170 25.13 29.17 10.74
C SER A 1170 26.21 28.23 11.27
N THR A 1171 25.77 27.10 11.80
CA THR A 1171 26.60 25.89 11.94
C THR A 1171 26.16 24.84 10.92
N ILE A 1172 27.12 24.15 10.30
CA ILE A 1172 26.88 23.04 9.34
C ILE A 1172 27.89 21.92 9.63
N GLU A 1173 28.20 21.66 10.90
CA GLU A 1173 29.27 20.72 11.27
C GLU A 1173 28.90 19.29 10.84
N ARG A 1174 29.84 18.61 10.18
CA ARG A 1174 29.69 17.24 9.63
C ARG A 1174 28.53 17.11 8.63
N GLY A 1175 28.07 18.22 8.02
CA GLY A 1175 27.03 18.20 6.98
C GLY A 1175 27.53 17.70 5.62
N LEU A 1176 26.63 17.15 4.81
CA LEU A 1176 26.88 16.72 3.43
C LEU A 1176 26.04 17.58 2.49
N LEU A 1177 26.70 18.46 1.73
CA LEU A 1177 26.11 19.36 0.73
C LEU A 1177 26.62 18.95 -0.65
N GLN A 1178 26.13 17.82 -1.18
CA GLN A 1178 26.69 17.17 -2.37
C GLN A 1178 25.89 17.48 -3.65
N GLU A 1179 26.58 17.76 -4.76
CA GLU A 1179 25.97 18.00 -6.08
C GLU A 1179 24.89 19.10 -6.05
N CYS A 1180 25.01 20.07 -5.13
CA CYS A 1180 24.08 21.19 -4.95
C CYS A 1180 24.50 22.39 -5.80
N ASP A 1181 23.54 23.21 -6.23
CA ASP A 1181 23.85 24.57 -6.67
C ASP A 1181 23.79 25.53 -5.48
N LEU A 1182 24.85 26.31 -5.31
CA LEU A 1182 25.11 27.26 -4.24
C LEU A 1182 25.67 28.57 -4.83
N THR A 1183 25.43 28.82 -6.13
CA THR A 1183 25.93 29.99 -6.87
C THR A 1183 25.43 31.28 -6.25
N GLY A 1184 26.33 32.25 -6.01
CA GLY A 1184 26.01 33.54 -5.41
C GLY A 1184 25.60 33.49 -3.93
N SER A 1185 25.62 32.33 -3.29
CA SER A 1185 25.22 32.16 -1.89
C SER A 1185 26.27 32.70 -0.91
N ASN A 1186 25.84 33.10 0.29
CA ASN A 1186 26.67 33.79 1.27
C ASN A 1186 26.88 32.93 2.53
N PHE A 1187 28.04 32.30 2.62
CA PHE A 1187 28.50 31.48 3.75
C PHE A 1187 29.49 32.22 4.67
N SER A 1188 29.50 33.56 4.67
CA SER A 1188 30.52 34.27 5.46
C SER A 1188 30.36 34.05 6.98
N GLY A 1189 31.48 33.76 7.65
CA GLY A 1189 31.55 33.39 9.07
C GLY A 1189 30.90 32.05 9.45
N VAL A 1190 30.47 31.22 8.49
CA VAL A 1190 29.75 29.96 8.78
C VAL A 1190 30.67 28.89 9.38
N ASN A 1191 30.20 28.21 10.43
CA ASN A 1191 30.94 27.16 11.12
C ASN A 1191 30.62 25.76 10.55
N ALA A 1192 31.38 25.33 9.55
CA ALA A 1192 31.14 24.12 8.75
C ALA A 1192 32.24 23.05 8.93
N LYS A 1193 32.72 22.82 10.17
CA LYS A 1193 33.78 21.83 10.45
C LYS A 1193 33.38 20.45 9.93
N GLN A 1194 34.29 19.74 9.26
CA GLN A 1194 34.07 18.41 8.69
C GLN A 1194 32.91 18.32 7.66
N ALA A 1195 32.41 19.46 7.15
CA ALA A 1195 31.37 19.48 6.12
C ALA A 1195 31.92 19.08 4.74
N ARG A 1196 31.09 18.42 3.93
CA ARG A 1196 31.43 17.90 2.61
C ARG A 1196 30.59 18.58 1.53
N LEU A 1197 31.13 19.59 0.88
CA LEU A 1197 30.52 20.35 -0.24
C LEU A 1197 30.85 19.70 -1.60
N THR A 1198 30.91 18.38 -1.63
CA THR A 1198 31.43 17.55 -2.73
C THR A 1198 30.63 17.75 -4.03
N LYS A 1199 31.31 17.96 -5.17
CA LYS A 1199 30.66 18.12 -6.50
C LYS A 1199 29.68 19.31 -6.62
N SER A 1200 29.63 20.22 -5.64
CA SER A 1200 28.69 21.36 -5.61
C SER A 1200 29.22 22.61 -6.33
N ASN A 1201 28.32 23.44 -6.84
CA ASN A 1201 28.63 24.68 -7.56
C ASN A 1201 28.56 25.90 -6.62
N LEU A 1202 29.70 26.46 -6.27
CA LEU A 1202 29.87 27.61 -5.35
C LEU A 1202 30.39 28.85 -6.10
N SER A 1203 30.04 28.99 -7.38
CA SER A 1203 30.49 30.12 -8.21
C SER A 1203 29.90 31.43 -7.71
N ASP A 1204 30.66 32.52 -7.76
CA ASP A 1204 30.23 33.87 -7.35
C ASP A 1204 29.81 33.99 -5.86
N SER A 1205 30.06 32.95 -5.05
CA SER A 1205 29.63 32.83 -3.66
C SER A 1205 30.61 33.47 -2.66
N ASN A 1206 30.09 34.03 -1.56
CA ASN A 1206 30.88 34.67 -0.50
C ASN A 1206 31.09 33.70 0.66
N LEU A 1207 32.31 33.16 0.82
CA LEU A 1207 32.70 32.19 1.86
C LEU A 1207 33.73 32.81 2.83
N LYS A 1208 33.77 34.14 2.99
CA LYS A 1208 34.74 34.81 3.88
C LYS A 1208 34.66 34.28 5.30
N GLU A 1209 35.80 34.02 5.94
CA GLU A 1209 35.84 33.56 7.34
C GLU A 1209 35.10 32.23 7.60
N ILE A 1210 34.70 31.47 6.55
CA ILE A 1210 34.07 30.15 6.73
C ILE A 1210 35.05 29.20 7.44
N ASN A 1211 34.56 28.46 8.43
CA ASN A 1211 35.34 27.47 9.15
C ASN A 1211 35.06 26.06 8.61
N LEU A 1212 35.80 25.67 7.58
CA LEU A 1212 35.78 24.34 6.95
C LEU A 1212 36.92 23.44 7.48
N PHE A 1213 37.26 23.53 8.77
CA PHE A 1213 38.24 22.66 9.41
C PHE A 1213 37.95 21.18 9.13
N GLN A 1214 38.87 20.45 8.48
CA GLN A 1214 38.73 19.06 8.02
C GLN A 1214 37.52 18.80 7.08
N GLY A 1215 37.02 19.82 6.40
CA GLY A 1215 35.97 19.68 5.39
C GLY A 1215 36.45 19.08 4.06
N SER A 1216 35.54 18.94 3.09
CA SER A 1216 35.89 18.59 1.71
C SER A 1216 35.13 19.45 0.72
N LEU A 1217 35.87 20.01 -0.24
CA LEU A 1217 35.40 20.74 -1.43
C LEU A 1217 35.62 19.88 -2.70
N ARG A 1218 35.87 18.57 -2.54
CA ARG A 1218 36.23 17.64 -3.62
C ARG A 1218 35.28 17.72 -4.81
N LYS A 1219 35.83 17.95 -6.01
CA LYS A 1219 35.12 18.10 -7.30
C LYS A 1219 34.11 19.27 -7.35
N SER A 1220 34.11 20.19 -6.38
CA SER A 1220 33.28 21.40 -6.40
C SER A 1220 33.81 22.46 -7.39
N LYS A 1221 33.05 23.53 -7.61
CA LYS A 1221 33.41 24.66 -8.49
C LYS A 1221 33.41 25.97 -7.70
N LEU A 1222 34.53 26.69 -7.70
CA LEU A 1222 34.82 27.89 -6.92
C LEU A 1222 35.14 29.13 -7.80
N VAL A 1223 34.44 29.31 -8.92
CA VAL A 1223 34.74 30.43 -9.86
C VAL A 1223 34.24 31.76 -9.29
N ARG A 1224 35.13 32.76 -9.14
CA ARG A 1224 34.86 34.06 -8.46
C ARG A 1224 34.39 33.94 -7.00
N THR A 1225 34.60 32.80 -6.36
CA THR A 1225 34.27 32.60 -4.93
C THR A 1225 35.24 33.35 -4.04
N ASP A 1226 34.74 33.98 -2.98
CA ASP A 1226 35.56 34.74 -2.03
C ASP A 1226 35.77 33.97 -0.72
N LEU A 1227 36.97 33.41 -0.52
CA LEU A 1227 37.39 32.63 0.65
C LEU A 1227 38.34 33.44 1.58
N THR A 1228 38.33 34.78 1.50
CA THR A 1228 39.17 35.65 2.36
C THR A 1228 39.03 35.28 3.85
N ARG A 1229 40.13 35.09 4.57
CA ARG A 1229 40.21 34.68 5.99
C ARG A 1229 39.52 33.36 6.36
N ALA A 1230 39.14 32.52 5.38
CA ALA A 1230 38.51 31.23 5.67
C ALA A 1230 39.44 30.29 6.46
N ASN A 1231 38.91 29.64 7.52
CA ASN A 1231 39.64 28.56 8.20
C ASN A 1231 39.44 27.24 7.45
N LEU A 1232 40.34 26.99 6.50
CA LEU A 1232 40.34 25.81 5.64
C LEU A 1232 41.21 24.67 6.18
N TYR A 1233 41.65 24.71 7.44
CA TYR A 1233 42.65 23.77 7.97
C TYR A 1233 42.30 22.30 7.68
N GLY A 1234 43.15 21.58 6.94
CA GLY A 1234 42.93 20.18 6.59
C GLY A 1234 41.78 19.91 5.60
N ALA A 1235 41.24 20.94 4.94
CA ALA A 1235 40.18 20.78 3.95
C ALA A 1235 40.69 20.15 2.64
N GLU A 1236 39.91 19.23 2.07
CA GLU A 1236 40.24 18.56 0.81
C GLU A 1236 39.78 19.36 -0.41
N PHE A 1237 40.71 19.67 -1.32
CA PHE A 1237 40.47 20.39 -2.59
C PHE A 1237 40.54 19.49 -3.84
N TYR A 1238 40.46 18.16 -3.72
CA TYR A 1238 40.70 17.24 -4.83
C TYR A 1238 39.80 17.50 -6.06
N ARG A 1239 40.40 17.73 -7.25
CA ARG A 1239 39.70 18.12 -8.51
C ARG A 1239 38.73 19.31 -8.37
N THR A 1240 38.95 20.22 -7.43
CA THR A 1240 38.15 21.45 -7.33
C THR A 1240 38.43 22.37 -8.53
N GLY A 1241 37.40 22.87 -9.20
CA GLY A 1241 37.55 23.87 -10.26
C GLY A 1241 37.70 25.26 -9.65
N VAL A 1242 38.90 25.84 -9.69
CA VAL A 1242 39.26 27.13 -9.08
C VAL A 1242 39.56 28.17 -10.18
N GLY A 1243 39.20 29.44 -9.98
CA GLY A 1243 39.46 30.51 -10.94
C GLY A 1243 38.84 31.84 -10.51
N GLU A 1244 39.60 32.93 -10.58
CA GLU A 1244 39.22 34.24 -10.00
C GLU A 1244 38.89 34.19 -8.49
N THR A 1245 39.33 33.11 -7.81
CA THR A 1245 38.99 32.78 -6.41
C THR A 1245 39.88 33.56 -5.44
N LYS A 1246 39.30 34.28 -4.48
CA LYS A 1246 40.06 35.06 -3.49
C LYS A 1246 40.38 34.19 -2.27
N LEU A 1247 41.62 34.23 -1.79
CA LEU A 1247 42.12 33.39 -0.69
C LEU A 1247 42.98 34.17 0.31
N ASP A 1248 42.88 35.49 0.29
CA ASP A 1248 43.65 36.41 1.14
C ASP A 1248 43.48 36.06 2.62
N ASP A 1249 44.58 35.94 3.37
CA ASP A 1249 44.64 35.52 4.78
C ASP A 1249 43.94 34.18 5.13
N ALA A 1250 43.58 33.33 4.16
CA ALA A 1250 42.94 32.04 4.44
C ALA A 1250 43.89 31.04 5.12
N ASN A 1251 43.43 30.38 6.20
CA ASN A 1251 44.23 29.37 6.90
C ASN A 1251 44.23 28.05 6.13
N LEU A 1252 45.10 27.99 5.12
CA LEU A 1252 45.29 26.84 4.24
C LEU A 1252 46.16 25.72 4.84
N LYS A 1253 46.55 25.76 6.12
CA LYS A 1253 47.40 24.73 6.77
C LYS A 1253 46.79 23.33 6.60
N MET A 1254 47.63 22.31 6.37
CA MET A 1254 47.21 20.94 6.06
C MET A 1254 46.28 20.77 4.83
N THR A 1255 46.01 21.83 4.04
CA THR A 1255 45.36 21.70 2.73
C THR A 1255 46.37 21.47 1.64
N LYS A 1256 45.90 21.00 0.48
CA LYS A 1256 46.74 20.86 -0.73
C LYS A 1256 47.20 22.28 -1.15
N LEU A 1257 46.42 23.36 -0.94
CA LEU A 1257 46.82 24.74 -1.29
C LEU A 1257 47.78 25.44 -0.28
N HIS A 1258 48.26 24.78 0.78
CA HIS A 1258 49.08 25.43 1.81
C HIS A 1258 50.39 26.04 1.27
N LYS A 1259 50.55 27.37 1.29
CA LYS A 1259 51.71 28.10 0.71
C LYS A 1259 51.84 28.00 -0.83
N ARG A 1260 50.76 27.70 -1.56
CA ARG A 1260 50.70 27.71 -3.04
C ARG A 1260 49.47 28.44 -3.62
N ALA A 1261 48.87 29.37 -2.86
CA ALA A 1261 47.71 30.14 -3.33
C ALA A 1261 48.07 31.07 -4.52
N ASP A 1262 49.34 31.45 -4.60
CA ASP A 1262 50.02 32.17 -5.68
C ASP A 1262 50.08 31.41 -7.02
N LEU A 1263 49.90 30.09 -7.03
CA LEU A 1263 49.86 29.28 -8.25
C LEU A 1263 48.47 29.22 -8.91
N LEU A 1264 47.49 29.97 -8.37
CA LEU A 1264 46.18 30.16 -8.99
C LEU A 1264 46.23 31.35 -9.97
N PRO A 1265 45.49 31.32 -11.09
CA PRO A 1265 45.52 32.41 -12.06
C PRO A 1265 45.01 33.72 -11.45
N GLU A 1266 45.80 34.79 -11.54
CA GLU A 1266 45.41 36.14 -11.08
C GLU A 1266 44.05 36.55 -11.67
N PRO A 1267 43.15 37.18 -10.89
CA PRO A 1267 41.93 37.75 -11.43
C PRO A 1267 42.28 38.85 -12.46
N PRO A 1268 41.60 38.88 -13.63
CA PRO A 1268 41.91 39.87 -14.66
C PRO A 1268 41.62 41.29 -14.13
N LYS A 1269 42.62 42.16 -14.19
CA LYS A 1269 42.56 43.53 -13.63
C LYS A 1269 41.33 44.28 -14.15
N GLU A 1270 40.39 44.55 -13.24
CA GLU A 1270 39.08 45.13 -13.57
C GLU A 1270 39.22 46.44 -14.35
N LYS A 1271 38.71 46.47 -15.58
CA LYS A 1271 38.49 47.72 -16.31
C LYS A 1271 37.28 48.42 -15.70
N LYS A 1272 37.54 49.36 -14.77
CA LYS A 1272 36.52 50.25 -14.19
C LYS A 1272 35.54 50.76 -15.25
N LYS A 1273 34.26 50.53 -15.01
CA LYS A 1273 33.10 51.17 -15.65
C LYS A 1273 32.01 51.34 -14.61
#